data_AF-A0A2K0XFC7-F1
#
_entry.id   AF-A0A2K0XFC7-F1
#
_cell.length_a   1.000
_cell.length_b   1.000
_cell.length_c   1.000
_cell.angle_alpha   90.00
_cell.angle_beta   90.00
_cell.angle_gamma   90.00
#
_symmetry.space_group_name_H-M   'P 1'
#
loop_
_entity.id
_entity.type
_entity.pdbx_description
1 polymer ?
#
loop_
_entity_poly.entity_id
_entity_poly.type
_entity_poly.pdbx_seq_one_letter_code
_entity_poly.pdbx_strand_id
1 'polypeptide(L)'
;MATKSVDNRINFASVHNPVPYPDFLDVQLKSFKDFLQLETPPEERKNDGLYKVFSENFPITDTRNNFVLEFLDYFIDPPRYSIDECLERGLTYSVPLKAKMKLYCTDPDHEDFGTFIQDVFLGTIPYMTDNGTFVINGAERVVVSQLHRSPGVFFGQGVHANGTTLYSARIIPFKGSWIEFATDINNVMYAYIDRKKKLPVTTLLRAIGYESDKDILQIFDLAEEVKVNKKNMKASIGRRLAARVLKSWNEDFVDEDTGEVVSIERNEVIMERETEITEDNVADIIDSGASTILLHRDSELANKFAIIFNTLSKDPSNSEKEAVNYIYRQLRNADPADDASAREVFNNLFFSDKRYDLGEVGRYRINKKLGLETDMDIRVLTKDDIIEIIKYLIQLVNSNATVDDIDHLSNRRVRTVGEQLSNQFSVGLARMSRTIRERMNVRDNEVFTPTDLINAKTITSVINSFFGTNPLSQFMDQTNPLAEVTHKRRLSALGPGGLSRERAGFEVRDVHYTHYGRLCPIESPEGPNIGLISSLCIYAKINDLGFIVTPYRKVKNAKVDMNNDHIVFMTAEEEEDLIVGQGNAPLRPDGSFIRDYVKCRQDADYPVVDPDQVALVDVSPQQIASVSAGLIPFLEHDDGHRALMGCNMMRQAVPLLHNDAPIVGTGLEKQVCEDSRTMITAEGNGVVEYVDATTIRILYDRTEDEEFVSFEPALKEYRIPKFRRTNQNMTIDLRPICNKGQRVKAGDILTEGYATENGELALGRNLLVAYMPWKGYNYEDAIVISERVVRDDVLTSVHVDEYSLDVRETKRGMEEFTSDIPNVSEESTKDLDENGVIRVGARVEPGDILIGKISPKGESDPSPEEKLLRAIFGDKAGDVKDSSLKANPSLSGVVIDKKLFSRAIKTRESKKHDKVILAKIDEEYEAKNNDLKDILVDKLLTLTEDKKSQGVKDYTGAEIITKGSSFTAAALKNLEYDGIQSNDWTDDEHTNKLIQALIMNYIRKYKMLDAELKRRKFAISIGDELPSGVLQMAKVYIAKKRKISVGDKLAGRHGNKGIVSKIVRAEDMPFLEDGRPVDLVLNPLGVPSRMNLGQIFEAILGAAGLKLGVKFATPIFDGAKLEDLSEWTEKAGLPHLCSTHLYDGETGEKFDQPATVGITYFLKLGHMVEDKMHSRSIGPYSLITQQPLGGKAQFGGQRFGEMEVWALEAFGASHVLQEILTVKSDDTVGRSKAYEAIVKGDGMPTPGIPESLNVLLHELRGLGLSVKLD
;
A
#
# COMPACT_ATOMS: atom_id res chain seq x y z
N MET A 1 21.61 34.54 18.01
CA MET A 1 21.52 33.07 17.96
C MET A 1 22.51 32.55 16.93
N ALA A 2 23.03 31.33 17.06
CA ALA A 2 24.06 30.80 16.16
C ALA A 2 23.44 30.27 14.86
N THR A 3 23.25 31.13 13.85
CA THR A 3 22.88 30.72 12.49
C THR A 3 24.02 29.93 11.87
N LYS A 4 23.78 28.66 11.57
CA LYS A 4 24.75 27.78 10.87
C LYS A 4 24.30 27.57 9.44
N SER A 5 25.25 27.55 8.51
CA SER A 5 24.99 27.11 7.15
C SER A 5 24.99 25.58 7.12
N VAL A 6 23.88 24.97 6.69
CA VAL A 6 23.71 23.53 6.51
C VAL A 6 23.11 23.34 5.12
N ASP A 7 23.73 22.49 4.28
CA ASP A 7 23.30 22.23 2.90
C ASP A 7 23.02 23.51 2.08
N ASN A 8 23.92 24.50 2.12
CA ASN A 8 23.79 25.79 1.45
C ASN A 8 22.59 26.65 1.90
N ARG A 9 21.92 26.31 3.01
CA ARG A 9 20.84 27.10 3.63
C ARG A 9 21.28 27.65 4.98
N ILE A 10 20.79 28.84 5.33
CA ILE A 10 20.93 29.41 6.67
C ILE A 10 19.84 28.78 7.54
N ASN A 11 20.24 27.98 8.53
CA ASN A 11 19.34 27.23 9.38
C ASN A 11 19.03 27.99 10.70
N PHE A 12 17.75 28.10 11.03
CA PHE A 12 17.23 28.73 12.25
C PHE A 12 17.00 27.76 13.43
N ALA A 13 17.17 26.45 13.22
CA ALA A 13 16.97 25.44 14.26
C ALA A 13 17.79 25.74 15.53
N SER A 14 17.14 25.63 16.69
CA SER A 14 17.78 25.75 18.00
C SER A 14 18.26 24.40 18.54
N VAL A 15 17.71 23.28 18.07
CA VAL A 15 18.04 21.92 18.52
C VAL A 15 19.52 21.59 18.30
N HIS A 16 20.14 20.99 19.33
CA HIS A 16 21.54 20.54 19.30
C HIS A 16 21.67 19.07 18.88
N ASN A 17 22.61 18.79 17.97
CA ASN A 17 22.91 17.46 17.41
C ASN A 17 21.66 16.75 16.85
N PRO A 18 21.03 17.22 15.75
CA PRO A 18 19.86 16.55 15.19
C PRO A 18 20.20 15.12 14.73
N VAL A 19 19.25 14.21 14.91
CA VAL A 19 19.38 12.83 14.42
C VAL A 19 19.15 12.83 12.91
N PRO A 20 19.96 12.08 12.13
CA PRO A 20 19.76 12.00 10.69
C PRO A 20 18.40 11.37 10.36
N TYR A 21 17.78 11.84 9.28
CA TYR A 21 16.54 11.26 8.79
C TYR A 21 16.78 9.81 8.32
N PRO A 22 15.85 8.88 8.61
CA PRO A 22 15.91 7.53 8.03
C PRO A 22 15.52 7.58 6.54
N ASP A 23 15.94 6.58 5.75
CA ASP A 23 15.49 6.44 4.36
C ASP A 23 13.96 6.31 4.34
N PHE A 24 13.31 7.23 3.61
CA PHE A 24 11.86 7.30 3.53
C PHE A 24 11.20 6.09 2.85
N LEU A 25 11.93 5.30 2.06
CA LEU A 25 11.42 4.12 1.35
C LEU A 25 11.73 2.79 2.05
N ASP A 26 12.47 2.80 3.15
CA ASP A 26 12.87 1.59 3.90
C ASP A 26 11.68 0.68 4.22
N VAL A 27 10.52 1.26 4.59
CA VAL A 27 9.31 0.50 4.93
C VAL A 27 8.88 -0.45 3.82
N GLN A 28 9.04 -0.04 2.56
CA GLN A 28 8.67 -0.83 1.38
C GLN A 28 9.82 -1.76 0.98
N LEU A 29 11.02 -1.20 0.84
CA LEU A 29 12.19 -1.89 0.31
C LEU A 29 12.70 -2.96 1.26
N LYS A 30 12.86 -2.64 2.54
CA LYS A 30 13.30 -3.60 3.56
C LYS A 30 12.30 -4.75 3.66
N SER A 31 10.99 -4.45 3.74
CA SER A 31 9.96 -5.48 3.81
C SER A 31 9.96 -6.44 2.62
N PHE A 32 10.20 -5.95 1.40
CA PHE A 32 10.25 -6.80 0.21
C PHE A 32 11.55 -7.61 0.12
N LYS A 33 12.69 -7.01 0.53
CA LYS A 33 13.98 -7.71 0.63
C LYS A 33 13.92 -8.84 1.66
N ASP A 34 13.40 -8.56 2.85
CA ASP A 34 13.23 -9.54 3.93
C ASP A 34 12.27 -10.67 3.51
N PHE A 35 11.27 -10.37 2.66
CA PHE A 35 10.36 -11.38 2.12
C PHE A 35 11.05 -12.38 1.16
N LEU A 36 11.95 -11.92 0.28
CA LEU A 36 12.59 -12.76 -0.74
C LEU A 36 13.99 -13.27 -0.40
N GLN A 37 14.68 -12.70 0.59
CA GLN A 37 16.01 -13.10 1.09
C GLN A 37 17.04 -13.49 -0.01
N LEU A 38 17.03 -12.79 -1.14
CA LEU A 38 17.77 -13.21 -2.34
C LEU A 38 19.29 -13.16 -2.20
N GLU A 39 19.78 -12.18 -1.44
CA GLU A 39 21.21 -11.94 -1.25
C GLU A 39 21.79 -12.74 -0.07
N THR A 40 20.95 -13.55 0.59
CA THR A 40 21.36 -14.39 1.70
C THR A 40 21.73 -15.78 1.19
N PRO A 41 22.95 -16.30 1.47
CA PRO A 41 23.30 -17.68 1.16
C PRO A 41 22.23 -18.64 1.69
N PRO A 42 21.89 -19.75 0.99
CA PRO A 42 20.87 -20.70 1.44
C PRO A 42 21.03 -21.15 2.91
N GLU A 43 22.27 -21.25 3.39
CA GLU A 43 22.62 -21.66 4.76
C GLU A 43 22.30 -20.61 5.83
N GLU A 44 22.33 -19.33 5.48
CA GLU A 44 22.09 -18.20 6.40
C GLU A 44 20.66 -17.67 6.30
N ARG A 45 19.82 -18.26 5.44
CA ARG A 45 18.42 -17.87 5.28
C ARG A 45 17.66 -18.08 6.58
N LYS A 46 17.02 -17.01 7.04
CA LYS A 46 16.14 -17.06 8.21
C LYS A 46 14.82 -17.71 7.82
N ASN A 47 14.17 -18.40 8.77
CA ASN A 47 12.83 -18.95 8.57
C ASN A 47 11.76 -17.84 8.58
N ASP A 48 11.80 -16.99 7.55
CA ASP A 48 10.95 -15.82 7.40
C ASP A 48 10.54 -15.62 5.94
N GLY A 49 9.55 -14.75 5.70
CA GLY A 49 9.11 -14.37 4.37
C GLY A 49 8.62 -15.56 3.55
N LEU A 50 9.09 -15.67 2.30
CA LEU A 50 8.71 -16.73 1.37
C LEU A 50 9.18 -18.11 1.84
N TYR A 51 10.34 -18.21 2.49
CA TYR A 51 10.88 -19.48 2.99
C TYR A 51 9.98 -20.09 4.08
N LYS A 52 9.49 -19.25 5.00
CA LYS A 52 8.53 -19.65 6.04
C LYS A 52 7.26 -20.22 5.42
N VAL A 53 6.72 -19.58 4.38
CA VAL A 53 5.50 -20.07 3.70
C VAL A 53 5.71 -21.44 3.05
N PHE A 54 6.88 -21.69 2.44
CA PHE A 54 7.20 -23.02 1.94
C PHE A 54 7.33 -24.03 3.07
N SER A 55 8.06 -23.70 4.13
CA SER A 55 8.27 -24.56 5.29
C SER A 55 6.98 -24.92 6.02
N GLU A 56 5.97 -24.03 6.03
CA GLU A 56 4.66 -24.30 6.63
C GLU A 56 3.77 -25.24 5.77
N ASN A 57 3.96 -25.26 4.45
CA ASN A 57 3.12 -26.05 3.53
C ASN A 57 3.75 -27.39 3.11
N PHE A 58 5.06 -27.55 3.31
CA PHE A 58 5.83 -28.75 3.00
C PHE A 58 6.42 -29.34 4.30
N PRO A 59 6.62 -30.66 4.40
CA PRO A 59 6.46 -31.68 3.36
C PRO A 59 4.99 -32.04 3.07
N ILE A 60 4.72 -32.38 1.81
CA ILE A 60 3.40 -32.86 1.38
C ILE A 60 3.49 -34.38 1.24
N THR A 61 2.65 -35.08 2.01
CA THR A 61 2.50 -36.53 1.93
C THR A 61 1.20 -36.92 1.24
N ASP A 62 1.23 -38.10 0.63
CA ASP A 62 0.04 -38.83 0.17
C ASP A 62 -0.87 -39.20 1.37
N THR A 63 -2.15 -39.53 1.12
CA THR A 63 -3.07 -40.08 2.15
C THR A 63 -2.54 -41.35 2.80
N ARG A 64 -1.75 -42.16 2.07
CA ARG A 64 -1.12 -43.38 2.60
C ARG A 64 0.27 -43.14 3.21
N ASN A 65 0.80 -41.92 3.13
CA ASN A 65 2.17 -41.56 3.50
C ASN A 65 3.28 -42.33 2.75
N ASN A 66 3.00 -42.84 1.55
CA ASN A 66 4.00 -43.56 0.74
C ASN A 66 4.95 -42.61 0.01
N PHE A 67 4.39 -41.58 -0.64
CA PHE A 67 5.16 -40.57 -1.37
C PHE A 67 5.27 -39.29 -0.54
N VAL A 68 6.49 -38.75 -0.45
CA VAL A 68 6.79 -37.51 0.28
C VAL A 68 7.49 -36.53 -0.67
N LEU A 69 6.89 -35.35 -0.82
CA LEU A 69 7.49 -34.23 -1.53
C LEU A 69 8.00 -33.20 -0.52
N GLU A 70 9.33 -33.06 -0.46
CA GLU A 70 10.05 -32.10 0.36
C GLU A 70 10.45 -30.87 -0.45
N PHE A 71 10.39 -29.71 0.20
CA PHE A 71 10.96 -28.47 -0.26
C PHE A 71 12.38 -28.33 0.30
N LEU A 72 13.36 -28.07 -0.57
CA LEU A 72 14.75 -27.84 -0.16
C LEU A 72 15.08 -26.35 -0.17
N ASP A 73 14.90 -25.69 -1.32
CA ASP A 73 15.21 -24.26 -1.46
C ASP A 73 14.47 -23.62 -2.64
N TYR A 74 14.52 -22.28 -2.76
CA TYR A 74 14.03 -21.55 -3.92
C TYR A 74 15.07 -20.61 -4.53
N PHE A 75 14.93 -20.39 -5.83
CA PHE A 75 15.75 -19.52 -6.62
C PHE A 75 14.88 -18.66 -7.53
N ILE A 76 15.33 -17.44 -7.78
CA ILE A 76 14.65 -16.51 -8.67
C ILE A 76 15.57 -16.27 -9.85
N ASP A 77 15.04 -16.53 -11.05
CA ASP A 77 15.74 -16.18 -12.27
C ASP A 77 15.63 -14.66 -12.53
N PRO A 78 16.61 -14.06 -13.20
CA PRO A 78 16.53 -12.67 -13.63
C PRO A 78 15.29 -12.40 -14.51
N PRO A 79 14.77 -11.15 -14.46
CA PRO A 79 13.58 -10.77 -15.21
C PRO A 79 13.82 -10.85 -16.72
N ARG A 80 12.77 -11.24 -17.46
CA ARG A 80 12.84 -11.39 -18.92
C ARG A 80 12.97 -10.07 -19.67
N TYR A 81 12.30 -9.04 -19.15
CA TYR A 81 12.21 -7.72 -19.75
C TYR A 81 12.72 -6.68 -18.76
N SER A 82 13.31 -5.59 -19.26
CA SER A 82 13.64 -4.44 -18.42
C SER A 82 12.40 -3.64 -18.05
N ILE A 83 12.49 -2.83 -17.00
CA ILE A 83 11.39 -1.97 -16.52
C ILE A 83 10.83 -1.10 -17.67
N ASP A 84 11.71 -0.44 -18.43
CA ASP A 84 11.30 0.41 -19.56
C ASP A 84 10.54 -0.36 -20.64
N GLU A 85 10.95 -1.59 -20.95
CA GLU A 85 10.24 -2.42 -21.93
C GLU A 85 8.87 -2.86 -21.41
N CYS A 86 8.77 -3.17 -20.11
CA CYS A 86 7.48 -3.50 -19.50
C CYS A 86 6.51 -2.32 -19.58
N LEU A 87 6.98 -1.10 -19.30
CA LEU A 87 6.19 0.14 -19.41
C LEU A 87 5.76 0.39 -20.86
N GLU A 88 6.69 0.33 -21.82
CA GLU A 88 6.40 0.58 -23.23
C GLU A 88 5.41 -0.46 -23.81
N ARG A 89 5.61 -1.75 -23.51
CA ARG A 89 4.84 -2.86 -24.10
C ARG A 89 3.53 -3.17 -23.38
N GLY A 90 3.27 -2.60 -22.20
CA GLY A 90 2.09 -2.96 -21.42
C GLY A 90 2.22 -4.28 -20.66
N LEU A 91 3.45 -4.70 -20.33
CA LEU A 91 3.75 -5.98 -19.66
C LEU A 91 3.97 -5.80 -18.16
N THR A 92 3.94 -6.91 -17.43
CA THR A 92 4.23 -6.93 -15.99
C THR A 92 5.71 -7.26 -15.76
N TYR A 93 6.41 -6.40 -15.02
CA TYR A 93 7.80 -6.65 -14.62
C TYR A 93 7.81 -7.74 -13.55
N SER A 94 8.26 -8.93 -13.96
CA SER A 94 8.16 -10.13 -13.15
C SER A 94 9.40 -11.01 -13.31
N VAL A 95 9.69 -11.74 -12.25
CA VAL A 95 10.79 -12.68 -12.15
C VAL A 95 10.25 -14.12 -12.08
N PRO A 96 10.85 -15.08 -12.80
CA PRO A 96 10.49 -16.49 -12.68
C PRO A 96 10.91 -17.06 -11.33
N LEU A 97 9.98 -17.65 -10.57
CA LEU A 97 10.26 -18.38 -9.33
C LEU A 97 10.43 -19.88 -9.64
N LYS A 98 11.53 -20.45 -9.16
CA LYS A 98 11.78 -21.89 -9.15
C LYS A 98 12.00 -22.37 -7.72
N ALA A 99 11.56 -23.59 -7.43
CA ALA A 99 11.82 -24.27 -6.17
C ALA A 99 12.49 -25.61 -6.43
N LYS A 100 13.57 -25.88 -5.70
CA LYS A 100 14.26 -27.17 -5.67
C LYS A 100 13.47 -28.10 -4.75
N MET A 101 12.92 -29.14 -5.33
CA MET A 101 12.07 -30.10 -4.63
C MET A 101 12.63 -31.51 -4.72
N LYS A 102 12.44 -32.27 -3.63
CA LYS A 102 12.87 -33.65 -3.50
C LYS A 102 11.65 -34.55 -3.32
N LEU A 103 11.48 -35.51 -4.23
CA LEU A 103 10.43 -36.52 -4.16
C LEU A 103 11.07 -37.87 -3.90
N TYR A 104 10.60 -38.56 -2.87
CA TYR A 104 11.03 -39.92 -2.55
C TYR A 104 9.85 -40.77 -2.03
N CYS A 105 10.00 -42.08 -2.12
CA CYS A 105 9.06 -43.06 -1.62
C CYS A 105 9.59 -43.67 -0.32
N THR A 106 8.73 -43.86 0.68
CA THR A 106 9.05 -44.51 1.97
C THR A 106 8.54 -45.95 2.05
N ASP A 107 7.80 -46.41 1.04
CA ASP A 107 7.22 -47.76 1.00
C ASP A 107 8.27 -48.81 0.57
N PRO A 108 8.55 -49.84 1.40
CA PRO A 108 9.47 -50.94 1.04
C PRO A 108 9.03 -51.74 -0.19
N ASP A 109 7.75 -51.75 -0.55
CA ASP A 109 7.24 -52.51 -1.71
C ASP A 109 7.52 -51.81 -3.05
N HIS A 110 7.99 -50.55 -3.03
CA HIS A 110 8.32 -49.73 -4.20
C HIS A 110 9.84 -49.43 -4.29
N GLU A 111 10.69 -50.46 -4.18
CA GLU A 111 12.17 -50.34 -4.26
C GLU A 111 12.68 -49.71 -5.57
N ASP A 112 11.90 -49.77 -6.67
CA ASP A 112 12.28 -49.21 -7.97
C ASP A 112 12.12 -47.68 -8.08
N PHE A 113 11.54 -47.01 -7.08
CA PHE A 113 11.31 -45.56 -7.13
C PHE A 113 12.54 -44.75 -6.67
N GLY A 114 13.29 -44.20 -7.63
CA GLY A 114 14.44 -43.34 -7.36
C GLY A 114 14.08 -42.03 -6.64
N THR A 115 14.99 -41.51 -5.82
CA THR A 115 14.86 -40.16 -5.26
C THR A 115 15.11 -39.12 -6.36
N PHE A 116 14.13 -38.27 -6.64
CA PHE A 116 14.24 -37.23 -7.65
C PHE A 116 14.44 -35.86 -6.99
N ILE A 117 15.54 -35.18 -7.32
CA ILE A 117 15.80 -33.78 -6.95
C ILE A 117 15.78 -32.96 -8.22
N GLN A 118 14.84 -32.01 -8.33
CA GLN A 118 14.66 -31.19 -9.52
C GLN A 118 14.22 -29.76 -9.17
N ASP A 119 14.61 -28.81 -10.03
CA ASP A 119 14.13 -27.43 -9.96
C ASP A 119 12.81 -27.27 -10.71
N VAL A 120 11.74 -27.01 -9.97
CA VAL A 120 10.39 -26.87 -10.51
C VAL A 120 10.02 -25.40 -10.64
N PHE A 121 9.55 -25.00 -11.82
CA PHE A 121 9.02 -23.66 -12.06
C PHE A 121 7.63 -23.49 -11.42
N LEU A 122 7.50 -22.54 -10.49
CA LEU A 122 6.27 -22.28 -9.72
C LEU A 122 5.44 -21.11 -10.27
N GLY A 123 5.94 -20.39 -11.27
CA GLY A 123 5.27 -19.24 -11.85
C GLY A 123 6.14 -17.99 -11.85
N THR A 124 5.56 -16.88 -12.31
CA THR A 124 6.22 -15.57 -12.32
C THR A 124 5.66 -14.69 -11.20
N ILE A 125 6.54 -13.98 -10.52
CA ILE A 125 6.19 -13.07 -9.43
C ILE A 125 6.51 -11.64 -9.87
N PRO A 126 5.58 -10.67 -9.73
CA PRO A 126 5.91 -9.27 -9.91
C PRO A 126 7.05 -8.85 -8.98
N TYR A 127 8.10 -8.26 -9.54
CA TYR A 127 9.29 -7.86 -8.78
C TYR A 127 9.25 -6.34 -8.49
N MET A 128 9.71 -5.96 -7.30
CA MET A 128 9.76 -4.55 -6.90
C MET A 128 10.95 -3.86 -7.57
N THR A 129 10.74 -2.63 -8.06
CA THR A 129 11.80 -1.77 -8.58
C THR A 129 12.62 -1.16 -7.43
N ASP A 130 13.79 -0.60 -7.73
CA ASP A 130 14.64 0.07 -6.74
C ASP A 130 13.97 1.30 -6.09
N ASN A 131 12.91 1.80 -6.71
CA ASN A 131 12.09 2.92 -6.25
C ASN A 131 10.95 2.47 -5.32
N GLY A 132 10.80 1.18 -5.03
CA GLY A 132 9.73 0.66 -4.18
C GLY A 132 8.37 0.55 -4.89
N THR A 133 8.37 0.31 -6.20
CA THR A 133 7.16 0.24 -7.05
C THR A 133 7.07 -1.10 -7.78
N PHE A 134 5.90 -1.43 -8.33
CA PHE A 134 5.69 -2.62 -9.16
C PHE A 134 5.16 -2.21 -10.53
N VAL A 135 5.71 -2.74 -11.62
CA VAL A 135 5.14 -2.53 -12.96
C VAL A 135 4.15 -3.64 -13.27
N ILE A 136 2.86 -3.31 -13.31
CA ILE A 136 1.77 -4.26 -13.59
C ILE A 136 1.04 -3.79 -14.85
N ASN A 137 1.04 -4.62 -15.90
CA ASN A 137 0.44 -4.32 -17.20
C ASN A 137 0.89 -2.96 -17.77
N GLY A 138 2.19 -2.67 -17.68
CA GLY A 138 2.82 -1.43 -18.15
C GLY A 138 2.50 -0.16 -17.36
N ALA A 139 1.89 -0.28 -16.18
CA ALA A 139 1.67 0.85 -15.28
C ALA A 139 2.40 0.62 -13.94
N GLU A 140 3.03 1.67 -13.42
CA GLU A 140 3.64 1.63 -12.09
C GLU A 140 2.55 1.67 -11.01
N ARG A 141 2.63 0.72 -10.07
CA ARG A 141 1.73 0.55 -8.94
C ARG A 141 2.51 0.54 -7.62
N VAL A 142 1.83 0.90 -6.55
CA VAL A 142 2.32 0.83 -5.18
C VAL A 142 1.36 -0.03 -4.36
N VAL A 143 1.91 -0.90 -3.53
CA VAL A 143 1.13 -1.66 -2.55
C VAL A 143 1.16 -0.90 -1.24
N VAL A 144 0.00 -0.35 -0.87
CA VAL A 144 -0.17 0.46 0.34
C VAL A 144 -0.13 -0.45 1.58
N SER A 145 0.62 -0.03 2.60
CA SER A 145 0.69 -0.75 3.87
C SER A 145 -0.64 -0.65 4.60
N GLN A 146 -1.11 -1.74 5.20
CA GLN A 146 -2.45 -1.80 5.80
C GLN A 146 -2.39 -1.70 7.32
N LEU A 147 -3.16 -0.79 7.92
CA LEU A 147 -3.35 -0.73 9.37
C LEU A 147 -4.58 -1.55 9.74
N HIS A 148 -4.40 -2.60 10.53
CA HIS A 148 -5.50 -3.47 10.98
C HIS A 148 -5.42 -3.75 12.48
N ARG A 149 -6.44 -4.39 13.05
CA ARG A 149 -6.39 -4.79 14.47
C ARG A 149 -5.37 -5.90 14.65
N SER A 150 -4.53 -5.79 15.68
CA SER A 150 -3.57 -6.85 16.00
C SER A 150 -4.31 -8.10 16.51
N PRO A 151 -3.85 -9.32 16.19
CA PRO A 151 -4.34 -10.52 16.86
C PRO A 151 -4.08 -10.44 18.36
N GLY A 152 -4.95 -11.06 19.15
CA GLY A 152 -4.89 -11.04 20.61
C GLY A 152 -6.26 -10.94 21.26
N VAL A 153 -6.28 -10.60 22.54
CA VAL A 153 -7.50 -10.38 23.34
C VAL A 153 -7.79 -8.88 23.48
N PHE A 154 -9.07 -8.51 23.41
CA PHE A 154 -9.55 -7.14 23.57
C PHE A 154 -10.72 -7.09 24.54
N PHE A 155 -10.61 -6.26 25.57
CA PHE A 155 -11.67 -6.04 26.54
C PHE A 155 -12.43 -4.76 26.19
N GLY A 156 -13.74 -4.88 25.99
CA GLY A 156 -14.61 -3.79 25.59
C GLY A 156 -15.82 -3.64 26.50
N GLN A 157 -16.39 -2.44 26.54
CA GLN A 157 -17.68 -2.17 27.18
C GLN A 157 -18.68 -1.65 26.15
N GLY A 158 -19.96 -1.97 26.35
CA GLY A 158 -21.07 -1.46 25.54
C GLY A 158 -22.24 -1.10 26.42
N VAL A 159 -23.02 -0.09 26.04
CA VAL A 159 -24.23 0.29 26.77
C VAL A 159 -25.43 -0.29 26.06
N HIS A 160 -26.19 -1.14 26.76
CA HIS A 160 -27.46 -1.65 26.23
C HIS A 160 -28.53 -0.54 26.25
N ALA A 161 -29.57 -0.64 25.43
CA ALA A 161 -30.63 0.38 25.31
C ALA A 161 -31.38 0.67 26.62
N ASN A 162 -31.27 -0.20 27.62
CA ASN A 162 -31.83 -0.03 28.97
C ASN A 162 -30.87 0.70 29.94
N GLY A 163 -29.69 1.12 29.48
CA GLY A 163 -28.66 1.79 30.27
C GLY A 163 -27.69 0.87 31.03
N THR A 164 -27.86 -0.45 30.96
CA THR A 164 -26.92 -1.39 31.59
C THR A 164 -25.61 -1.50 30.80
N THR A 165 -24.49 -1.47 31.49
CA THR A 165 -23.15 -1.68 30.91
C THR A 165 -22.88 -3.16 30.74
N LEU A 166 -22.66 -3.57 29.50
CA LEU A 166 -22.26 -4.90 29.12
C LEU A 166 -20.75 -4.91 28.88
N TYR A 167 -20.08 -5.96 29.32
CA TYR A 167 -18.65 -6.12 29.18
C TYR A 167 -18.36 -7.31 28.28
N SER A 168 -17.29 -7.22 27.49
CA SER A 168 -16.91 -8.25 26.53
C SER A 168 -15.41 -8.43 26.47
N ALA A 169 -14.97 -9.66 26.22
CA ALA A 169 -13.61 -10.02 25.89
C ALA A 169 -13.62 -10.73 24.54
N ARG A 170 -13.04 -10.11 23.51
CA ARG A 170 -12.98 -10.65 22.15
C ARG A 170 -11.57 -11.11 21.83
N ILE A 171 -11.42 -12.36 21.43
CA ILE A 171 -10.16 -12.94 20.98
C ILE A 171 -10.18 -12.99 19.45
N ILE A 172 -9.17 -12.36 18.84
CA ILE A 172 -8.99 -12.29 17.40
C ILE A 172 -7.73 -13.08 17.05
N PRO A 173 -7.84 -14.24 16.38
CA PRO A 173 -6.68 -14.98 15.90
C PRO A 173 -6.08 -14.36 14.64
N PHE A 174 -4.86 -14.77 14.32
CA PHE A 174 -4.27 -14.49 13.01
C PHE A 174 -4.95 -15.31 11.91
N LYS A 175 -5.24 -16.59 12.21
CA LYS A 175 -5.99 -17.53 11.37
C LYS A 175 -6.89 -18.40 12.25
N GLY A 176 -8.17 -18.51 11.92
CA GLY A 176 -9.13 -19.34 12.66
C GLY A 176 -10.41 -18.61 13.02
N SER A 177 -11.26 -19.26 13.83
CA SER A 177 -12.55 -18.73 14.27
C SER A 177 -12.41 -17.71 15.40
N TRP A 178 -13.28 -16.70 15.42
CA TRP A 178 -13.28 -15.68 16.48
C TRP A 178 -14.08 -16.19 17.67
N ILE A 179 -13.62 -15.89 18.88
CA ILE A 179 -14.36 -16.18 20.11
C ILE A 179 -14.53 -14.90 20.93
N GLU A 180 -15.75 -14.69 21.42
CA GLU A 180 -16.12 -13.50 22.18
C GLU A 180 -16.88 -13.92 23.43
N PHE A 181 -16.38 -13.53 24.60
CA PHE A 181 -17.08 -13.65 25.87
C PHE A 181 -17.80 -12.34 26.14
N ALA A 182 -19.09 -12.36 26.44
CA ALA A 182 -19.83 -11.15 26.77
C ALA A 182 -20.82 -11.38 27.91
N THR A 183 -21.03 -10.36 28.73
CA THR A 183 -22.07 -10.34 29.74
C THR A 183 -23.41 -9.88 29.15
N ASP A 184 -24.49 -10.43 29.69
CA ASP A 184 -25.87 -10.04 29.36
C ASP A 184 -26.46 -9.17 30.48
N ILE A 185 -27.64 -8.58 30.24
CA ILE A 185 -28.38 -7.71 31.17
C ILE A 185 -28.71 -8.40 32.51
N ASN A 186 -28.69 -9.74 32.56
CA ASN A 186 -28.94 -10.54 33.76
C ASN A 186 -27.65 -10.99 34.46
N ASN A 187 -26.50 -10.37 34.16
CA ASN A 187 -25.18 -10.79 34.68
C ASN A 187 -24.89 -12.28 34.39
N VAL A 188 -25.25 -12.75 33.19
CA VAL A 188 -24.89 -14.08 32.67
C VAL A 188 -23.81 -13.91 31.63
N MET A 189 -22.78 -14.76 31.64
CA MET A 189 -21.70 -14.72 30.68
C MET A 189 -21.93 -15.74 29.56
N TYR A 190 -21.86 -15.27 28.31
CA TYR A 190 -21.99 -16.09 27.12
C TYR A 190 -20.70 -16.05 26.28
N ALA A 191 -20.34 -17.18 25.69
CA ALA A 191 -19.37 -17.31 24.62
C ALA A 191 -20.09 -17.29 23.25
N TYR A 192 -19.52 -16.55 22.32
CA TYR A 192 -19.95 -16.44 20.94
C TYR A 192 -18.81 -16.90 20.02
N ILE A 193 -19.07 -17.92 19.21
CA ILE A 193 -18.12 -18.42 18.21
C ILE A 193 -18.56 -17.86 16.85
N ASP A 194 -17.66 -17.16 16.15
CA ASP A 194 -17.90 -16.47 14.86
C ASP A 194 -19.15 -15.58 14.83
N ARG A 195 -19.53 -15.00 15.98
CA ARG A 195 -20.74 -14.18 16.16
C ARG A 195 -22.06 -14.87 15.76
N LYS A 196 -22.10 -16.21 15.77
CA LYS A 196 -23.30 -16.96 15.35
C LYS A 196 -24.32 -17.14 16.47
N LYS A 197 -23.99 -17.95 17.48
CA LYS A 197 -24.94 -18.36 18.53
C LYS A 197 -24.30 -18.26 19.91
N LYS A 198 -25.12 -17.86 20.88
CA LYS A 198 -24.72 -17.72 22.29
C LYS A 198 -24.65 -19.09 22.96
N LEU A 199 -23.56 -19.33 23.68
CA LEU A 199 -23.30 -20.54 24.46
C LEU A 199 -22.97 -20.10 25.89
N PRO A 200 -23.53 -20.68 26.96
CA PRO A 200 -23.05 -20.38 28.31
C PRO A 200 -21.55 -20.69 28.43
N VAL A 201 -20.79 -19.81 29.09
CA VAL A 201 -19.33 -20.01 29.20
C VAL A 201 -18.99 -21.30 29.95
N THR A 202 -19.82 -21.71 30.90
CA THR A 202 -19.64 -22.96 31.65
C THR A 202 -19.77 -24.20 30.75
N THR A 203 -20.67 -24.17 29.77
CA THR A 203 -20.78 -25.23 28.75
C THR A 203 -19.48 -25.35 27.94
N LEU A 204 -18.85 -24.22 27.62
CA LEU A 204 -17.54 -24.22 26.94
C LEU A 204 -16.44 -24.79 27.84
N LEU A 205 -16.40 -24.41 29.13
CA LEU A 205 -15.40 -24.94 30.08
C LEU A 205 -15.52 -26.48 30.22
N ARG A 206 -16.75 -27.01 30.24
CA ARG A 206 -16.97 -28.47 30.22
C ARG A 206 -16.38 -29.13 28.98
N ALA A 207 -16.63 -28.56 27.81
CA ALA A 207 -16.11 -29.08 26.54
C ALA A 207 -14.58 -29.02 26.43
N ILE A 208 -13.91 -28.20 27.23
CA ILE A 208 -12.43 -28.08 27.29
C ILE A 208 -11.81 -29.09 28.28
N GLY A 209 -12.62 -29.77 29.09
CA GLY A 209 -12.18 -30.82 30.02
C GLY A 209 -12.37 -30.50 31.51
N TYR A 210 -13.15 -29.46 31.86
CA TYR A 210 -13.60 -29.22 33.24
C TYR A 210 -14.99 -29.83 33.43
N GLU A 211 -15.02 -31.15 33.57
CA GLU A 211 -16.24 -31.96 33.43
C GLU A 211 -17.30 -31.62 34.48
N SER A 212 -16.89 -31.49 35.74
CA SER A 212 -17.81 -31.36 36.87
C SER A 212 -17.99 -29.91 37.35
N ASP A 213 -19.11 -29.64 38.02
CA ASP A 213 -19.32 -28.34 38.71
C ASP A 213 -18.18 -28.05 39.70
N LYS A 214 -17.58 -29.10 40.29
CA LYS A 214 -16.45 -28.99 41.22
C LYS A 214 -15.24 -28.34 40.53
N ASP A 215 -14.88 -28.84 39.35
CA ASP A 215 -13.69 -28.38 38.65
C ASP A 215 -13.85 -26.92 38.23
N ILE A 216 -15.04 -26.53 37.74
CA ILE A 216 -15.35 -25.15 37.36
C ILE A 216 -15.32 -24.21 38.57
N LEU A 217 -15.90 -24.61 39.71
CA LEU A 217 -15.94 -23.77 40.92
C LEU A 217 -14.57 -23.65 41.60
N GLN A 218 -13.71 -24.67 41.49
CA GLN A 218 -12.34 -24.64 42.02
C GLN A 218 -11.43 -23.68 41.23
N ILE A 219 -11.62 -23.53 39.91
CA ILE A 219 -10.85 -22.55 39.09
C ILE A 219 -10.92 -21.13 39.68
N PHE A 220 -12.06 -20.77 40.26
CA PHE A 220 -12.34 -19.45 40.82
C PHE A 220 -12.29 -19.42 42.37
N ASP A 221 -11.92 -20.53 43.01
CA ASP A 221 -11.85 -20.69 44.48
C ASP A 221 -13.17 -20.39 45.23
N LEU A 222 -14.31 -20.72 44.64
CA LEU A 222 -15.64 -20.27 45.09
C LEU A 222 -16.37 -21.22 46.04
N ALA A 223 -15.92 -22.46 46.17
CA ALA A 223 -16.64 -23.49 46.91
C ALA A 223 -15.75 -24.26 47.91
N GLU A 224 -16.32 -24.54 49.09
CA GLU A 224 -15.75 -25.42 50.11
C GLU A 224 -16.29 -26.85 49.93
N GLU A 225 -15.38 -27.83 49.86
CA GLU A 225 -15.74 -29.25 49.75
C GLU A 225 -16.00 -29.84 51.14
N VAL A 226 -17.24 -30.29 51.37
CA VAL A 226 -17.67 -30.89 52.64
C VAL A 226 -18.06 -32.36 52.41
N LYS A 227 -17.38 -33.28 53.10
CA LYS A 227 -17.73 -34.72 53.07
C LYS A 227 -19.11 -34.96 53.68
N VAL A 228 -19.95 -35.72 52.98
CA VAL A 228 -21.31 -36.07 53.40
C VAL A 228 -21.24 -37.06 54.55
N ASN A 229 -21.45 -36.58 55.77
CA ASN A 229 -21.62 -37.39 56.97
C ASN A 229 -22.58 -36.68 57.95
N LYS A 230 -23.24 -37.44 58.84
CA LYS A 230 -24.26 -36.90 59.76
C LYS A 230 -23.76 -35.73 60.62
N LYS A 231 -22.45 -35.61 60.85
CA LYS A 231 -21.82 -34.54 61.64
C LYS A 231 -21.66 -33.24 60.84
N ASN A 232 -21.10 -33.33 59.63
CA ASN A 232 -20.83 -32.18 58.77
C ASN A 232 -22.13 -31.60 58.18
N MET A 233 -23.12 -32.44 57.87
CA MET A 233 -24.42 -31.97 57.35
C MET A 233 -25.20 -31.15 58.37
N LYS A 234 -25.14 -31.52 59.66
CA LYS A 234 -25.73 -30.71 60.75
C LYS A 234 -25.03 -29.37 60.96
N ALA A 235 -23.72 -29.30 60.73
CA ALA A 235 -22.93 -28.07 60.78
C ALA A 235 -23.14 -27.18 59.53
N SER A 236 -23.76 -27.70 58.48
CA SER A 236 -23.97 -27.03 57.20
C SER A 236 -25.39 -26.49 57.02
N ILE A 237 -26.27 -26.64 58.02
CA ILE A 237 -27.65 -26.12 58.02
C ILE A 237 -27.62 -24.59 57.95
N GLY A 238 -28.37 -24.01 57.01
CA GLY A 238 -28.37 -22.56 56.73
C GLY A 238 -27.26 -22.08 55.79
N ARG A 239 -26.40 -22.97 55.28
CA ARG A 239 -25.48 -22.68 54.16
C ARG A 239 -26.14 -23.05 52.83
N ARG A 240 -25.74 -22.38 51.75
CA ARG A 240 -26.26 -22.61 50.38
C ARG A 240 -25.37 -23.58 49.62
N LEU A 241 -25.99 -24.42 48.80
CA LEU A 241 -25.31 -25.29 47.85
C LEU A 241 -24.73 -24.49 46.67
N ALA A 242 -23.45 -24.69 46.39
CA ALA A 242 -22.76 -24.05 45.26
C ALA A 242 -22.89 -24.86 43.94
N ALA A 243 -23.13 -26.17 44.03
CA ALA A 243 -23.24 -27.09 42.89
C ALA A 243 -24.48 -27.99 43.01
N ARG A 244 -24.90 -28.61 41.89
CA ARG A 244 -25.99 -29.59 41.91
C ARG A 244 -25.58 -30.86 42.64
N VAL A 245 -26.54 -31.51 43.31
CA VAL A 245 -26.35 -32.88 43.82
C VAL A 245 -26.94 -33.83 42.79
N LEU A 246 -26.06 -34.58 42.12
CA LEU A 246 -26.41 -35.53 41.06
C LEU A 246 -26.36 -36.96 41.59
N LYS A 247 -27.26 -37.79 41.08
CA LYS A 247 -27.16 -39.25 41.15
C LYS A 247 -26.84 -39.77 39.75
N SER A 248 -25.62 -40.27 39.57
CA SER A 248 -25.16 -40.86 38.32
C SER A 248 -25.21 -42.39 38.41
N TRP A 249 -25.70 -43.04 37.36
CA TRP A 249 -25.59 -44.50 37.18
C TRP A 249 -25.37 -44.83 35.70
N ASN A 250 -24.68 -45.95 35.45
CA ASN A 250 -24.43 -46.44 34.10
C ASN A 250 -25.56 -47.40 33.70
N GLU A 251 -26.18 -47.13 32.56
CA GLU A 251 -27.20 -47.97 31.95
C GLU A 251 -26.63 -48.58 30.67
N ASP A 252 -26.48 -49.90 30.66
CA ASP A 252 -25.96 -50.65 29.51
C ASP A 252 -27.07 -50.82 28.47
N PHE A 253 -26.90 -50.18 27.32
CA PHE A 253 -27.80 -50.28 26.19
C PHE A 253 -27.22 -51.23 25.14
N VAL A 254 -28.04 -52.12 24.56
CA VAL A 254 -27.62 -52.96 23.44
C VAL A 254 -28.15 -52.32 22.17
N ASP A 255 -27.27 -51.88 21.29
CA ASP A 255 -27.65 -51.33 19.99
C ASP A 255 -28.24 -52.46 19.12
N GLU A 256 -29.51 -52.31 18.70
CA GLU A 256 -30.25 -53.34 17.95
C GLU A 256 -29.67 -53.59 16.55
N ASP A 257 -28.93 -52.63 15.97
CA ASP A 257 -28.36 -52.75 14.63
C ASP A 257 -26.92 -53.29 14.64
N THR A 258 -26.14 -53.06 15.70
CA THR A 258 -24.71 -53.44 15.78
C THR A 258 -24.41 -54.55 16.79
N GLY A 259 -25.30 -54.79 17.76
CA GLY A 259 -25.12 -55.78 18.84
C GLY A 259 -24.07 -55.38 19.88
N GLU A 260 -23.53 -54.17 19.82
CA GLU A 260 -22.57 -53.65 20.81
C GLU A 260 -23.30 -53.16 22.07
N VAL A 261 -22.71 -53.48 23.24
CA VAL A 261 -23.19 -53.00 24.54
C VAL A 261 -22.55 -51.63 24.80
N VAL A 262 -23.34 -50.57 24.70
CA VAL A 262 -22.92 -49.20 24.97
C VAL A 262 -23.42 -48.80 26.35
N SER A 263 -22.49 -48.66 27.30
CA SER A 263 -22.77 -48.10 28.64
C SER A 263 -23.00 -46.59 28.52
N ILE A 264 -24.22 -46.13 28.84
CA ILE A 264 -24.57 -44.71 28.85
C ILE A 264 -24.71 -44.25 30.30
N GLU A 265 -23.93 -43.26 30.70
CA GLU A 265 -24.05 -42.63 32.02
C GLU A 265 -25.27 -41.70 32.04
N ARG A 266 -26.22 -41.97 32.95
CA ARG A 266 -27.41 -41.13 33.17
C ARG A 266 -27.29 -40.39 34.49
N ASN A 267 -27.65 -39.12 34.46
CA ASN A 267 -27.58 -38.22 35.61
C ASN A 267 -28.99 -37.74 35.99
N GLU A 268 -29.40 -37.97 37.23
CA GLU A 268 -30.62 -37.42 37.82
C GLU A 268 -30.24 -36.29 38.80
N VAL A 269 -30.87 -35.12 38.65
CA VAL A 269 -30.66 -33.97 39.54
C VAL A 269 -31.55 -34.12 40.76
N ILE A 270 -30.94 -34.37 41.93
CA ILE A 270 -31.67 -34.49 43.21
C ILE A 270 -31.89 -33.12 43.84
N MET A 271 -30.88 -32.25 43.78
CA MET A 271 -30.98 -30.87 44.26
C MET A 271 -30.37 -29.87 43.30
N GLU A 272 -31.08 -28.76 43.13
CA GLU A 272 -30.66 -27.60 42.34
C GLU A 272 -29.69 -26.71 43.12
N ARG A 273 -28.91 -25.92 42.36
CA ARG A 273 -27.95 -24.94 42.88
C ARG A 273 -28.68 -23.84 43.66
N GLU A 274 -27.99 -23.14 44.57
CA GLU A 274 -28.53 -22.08 45.42
C GLU A 274 -29.61 -22.51 46.44
N THR A 275 -29.91 -23.80 46.53
CA THR A 275 -30.83 -24.33 47.55
C THR A 275 -30.20 -24.22 48.94
N GLU A 276 -30.93 -23.62 49.88
CA GLU A 276 -30.51 -23.55 51.28
C GLU A 276 -30.71 -24.91 51.96
N ILE A 277 -29.72 -25.37 52.73
CA ILE A 277 -29.79 -26.67 53.39
C ILE A 277 -30.70 -26.57 54.61
N THR A 278 -31.90 -27.16 54.50
CA THR A 278 -32.88 -27.37 55.58
C THR A 278 -32.76 -28.79 56.14
N GLU A 279 -33.39 -29.08 57.29
CA GLU A 279 -33.35 -30.41 57.91
C GLU A 279 -33.92 -31.52 56.99
N ASP A 280 -34.92 -31.21 56.16
CA ASP A 280 -35.51 -32.14 55.20
C ASP A 280 -34.52 -32.48 54.06
N ASN A 281 -33.83 -31.47 53.51
CA ASN A 281 -32.84 -31.63 52.45
C ASN A 281 -31.64 -32.48 52.90
N VAL A 282 -31.30 -32.49 54.19
CA VAL A 282 -30.19 -33.31 54.72
C VAL A 282 -30.47 -34.81 54.56
N ALA A 283 -31.73 -35.25 54.66
CA ALA A 283 -32.09 -36.65 54.46
C ALA A 283 -31.90 -37.07 52.99
N ASP A 284 -32.39 -36.25 52.06
CA ASP A 284 -32.31 -36.49 50.62
C ASP A 284 -30.87 -36.50 50.10
N ILE A 285 -29.98 -35.64 50.64
CA ILE A 285 -28.55 -35.63 50.28
C ILE A 285 -27.86 -36.91 50.75
N ILE A 286 -28.21 -37.44 51.92
CA ILE A 286 -27.60 -38.67 52.43
C ILE A 286 -28.08 -39.89 51.63
N ASP A 287 -29.37 -39.92 51.27
CA ASP A 287 -29.96 -41.00 50.45
C ASP A 287 -29.52 -40.96 48.98
N SER A 288 -29.04 -39.81 48.49
CA SER A 288 -28.49 -39.67 47.14
C SER A 288 -27.24 -40.52 46.88
N GLY A 289 -26.50 -40.90 47.93
CA GLY A 289 -25.22 -41.60 47.81
C GLY A 289 -24.03 -40.72 47.42
N ALA A 290 -24.19 -39.40 47.36
CA ALA A 290 -23.09 -38.47 47.07
C ALA A 290 -22.03 -38.47 48.19
N SER A 291 -20.74 -38.57 47.82
CA SER A 291 -19.62 -38.64 48.77
C SER A 291 -19.24 -37.28 49.38
N THR A 292 -19.44 -36.20 48.62
CA THR A 292 -19.08 -34.82 48.96
C THR A 292 -20.10 -33.84 48.39
N ILE A 293 -20.40 -32.76 49.13
CA ILE A 293 -21.18 -31.62 48.66
C ILE A 293 -20.33 -30.34 48.67
N LEU A 294 -20.68 -29.39 47.81
CA LEU A 294 -20.00 -28.11 47.67
C LEU A 294 -20.84 -26.98 48.26
N LEU A 295 -20.29 -26.26 49.23
CA LEU A 295 -20.92 -25.11 49.87
C LEU A 295 -20.22 -23.81 49.48
N HIS A 296 -20.95 -22.71 49.49
CA HIS A 296 -20.35 -21.38 49.32
C HIS A 296 -19.36 -21.06 50.46
N ARG A 297 -18.16 -20.59 50.10
CA ARG A 297 -17.04 -20.39 51.04
C ARG A 297 -17.16 -19.07 51.83
N ASP A 298 -17.52 -17.97 51.17
CA ASP A 298 -17.61 -16.64 51.78
C ASP A 298 -18.62 -15.73 51.04
N SER A 299 -19.40 -14.92 51.77
CA SER A 299 -20.52 -14.15 51.19
C SER A 299 -20.08 -12.93 50.36
N GLU A 300 -18.91 -12.33 50.67
CA GLU A 300 -18.35 -11.22 49.89
C GLU A 300 -17.70 -11.68 48.57
N LEU A 301 -17.00 -12.83 48.57
CA LEU A 301 -16.43 -13.44 47.36
C LEU A 301 -17.51 -13.97 46.42
N ALA A 302 -18.60 -14.53 46.97
CA ALA A 302 -19.74 -14.97 46.19
C ALA A 302 -20.40 -13.83 45.38
N ASN A 303 -20.47 -12.61 45.94
CA ASN A 303 -21.01 -11.44 45.23
C ASN A 303 -20.11 -10.99 44.06
N LYS A 304 -18.78 -11.07 44.20
CA LYS A 304 -17.83 -10.70 43.12
C LYS A 304 -17.86 -11.66 41.93
N PHE A 305 -18.26 -12.91 42.15
CA PHE A 305 -18.35 -13.96 41.13
C PHE A 305 -19.79 -14.44 40.86
N ALA A 306 -20.80 -13.64 41.24
CA ALA A 306 -22.22 -13.93 41.01
C ALA A 306 -22.52 -14.30 39.54
N ILE A 307 -21.75 -13.75 38.59
CA ILE A 307 -21.86 -14.06 37.16
C ILE A 307 -21.66 -15.54 36.86
N ILE A 308 -20.70 -16.21 37.51
CA ILE A 308 -20.43 -17.63 37.26
C ILE A 308 -21.59 -18.49 37.75
N PHE A 309 -22.17 -18.18 38.91
CA PHE A 309 -23.33 -18.88 39.46
C PHE A 309 -24.59 -18.68 38.59
N ASN A 310 -24.84 -17.47 38.12
CA ASN A 310 -25.92 -17.17 37.18
C ASN A 310 -25.73 -17.90 35.85
N THR A 311 -24.49 -18.02 35.39
CA THR A 311 -24.14 -18.72 34.14
C THR A 311 -24.33 -20.23 34.28
N LEU A 312 -23.86 -20.82 35.38
CA LEU A 312 -24.10 -22.23 35.70
C LEU A 312 -25.60 -22.53 35.69
N SER A 313 -26.43 -21.66 36.29
CA SER A 313 -27.89 -21.83 36.33
C SER A 313 -28.55 -21.85 34.94
N LYS A 314 -27.91 -21.28 33.91
CA LYS A 314 -28.36 -21.28 32.52
C LYS A 314 -27.70 -22.35 31.65
N ASP A 315 -26.76 -23.13 32.21
CA ASP A 315 -26.06 -24.22 31.52
C ASP A 315 -26.97 -25.45 31.36
N PRO A 316 -27.25 -25.89 30.12
CA PRO A 316 -28.07 -27.08 29.87
C PRO A 316 -27.29 -28.40 29.99
N SER A 317 -25.95 -28.37 30.08
CA SER A 317 -25.09 -29.55 30.03
C SER A 317 -24.57 -29.95 31.41
N ASN A 318 -24.42 -31.26 31.65
CA ASN A 318 -23.89 -31.80 32.91
C ASN A 318 -22.58 -32.59 32.73
N SER A 319 -22.25 -33.01 31.50
CA SER A 319 -21.01 -33.73 31.17
C SER A 319 -20.29 -33.10 29.97
N GLU A 320 -19.01 -33.42 29.79
CA GLU A 320 -18.23 -33.00 28.61
C GLU A 320 -18.90 -33.46 27.31
N LYS A 321 -19.36 -34.71 27.25
CA LYS A 321 -20.01 -35.29 26.06
C LYS A 321 -21.28 -34.54 25.67
N GLU A 322 -22.11 -34.20 26.64
CA GLU A 322 -23.31 -33.38 26.40
C GLU A 322 -22.94 -31.97 25.91
N ALA A 323 -21.90 -31.37 26.49
CA ALA A 323 -21.42 -30.04 26.11
C ALA A 323 -20.87 -30.00 24.68
N VAL A 324 -20.03 -30.96 24.28
CA VAL A 324 -19.48 -31.06 22.92
C VAL A 324 -20.60 -31.25 21.90
N ASN A 325 -21.57 -32.14 22.18
CA ASN A 325 -22.73 -32.35 21.32
C ASN A 325 -23.61 -31.10 21.21
N TYR A 326 -23.82 -30.38 22.31
CA TYR A 326 -24.55 -29.12 22.32
C TYR A 326 -23.87 -28.06 21.45
N ILE A 327 -22.55 -27.91 21.57
CA ILE A 327 -21.76 -26.98 20.75
C ILE A 327 -21.81 -27.39 19.27
N TYR A 328 -21.66 -28.68 18.95
CA TYR A 328 -21.73 -29.18 17.58
C TYR A 328 -23.08 -28.86 16.92
N ARG A 329 -24.20 -29.14 17.62
CA ARG A 329 -25.55 -28.81 17.16
C ARG A 329 -25.71 -27.31 16.90
N GLN A 330 -25.16 -26.46 17.77
CA GLN A 330 -25.27 -25.02 17.58
C GLN A 330 -24.45 -24.49 16.41
N LEU A 331 -23.31 -25.11 16.11
CA LEU A 331 -22.44 -24.70 15.01
C LEU A 331 -22.93 -25.19 13.64
N ARG A 332 -23.44 -26.43 13.56
CA ARG A 332 -23.81 -27.09 12.28
C ARG A 332 -25.30 -27.26 12.06
N ASN A 333 -26.16 -26.97 13.04
CA ASN A 333 -27.61 -27.25 13.00
C ASN A 333 -27.94 -28.71 12.65
N ALA A 334 -27.06 -29.64 12.99
CA ALA A 334 -27.19 -31.07 12.72
C ALA A 334 -26.60 -31.87 13.87
N ASP A 335 -27.04 -33.12 14.02
CA ASP A 335 -26.46 -34.08 14.95
C ASP A 335 -25.11 -34.61 14.44
N PRO A 336 -24.13 -34.86 15.33
CA PRO A 336 -22.89 -35.51 14.94
C PRO A 336 -23.15 -36.99 14.59
N ALA A 337 -22.36 -37.52 13.66
CA ALA A 337 -22.44 -38.95 13.30
C ALA A 337 -21.93 -39.84 14.43
N ASP A 338 -20.90 -39.39 15.14
CA ASP A 338 -20.24 -40.06 16.24
C ASP A 338 -19.53 -39.03 17.15
N ASP A 339 -19.21 -39.44 18.38
CA ASP A 339 -18.59 -38.57 19.40
C ASP A 339 -17.18 -38.12 19.01
N ALA A 340 -16.40 -38.99 18.36
CA ALA A 340 -15.04 -38.67 17.93
C ALA A 340 -15.05 -37.58 16.87
N SER A 341 -15.95 -37.63 15.89
CA SER A 341 -16.15 -36.54 14.92
C SER A 341 -16.54 -35.21 15.59
N ALA A 342 -17.39 -35.24 16.62
CA ALA A 342 -17.80 -34.03 17.33
C ALA A 342 -16.61 -33.39 18.08
N ARG A 343 -15.81 -34.21 18.77
CA ARG A 343 -14.58 -33.80 19.45
C ARG A 343 -13.53 -33.29 18.48
N GLU A 344 -13.36 -33.95 17.33
CA GLU A 344 -12.41 -33.51 16.30
C GLU A 344 -12.79 -32.13 15.75
N VAL A 345 -14.08 -31.90 15.49
CA VAL A 345 -14.58 -30.59 15.05
C VAL A 345 -14.32 -29.53 16.11
N PHE A 346 -14.55 -29.82 17.39
CA PHE A 346 -14.26 -28.88 18.48
C PHE A 346 -12.76 -28.60 18.62
N ASN A 347 -11.91 -29.62 18.63
CA ASN A 347 -10.45 -29.46 18.69
C ASN A 347 -9.91 -28.64 17.51
N ASN A 348 -10.46 -28.88 16.32
CA ASN A 348 -10.10 -28.14 15.11
C ASN A 348 -10.48 -26.65 15.14
N LEU A 349 -11.34 -26.20 16.08
CA LEU A 349 -11.70 -24.79 16.19
C LEU A 349 -10.65 -23.94 16.88
N PHE A 350 -10.00 -24.45 17.95
CA PHE A 350 -9.14 -23.63 18.82
C PHE A 350 -7.78 -24.25 19.14
N PHE A 351 -7.66 -25.58 19.09
CA PHE A 351 -6.51 -26.33 19.61
C PHE A 351 -5.66 -26.98 18.52
N SER A 352 -6.14 -27.01 17.27
CA SER A 352 -5.37 -27.50 16.12
C SER A 352 -4.49 -26.41 15.52
N ASP A 353 -3.18 -26.64 15.56
CA ASP A 353 -2.12 -25.91 14.86
C ASP A 353 -2.38 -25.67 13.35
N LYS A 354 -3.02 -26.62 12.67
CA LYS A 354 -3.31 -26.52 11.22
C LYS A 354 -4.41 -25.50 10.91
N ARG A 355 -5.39 -25.37 11.80
CA ARG A 355 -6.62 -24.58 11.56
C ARG A 355 -6.68 -23.28 12.35
N TYR A 356 -6.01 -23.23 13.50
CA TYR A 356 -6.01 -22.10 14.40
C TYR A 356 -4.58 -21.64 14.69
N ASP A 357 -4.35 -20.33 14.55
CA ASP A 357 -3.06 -19.71 14.80
C ASP A 357 -3.29 -18.27 15.31
N LEU A 358 -2.77 -17.98 16.51
CA LEU A 358 -2.72 -16.64 17.09
C LEU A 358 -1.63 -15.78 16.42
N GLY A 359 -0.65 -16.42 15.77
CA GLY A 359 0.59 -15.82 15.33
C GLY A 359 1.47 -15.39 16.50
N GLU A 360 2.70 -15.00 16.18
CA GLU A 360 3.68 -14.50 17.16
C GLU A 360 3.14 -13.26 17.90
N VAL A 361 2.48 -12.36 17.17
CA VAL A 361 1.87 -11.14 17.73
C VAL A 361 0.74 -11.47 18.70
N GLY A 362 -0.15 -12.42 18.34
CA GLY A 362 -1.30 -12.76 19.19
C GLY A 362 -0.86 -13.40 20.50
N ARG A 363 0.11 -14.31 20.45
CA ARG A 363 0.70 -14.94 21.63
C ARG A 363 1.40 -13.91 22.52
N TYR A 364 2.26 -13.06 21.95
CA TYR A 364 2.91 -11.97 22.68
C TYR A 364 1.90 -11.07 23.41
N ARG A 365 0.82 -10.66 22.73
CA ARG A 365 -0.19 -9.78 23.32
C ARG A 365 -0.98 -10.43 24.45
N ILE A 366 -1.39 -11.69 24.28
CA ILE A 366 -2.10 -12.43 25.33
C ILE A 366 -1.20 -12.57 26.57
N ASN A 367 0.06 -12.97 26.36
CA ASN A 367 1.01 -13.13 27.44
C ASN A 367 1.25 -11.83 28.19
N LYS A 368 1.51 -10.74 27.48
CA LYS A 368 1.78 -9.43 28.09
C LYS A 368 0.55 -8.86 28.81
N LYS A 369 -0.64 -8.97 28.21
CA LYS A 369 -1.88 -8.42 28.80
C LYS A 369 -2.32 -9.19 30.05
N LEU A 370 -2.15 -10.50 30.08
CA LEU A 370 -2.59 -11.37 31.18
C LEU A 370 -1.46 -11.72 32.16
N GLY A 371 -0.21 -11.34 31.87
CA GLY A 371 0.96 -11.67 32.69
C GLY A 371 1.35 -13.16 32.65
N LEU A 372 1.17 -13.81 31.49
CA LEU A 372 1.52 -15.23 31.30
C LEU A 372 2.96 -15.38 30.80
N GLU A 373 3.64 -16.46 31.23
CA GLU A 373 5.00 -16.82 30.79
C GLU A 373 5.02 -17.96 29.74
N THR A 374 3.90 -18.18 29.04
CA THR A 374 3.78 -19.23 28.01
C THR A 374 4.76 -18.99 26.85
N ASP A 375 5.38 -20.06 26.34
CA ASP A 375 6.32 -19.97 25.22
C ASP A 375 5.69 -19.34 23.96
N MET A 376 6.47 -18.52 23.25
CA MET A 376 6.10 -17.86 22.00
C MET A 376 5.83 -18.84 20.85
N ASP A 377 6.39 -20.04 20.91
CA ASP A 377 6.16 -21.10 19.92
C ASP A 377 4.76 -21.73 20.02
N ILE A 378 4.08 -21.61 21.16
CA ILE A 378 2.73 -22.14 21.36
C ILE A 378 1.71 -21.14 20.79
N ARG A 379 1.30 -21.32 19.53
CA ARG A 379 0.43 -20.34 18.83
C ARG A 379 -1.06 -20.70 18.82
N VAL A 380 -1.46 -21.81 19.40
CA VAL A 380 -2.89 -22.17 19.60
C VAL A 380 -3.38 -21.61 20.94
N LEU A 381 -4.69 -21.50 21.13
CA LEU A 381 -5.23 -21.14 22.45
C LEU A 381 -5.00 -22.28 23.44
N THR A 382 -4.54 -21.95 24.65
CA THR A 382 -4.42 -22.91 25.76
C THR A 382 -5.62 -22.79 26.70
N LYS A 383 -5.79 -23.81 27.56
CA LYS A 383 -6.86 -23.80 28.57
C LYS A 383 -6.66 -22.66 29.57
N ASP A 384 -5.42 -22.41 29.96
CA ASP A 384 -5.03 -21.35 30.88
C ASP A 384 -5.31 -19.96 30.30
N ASP A 385 -5.07 -19.75 28.99
CA ASP A 385 -5.43 -18.50 28.31
C ASP A 385 -6.92 -18.17 28.47
N ILE A 386 -7.80 -19.15 28.24
CA ILE A 386 -9.25 -18.96 28.32
C ILE A 386 -9.68 -18.62 29.75
N ILE A 387 -9.08 -19.28 30.74
CA ILE A 387 -9.38 -19.06 32.16
C ILE A 387 -8.97 -17.66 32.60
N GLU A 388 -7.74 -17.24 32.30
CA GLU A 388 -7.26 -15.91 32.70
C GLU A 388 -8.01 -14.78 31.99
N ILE A 389 -8.47 -15.00 30.74
CA ILE A 389 -9.34 -14.04 30.05
C ILE A 389 -10.69 -13.91 30.77
N ILE A 390 -11.28 -15.01 31.22
CA ILE A 390 -12.55 -14.98 31.98
C ILE A 390 -12.33 -14.28 33.33
N LYS A 391 -11.23 -14.57 34.04
CA LYS A 391 -10.90 -13.90 35.31
C LYS A 391 -10.71 -12.40 35.12
N TYR A 392 -9.99 -11.97 34.09
CA TYR A 392 -9.79 -10.56 33.79
C TYR A 392 -11.13 -9.87 33.44
N LEU A 393 -12.00 -10.52 32.67
CA LEU A 393 -13.33 -10.01 32.38
C LEU A 393 -14.17 -9.81 33.65
N ILE A 394 -14.07 -10.71 34.64
CA ILE A 394 -14.74 -10.56 35.94
C ILE A 394 -14.14 -9.42 36.76
N GLN A 395 -12.82 -9.23 36.74
CA GLN A 395 -12.18 -8.06 37.37
C GLN A 395 -12.68 -6.74 36.76
N LEU A 396 -12.88 -6.73 35.45
CA LEU A 396 -13.39 -5.58 34.70
C LEU A 396 -14.85 -5.26 35.05
N VAL A 397 -15.72 -6.28 35.18
CA VAL A 397 -17.09 -6.09 35.70
C VAL A 397 -17.08 -5.47 37.09
N ASN A 398 -16.14 -5.91 37.94
CA ASN A 398 -15.97 -5.41 39.31
C ASN A 398 -15.24 -4.05 39.38
N SER A 399 -14.95 -3.41 38.25
CA SER A 399 -14.24 -2.11 38.15
C SER A 399 -12.80 -2.11 38.72
N ASN A 400 -12.17 -3.27 38.81
CA ASN A 400 -10.77 -3.40 39.24
C ASN A 400 -9.77 -3.30 38.07
N ALA A 401 -10.27 -3.30 36.82
CA ALA A 401 -9.47 -3.24 35.60
C ALA A 401 -10.06 -2.23 34.62
N THR A 402 -9.21 -1.69 33.76
CA THR A 402 -9.57 -0.73 32.71
C THR A 402 -9.95 -1.44 31.41
N VAL A 403 -10.84 -0.80 30.64
CA VAL A 403 -11.25 -1.25 29.30
C VAL A 403 -10.16 -0.90 28.30
N ASP A 404 -9.96 -1.75 27.28
CA ASP A 404 -8.99 -1.47 26.23
C ASP A 404 -9.53 -0.40 25.27
N ASP A 405 -8.67 0.57 24.94
CA ASP A 405 -8.93 1.49 23.84
C ASP A 405 -8.57 0.83 22.50
N ILE A 406 -9.59 0.52 21.70
CA ILE A 406 -9.45 -0.16 20.40
C ILE A 406 -8.58 0.65 19.41
N ASP A 407 -8.50 1.97 19.58
CA ASP A 407 -7.85 2.89 18.65
C ASP A 407 -6.39 3.16 19.05
N HIS A 408 -5.98 2.75 20.24
CA HIS A 408 -4.59 2.74 20.67
C HIS A 408 -3.69 1.99 19.68
N LEU A 409 -2.52 2.55 19.35
CA LEU A 409 -1.62 1.96 18.35
C LEU A 409 -0.94 0.64 18.79
N SER A 410 -1.05 0.22 20.06
CA SER A 410 -0.68 -1.15 20.48
C SER A 410 -1.74 -2.19 20.05
N ASN A 411 -2.97 -1.75 19.84
CA ASN A 411 -4.12 -2.55 19.42
C ASN A 411 -4.26 -2.63 17.90
N ARG A 412 -3.43 -1.88 17.19
CA ARG A 412 -3.36 -1.84 15.73
C ARG A 412 -1.95 -2.16 15.26
N ARG A 413 -1.83 -2.89 14.17
CA ARG A 413 -0.52 -3.19 13.56
C ARG A 413 -0.55 -2.95 12.07
N VAL A 414 0.63 -2.73 11.51
CA VAL A 414 0.82 -2.52 10.08
C VAL A 414 1.20 -3.85 9.43
N ARG A 415 0.44 -4.23 8.40
CA ARG A 415 0.84 -5.26 7.44
C ARG A 415 1.61 -4.61 6.32
N THR A 416 2.91 -4.89 6.28
CA THR A 416 3.81 -4.46 5.21
C THR A 416 3.59 -5.28 3.94
N VAL A 417 4.23 -4.87 2.84
CA VAL A 417 4.04 -5.54 1.53
C VAL A 417 4.53 -6.98 1.55
N GLY A 418 5.65 -7.26 2.21
CA GLY A 418 6.17 -8.62 2.37
C GLY A 418 5.18 -9.54 3.08
N GLU A 419 4.57 -9.09 4.18
CA GLU A 419 3.57 -9.88 4.91
C GLU A 419 2.29 -10.08 4.08
N GLN A 420 1.82 -9.05 3.38
CA GLN A 420 0.66 -9.16 2.50
C GLN A 420 0.89 -10.17 1.37
N LEU A 421 2.08 -10.15 0.75
CA LEU A 421 2.46 -11.12 -0.28
C LEU A 421 2.59 -12.53 0.32
N SER A 422 3.27 -12.70 1.46
CA SER A 422 3.39 -13.97 2.18
C SER A 422 2.03 -14.63 2.41
N ASN A 423 1.04 -13.86 2.85
CA ASN A 423 -0.34 -14.35 3.01
C ASN A 423 -0.97 -14.83 1.69
N GLN A 424 -0.76 -14.11 0.58
CA GLN A 424 -1.25 -14.53 -0.74
C GLN A 424 -0.54 -15.79 -1.26
N PHE A 425 0.78 -15.90 -1.03
CA PHE A 425 1.55 -17.10 -1.34
C PHE A 425 1.08 -18.30 -0.53
N SER A 426 0.79 -18.11 0.77
CA SER A 426 0.26 -19.17 1.63
C SER A 426 -1.08 -19.70 1.11
N VAL A 427 -1.98 -18.83 0.67
CA VAL A 427 -3.24 -19.24 0.04
C VAL A 427 -3.01 -19.96 -1.30
N GLY A 428 -2.07 -19.47 -2.11
CA GLY A 428 -1.70 -20.10 -3.39
C GLY A 428 -1.09 -21.50 -3.22
N LEU A 429 -0.16 -21.64 -2.28
CA LEU A 429 0.51 -22.89 -1.95
C LEU A 429 -0.45 -23.87 -1.30
N ALA A 430 -1.32 -23.45 -0.37
CA ALA A 430 -2.32 -24.35 0.22
C ALA A 430 -3.28 -24.95 -0.83
N ARG A 431 -3.67 -24.18 -1.86
CA ARG A 431 -4.44 -24.69 -3.01
C ARG A 431 -3.62 -25.69 -3.82
N MET A 432 -2.35 -25.36 -4.08
CA MET A 432 -1.43 -26.22 -4.81
C MET A 432 -1.18 -27.54 -4.06
N SER A 433 -0.96 -27.51 -2.74
CA SER A 433 -0.72 -28.69 -1.92
C SER A 433 -1.88 -29.67 -1.96
N ARG A 434 -3.12 -29.17 -2.01
CA ARG A 434 -4.31 -30.03 -2.20
C ARG A 434 -4.27 -30.73 -3.56
N THR A 435 -3.98 -29.98 -4.64
CA THR A 435 -3.88 -30.56 -5.99
C THR A 435 -2.72 -31.55 -6.13
N ILE A 436 -1.58 -31.28 -5.49
CA ILE A 436 -0.42 -32.19 -5.46
C ILE A 436 -0.82 -33.49 -4.76
N ARG A 437 -1.43 -33.40 -3.57
CA ARG A 437 -1.90 -34.58 -2.82
C ARG A 437 -2.88 -35.40 -3.65
N GLU A 438 -3.88 -34.77 -4.27
CA GLU A 438 -4.84 -35.44 -5.14
C GLU A 438 -4.16 -36.14 -6.34
N ARG A 439 -3.15 -35.50 -6.95
CA ARG A 439 -2.41 -36.07 -8.09
C ARG A 439 -1.50 -37.24 -7.70
N MET A 440 -0.90 -37.21 -6.51
CA MET A 440 -0.11 -38.34 -5.97
C MET A 440 -0.99 -39.58 -5.86
N ASN A 441 -2.15 -39.47 -5.20
CA ASN A 441 -3.08 -40.59 -5.01
C ASN A 441 -3.60 -41.19 -6.32
N VAL A 442 -3.75 -40.38 -7.38
CA VAL A 442 -4.23 -40.86 -8.69
C VAL A 442 -3.13 -41.61 -9.46
N ARG A 443 -1.86 -41.29 -9.21
CA ARG A 443 -0.71 -41.77 -9.98
C ARG A 443 0.14 -42.81 -9.27
N ASP A 444 -0.40 -43.46 -8.24
CA ASP A 444 0.28 -44.52 -7.46
C ASP A 444 0.95 -45.61 -8.32
N ASN A 445 0.48 -45.87 -9.54
CA ASN A 445 0.99 -46.94 -10.43
C ASN A 445 2.01 -46.47 -11.49
N GLU A 446 2.40 -45.19 -11.54
CA GLU A 446 3.32 -44.64 -12.55
C GLU A 446 4.57 -44.02 -11.92
N VAL A 447 5.72 -44.05 -12.61
CA VAL A 447 6.89 -43.27 -12.21
C VAL A 447 6.67 -41.81 -12.65
N PHE A 448 6.43 -40.91 -11.69
CA PHE A 448 6.21 -39.49 -11.95
C PHE A 448 7.29 -38.62 -11.29
N THR A 449 7.50 -37.42 -11.85
CA THR A 449 8.47 -36.45 -11.36
C THR A 449 7.79 -35.28 -10.64
N PRO A 450 8.51 -34.48 -9.84
CA PRO A 450 7.96 -33.28 -9.21
C PRO A 450 7.28 -32.31 -10.21
N THR A 451 7.82 -32.17 -11.43
CA THR A 451 7.27 -31.29 -12.47
C THR A 451 5.88 -31.70 -12.94
N ASP A 452 5.54 -32.99 -12.87
CA ASP A 452 4.24 -33.49 -13.31
C ASP A 452 3.13 -33.21 -12.29
N LEU A 453 3.49 -33.12 -11.01
CA LEU A 453 2.56 -32.89 -9.91
C LEU A 453 2.15 -31.42 -9.79
N ILE A 454 3.05 -30.51 -10.14
CA ILE A 454 2.92 -29.08 -9.85
C ILE A 454 2.31 -28.32 -11.04
N ASN A 455 1.42 -27.36 -10.74
CA ASN A 455 0.84 -26.47 -11.75
C ASN A 455 1.07 -25.00 -11.36
N ALA A 456 1.98 -24.33 -12.05
CA ALA A 456 2.33 -22.92 -11.81
C ALA A 456 1.15 -21.92 -11.94
N LYS A 457 0.06 -22.27 -12.63
CA LYS A 457 -1.09 -21.36 -12.80
C LYS A 457 -1.85 -21.10 -11.50
N THR A 458 -1.81 -22.03 -10.53
CA THR A 458 -2.55 -21.88 -9.27
C THR A 458 -2.02 -20.71 -8.44
N ILE A 459 -0.69 -20.59 -8.34
CA ILE A 459 -0.01 -19.50 -7.64
C ILE A 459 -0.12 -18.19 -8.44
N THR A 460 0.20 -18.24 -9.73
CA THR A 460 0.21 -17.04 -10.60
C THR A 460 -1.16 -16.34 -10.64
N SER A 461 -2.26 -17.10 -10.63
CA SER A 461 -3.62 -16.55 -10.63
C SER A 461 -3.93 -15.75 -9.35
N VAL A 462 -3.52 -16.25 -8.18
CA VAL A 462 -3.74 -15.57 -6.90
C VAL A 462 -2.94 -14.27 -6.83
N ILE A 463 -1.67 -14.30 -7.23
CA ILE A 463 -0.79 -13.13 -7.24
C ILE A 463 -1.30 -12.06 -8.22
N ASN A 464 -1.67 -12.46 -9.44
CA ASN A 464 -2.21 -11.54 -10.43
C ASN A 464 -3.53 -10.91 -9.97
N SER A 465 -4.38 -11.66 -9.26
CA SER A 465 -5.58 -11.09 -8.64
C SER A 465 -5.22 -10.07 -7.55
N PHE A 466 -4.23 -10.35 -6.70
CA PHE A 466 -3.78 -9.41 -5.68
C PHE A 466 -3.31 -8.09 -6.30
N PHE A 467 -2.38 -8.14 -7.25
CA PHE A 467 -1.85 -6.92 -7.86
C PHE A 467 -2.87 -6.21 -8.77
N GLY A 468 -3.80 -6.95 -9.38
CA GLY A 468 -4.78 -6.43 -10.33
C GLY A 468 -6.01 -5.80 -9.68
N THR A 469 -6.66 -6.50 -8.74
CA THR A 469 -7.99 -6.15 -8.21
C THR A 469 -8.01 -5.71 -6.75
N ASN A 470 -6.97 -5.97 -5.96
CA ASN A 470 -6.95 -5.58 -4.55
C ASN A 470 -6.91 -4.04 -4.42
N PRO A 471 -7.79 -3.42 -3.60
CA PRO A 471 -7.77 -1.97 -3.36
C PRO A 471 -6.46 -1.43 -2.75
N LEU A 472 -5.62 -2.29 -2.16
CA LEU A 472 -4.30 -1.91 -1.63
C LEU A 472 -3.24 -1.78 -2.73
N SER A 473 -3.41 -2.43 -3.87
CA SER A 473 -2.55 -2.28 -5.05
C SER A 473 -3.08 -1.15 -5.92
N GLN A 474 -2.53 0.05 -5.75
CA GLN A 474 -3.03 1.28 -6.37
C GLN A 474 -2.09 1.75 -7.48
N PHE A 475 -2.64 2.43 -8.48
CA PHE A 475 -1.82 3.18 -9.44
C PHE A 475 -0.99 4.21 -8.67
N MET A 476 0.29 4.27 -8.98
CA MET A 476 1.19 5.21 -8.33
C MET A 476 0.80 6.65 -8.65
N ASP A 477 0.92 7.52 -7.64
CA ASP A 477 0.72 8.95 -7.83
C ASP A 477 2.08 9.56 -8.14
N GLN A 478 2.26 9.91 -9.42
CA GLN A 478 3.51 10.38 -10.03
C GLN A 478 3.32 11.78 -10.61
N THR A 479 2.55 12.59 -9.90
CA THR A 479 2.43 14.01 -10.25
C THR A 479 3.79 14.69 -10.06
N ASN A 480 4.46 14.45 -8.93
CA ASN A 480 5.81 14.95 -8.60
C ASN A 480 6.52 14.00 -7.60
N PRO A 481 7.83 14.16 -7.32
CA PRO A 481 8.57 13.28 -6.41
C PRO A 481 7.98 13.18 -4.99
N LEU A 482 7.43 14.27 -4.45
CA LEU A 482 6.80 14.26 -3.13
C LEU A 482 5.54 13.38 -3.11
N ALA A 483 4.72 13.44 -4.16
CA ALA A 483 3.55 12.57 -4.31
C ALA A 483 3.96 11.09 -4.30
N GLU A 484 5.09 10.75 -4.93
CA GLU A 484 5.60 9.38 -4.95
C GLU A 484 6.02 8.88 -3.56
N VAL A 485 6.87 9.65 -2.86
CA VAL A 485 7.38 9.28 -1.53
C VAL A 485 6.23 9.15 -0.52
N THR A 486 5.30 10.11 -0.52
CA THR A 486 4.16 10.11 0.40
C THR A 486 3.17 8.98 0.13
N HIS A 487 2.99 8.59 -1.14
CA HIS A 487 2.13 7.45 -1.47
C HIS A 487 2.75 6.12 -1.01
N LYS A 488 4.07 5.95 -1.14
CA LYS A 488 4.80 4.75 -0.68
C LYS A 488 4.78 4.58 0.85
N ARG A 489 4.73 5.69 1.59
CA ARG A 489 4.64 5.74 3.08
C ARG A 489 3.21 5.80 3.63
N ARG A 490 2.20 5.66 2.77
CA ARG A 490 0.80 5.72 3.16
C ARG A 490 0.37 4.47 3.91
N LEU A 491 -0.46 4.66 4.92
CA LEU A 491 -1.14 3.62 5.67
C LEU A 491 -2.64 3.69 5.43
N SER A 492 -3.25 2.53 5.17
CA SER A 492 -4.69 2.40 4.92
C SER A 492 -5.34 1.49 5.95
N ALA A 493 -6.36 1.98 6.64
CA ALA A 493 -7.24 1.14 7.47
C ALA A 493 -8.25 0.33 6.65
N LEU A 494 -8.36 0.63 5.34
CA LEU A 494 -9.22 -0.05 4.39
C LEU A 494 -8.57 -1.35 3.86
N GLY A 495 -9.38 -2.21 3.26
CA GLY A 495 -8.92 -3.43 2.57
C GLY A 495 -9.31 -4.73 3.29
N PRO A 496 -8.88 -5.90 2.78
CA PRO A 496 -9.22 -7.20 3.35
C PRO A 496 -8.77 -7.33 4.81
N GLY A 497 -9.66 -7.68 5.73
CA GLY A 497 -9.37 -7.75 7.18
C GLY A 497 -9.32 -6.39 7.90
N GLY A 498 -9.45 -5.28 7.17
CA GLY A 498 -9.57 -3.93 7.72
C GLY A 498 -11.03 -3.47 7.83
N LEU A 499 -11.22 -2.15 7.88
CA LEU A 499 -12.52 -1.50 7.95
C LEU A 499 -13.08 -1.17 6.57
N SER A 500 -14.40 -1.10 6.44
CA SER A 500 -15.06 -0.46 5.29
C SER A 500 -15.44 0.97 5.63
N ARG A 501 -15.58 1.83 4.61
CA ARG A 501 -15.93 3.25 4.80
C ARG A 501 -17.23 3.45 5.59
N GLU A 502 -18.21 2.59 5.34
CA GLU A 502 -19.55 2.63 5.96
C GLU A 502 -19.56 2.09 7.39
N ARG A 503 -18.68 1.15 7.71
CA ARG A 503 -18.57 0.56 9.06
C ARG A 503 -17.64 1.34 9.98
N ALA A 504 -16.79 2.19 9.43
CA ALA A 504 -15.86 2.99 10.21
C ALA A 504 -16.62 4.15 10.90
N GLY A 505 -16.75 4.04 12.22
CA GLY A 505 -17.32 5.09 13.08
C GLY A 505 -16.41 6.33 13.20
N PHE A 506 -16.84 7.27 14.03
CA PHE A 506 -16.11 8.52 14.28
C PHE A 506 -14.79 8.27 15.03
N GLU A 507 -14.80 7.42 16.06
CA GLU A 507 -13.64 7.12 16.93
C GLU A 507 -12.39 6.74 16.13
N VAL A 508 -12.53 5.80 15.18
CA VAL A 508 -11.42 5.32 14.34
C VAL A 508 -10.83 6.42 13.44
N ARG A 509 -11.60 7.46 13.13
CA ARG A 509 -11.18 8.56 12.25
C ARG A 509 -10.52 9.69 13.03
N ASP A 510 -10.67 9.71 14.35
CA ASP A 510 -10.15 10.77 15.20
C ASP A 510 -8.63 10.61 15.43
N VAL A 511 -8.01 11.69 15.90
CA VAL A 511 -6.58 11.70 16.23
C VAL A 511 -6.40 11.25 17.66
N HIS A 512 -5.74 10.10 17.84
CA HIS A 512 -5.41 9.54 19.14
C HIS A 512 -4.02 10.01 19.61
N TYR A 513 -3.80 10.18 20.93
CA TYR A 513 -2.52 10.70 21.47
C TYR A 513 -1.31 9.82 21.11
N THR A 514 -1.49 8.49 21.03
CA THR A 514 -0.44 7.56 20.58
C THR A 514 0.02 7.76 19.14
N HIS A 515 -0.72 8.53 18.32
CA HIS A 515 -0.26 8.90 16.98
C HIS A 515 1.01 9.75 17.02
N TYR A 516 1.31 10.41 18.15
CA TYR A 516 2.50 11.23 18.32
C TYR A 516 3.77 10.49 17.89
N GLY A 517 4.53 11.08 16.97
CA GLY A 517 5.77 10.50 16.44
C GLY A 517 5.61 9.28 15.52
N ARG A 518 4.38 8.81 15.29
CA ARG A 518 4.09 7.55 14.57
C ARG A 518 3.24 7.78 13.32
N LEU A 519 2.07 8.39 13.48
CA LEU A 519 1.15 8.75 12.42
C LEU A 519 0.97 10.26 12.40
N CYS A 520 1.07 10.87 11.22
CA CYS A 520 0.90 12.31 11.10
C CYS A 520 -0.57 12.69 11.36
N PRO A 521 -0.85 13.61 12.30
CA PRO A 521 -2.21 14.06 12.58
C PRO A 521 -2.76 15.04 11.53
N ILE A 522 -1.90 15.59 10.68
CA ILE A 522 -2.25 16.64 9.69
C ILE A 522 -2.50 16.04 8.31
N GLU A 523 -1.67 15.09 7.86
CA GLU A 523 -1.75 14.57 6.49
C GLU A 523 -2.77 13.43 6.36
N SER A 524 -3.98 13.80 5.95
CA SER A 524 -5.05 12.86 5.55
C SER A 524 -5.80 13.39 4.33
N PRO A 525 -6.35 12.53 3.45
CA PRO A 525 -7.28 12.95 2.41
C PRO A 525 -8.54 13.59 3.02
N GLU A 526 -9.02 14.66 2.37
CA GLU A 526 -10.32 15.25 2.67
C GLU A 526 -11.47 14.34 2.18
N GLY A 527 -12.64 14.44 2.82
CA GLY A 527 -13.85 13.72 2.40
C GLY A 527 -14.02 12.35 3.07
N PRO A 528 -14.61 11.35 2.37
CA PRO A 528 -15.05 10.09 2.99
C PRO A 528 -13.94 9.24 3.61
N ASN A 529 -12.69 9.48 3.22
CA ASN A 529 -11.52 8.72 3.68
C ASN A 529 -10.75 9.40 4.82
N ILE A 530 -11.24 10.52 5.34
CA ILE A 530 -10.59 11.22 6.45
C ILE A 530 -10.37 10.28 7.65
N GLY A 531 -9.14 10.26 8.18
CA GLY A 531 -8.72 9.42 9.31
C GLY A 531 -8.55 7.92 8.99
N LEU A 532 -9.01 7.46 7.82
CA LEU A 532 -8.84 6.06 7.39
C LEU A 532 -7.58 5.85 6.55
N ILE A 533 -7.03 6.94 6.03
CA ILE A 533 -5.78 6.96 5.29
C ILE A 533 -4.88 7.99 5.96
N SER A 534 -3.77 7.52 6.50
CA SER A 534 -2.80 8.34 7.22
C SER A 534 -1.41 8.17 6.64
N SER A 535 -0.51 9.09 6.97
CA SER A 535 0.89 9.06 6.55
C SER A 535 1.79 8.75 7.74
N LEU A 536 2.84 7.96 7.54
CA LEU A 536 3.86 7.73 8.57
C LEU A 536 4.62 9.04 8.87
N CYS A 537 4.92 9.27 10.15
CA CYS A 537 5.81 10.36 10.55
C CYS A 537 7.23 10.16 10.00
N ILE A 538 8.02 11.24 9.98
CA ILE A 538 9.37 11.25 9.39
C ILE A 538 10.28 10.18 9.99
N TYR A 539 10.35 10.08 11.33
CA TYR A 539 11.25 9.15 12.03
C TYR A 539 10.61 7.80 12.39
N ALA A 540 9.33 7.61 12.07
CA ALA A 540 8.62 6.39 12.42
C ALA A 540 9.19 5.18 11.67
N LYS A 541 9.38 4.07 12.39
CA LYS A 541 9.76 2.77 11.83
C LYS A 541 8.72 1.72 12.20
N ILE A 542 8.77 0.59 11.52
CA ILE A 542 7.93 -0.58 11.83
C ILE A 542 8.87 -1.68 12.35
N ASN A 543 8.56 -2.22 13.52
CA ASN A 543 9.32 -3.34 14.08
C ASN A 543 8.88 -4.68 13.46
N ASP A 544 9.55 -5.78 13.80
CA ASP A 544 9.32 -7.09 13.20
C ASP A 544 7.91 -7.65 13.52
N LEU A 545 7.30 -7.23 14.62
CA LEU A 545 5.92 -7.56 15.00
C LEU A 545 4.85 -6.73 14.27
N GLY A 546 5.26 -5.72 13.49
CA GLY A 546 4.38 -4.83 12.75
C GLY A 546 3.84 -3.64 13.54
N PHE A 547 4.37 -3.34 14.73
CA PHE A 547 4.01 -2.13 15.49
C PHE A 547 4.84 -0.94 15.05
N ILE A 548 4.22 0.25 15.08
CA ILE A 548 4.90 1.50 14.73
C ILE A 548 5.69 1.99 15.95
N VAL A 549 6.99 2.15 15.75
CA VAL A 549 7.92 2.63 16.77
C VAL A 549 8.44 4.01 16.42
N THR A 550 8.77 4.78 17.45
CA THR A 550 9.30 6.13 17.31
C THR A 550 10.52 6.29 18.22
N PRO A 551 11.55 7.08 17.81
CA PRO A 551 12.79 7.17 18.57
C PRO A 551 12.71 8.19 19.72
N TYR A 552 13.41 7.93 20.81
CA TYR A 552 13.55 8.81 21.96
C TYR A 552 14.99 8.88 22.50
N ARG A 553 15.32 9.99 23.15
CA ARG A 553 16.54 10.16 23.94
C ARG A 553 16.28 9.82 25.39
N LYS A 554 17.13 8.98 25.99
CA LYS A 554 17.05 8.66 27.42
C LYS A 554 17.56 9.82 28.27
N VAL A 555 16.89 10.05 29.40
CA VAL A 555 17.33 11.00 30.43
C VAL A 555 17.79 10.21 31.66
N LYS A 556 18.97 10.55 32.17
CA LYS A 556 19.47 10.02 33.45
C LYS A 556 20.01 11.16 34.30
N ASN A 557 19.56 11.25 35.54
CA ASN A 557 19.97 12.30 36.49
C ASN A 557 19.80 13.72 35.90
N ALA A 558 18.60 14.04 35.40
CA ALA A 558 18.27 15.30 34.72
C ALA A 558 19.15 15.67 33.51
N LYS A 559 19.88 14.70 32.94
CA LYS A 559 20.75 14.90 31.79
C LYS A 559 20.32 14.02 30.62
N VAL A 560 20.04 14.66 29.50
CA VAL A 560 19.67 13.99 28.23
C VAL A 560 20.93 13.40 27.59
N ASP A 561 20.86 12.15 27.16
CA ASP A 561 21.92 11.54 26.35
C ASP A 561 21.90 12.13 24.92
N MET A 562 22.97 12.84 24.57
CA MET A 562 23.12 13.51 23.28
C MET A 562 23.81 12.64 22.21
N ASN A 563 24.20 11.40 22.55
CA ASN A 563 24.77 10.47 21.58
C ASN A 563 23.69 9.82 20.71
N ASN A 564 23.81 9.95 19.38
CA ASN A 564 22.84 9.41 18.44
C ASN A 564 22.85 7.87 18.36
N ASP A 565 23.93 7.21 18.79
CA ASP A 565 23.99 5.74 18.81
C ASP A 565 23.17 5.10 19.95
N HIS A 566 22.80 5.87 20.96
CA HIS A 566 22.08 5.38 22.15
C HIS A 566 20.56 5.61 22.09
N ILE A 567 20.03 5.99 20.93
CA ILE A 567 18.61 6.23 20.71
C ILE A 567 17.82 4.94 20.90
N VAL A 568 16.66 5.04 21.58
CA VAL A 568 15.77 3.89 21.78
C VAL A 568 14.48 4.10 21.02
N PHE A 569 14.10 3.11 20.23
CA PHE A 569 12.81 3.06 19.56
C PHE A 569 11.79 2.38 20.48
N MET A 570 10.66 3.03 20.71
CA MET A 570 9.60 2.51 21.58
C MET A 570 8.27 2.37 20.84
N THR A 571 7.56 1.30 21.15
CA THR A 571 6.15 1.10 20.77
C THR A 571 5.24 1.99 21.63
N ALA A 572 3.98 2.13 21.22
CA ALA A 572 3.01 2.95 21.98
C ALA A 572 2.78 2.41 23.40
N GLU A 573 2.87 1.09 23.60
CA GLU A 573 2.67 0.43 24.90
C GLU A 573 3.92 0.54 25.81
N GLU A 574 5.13 0.61 25.25
CA GLU A 574 6.36 0.79 26.06
C GLU A 574 6.56 2.24 26.52
N GLU A 575 5.91 3.17 25.85
CA GLU A 575 5.92 4.59 26.16
C GLU A 575 4.89 4.97 27.24
N GLU A 576 3.86 4.14 27.41
CA GLU A 576 2.80 4.31 28.41
C GLU A 576 3.40 4.45 29.81
N ASP A 577 2.78 5.27 30.65
CA ASP A 577 3.25 5.65 32.00
C ASP A 577 4.58 6.43 32.07
N LEU A 578 5.31 6.61 30.97
CA LEU A 578 6.57 7.37 30.95
C LEU A 578 6.34 8.87 30.70
N ILE A 579 7.07 9.70 31.45
CA ILE A 579 7.05 11.16 31.27
C ILE A 579 8.06 11.55 30.19
N VAL A 580 7.54 12.04 29.06
CA VAL A 580 8.33 12.42 27.88
C VAL A 580 8.40 13.94 27.73
N GLY A 581 9.61 14.49 27.71
CA GLY A 581 9.88 15.90 27.48
C GLY A 581 9.87 16.27 25.98
N GLN A 582 9.48 17.51 25.69
CA GLN A 582 9.39 18.03 24.32
C GLN A 582 10.76 18.12 23.63
N GLY A 583 10.81 17.83 22.32
CA GLY A 583 12.04 17.89 21.52
C GLY A 583 12.69 19.27 21.37
N ASN A 584 11.95 20.37 21.60
CA ASN A 584 12.48 21.74 21.62
C ASN A 584 12.73 22.27 23.04
N ALA A 585 12.76 21.38 24.05
CA ALA A 585 13.13 21.78 25.39
C ALA A 585 14.51 22.48 25.37
N PRO A 586 14.67 23.63 26.04
CA PRO A 586 15.92 24.37 26.02
C PRO A 586 16.98 23.61 26.82
N LEU A 587 17.94 23.02 26.10
CA LEU A 587 19.05 22.23 26.64
C LEU A 587 20.37 22.99 26.52
N ARG A 588 21.28 22.74 27.45
CA ARG A 588 22.69 23.14 27.33
C ARG A 588 23.43 22.15 26.40
N PRO A 589 24.62 22.51 25.87
CA PRO A 589 25.41 21.60 25.03
C PRO A 589 25.82 20.29 25.70
N ASP A 590 25.84 20.25 27.04
CA ASP A 590 26.10 19.04 27.81
C ASP A 590 24.87 18.13 27.97
N GLY A 591 23.69 18.55 27.54
CA GLY A 591 22.43 17.80 27.69
C GLY A 591 21.64 18.10 28.97
N SER A 592 22.06 19.04 29.81
CA SER A 592 21.29 19.47 30.99
C SER A 592 20.18 20.48 30.61
N PHE A 593 19.06 20.46 31.34
CA PHE A 593 17.97 21.40 31.12
C PHE A 593 18.34 22.82 31.58
N ILE A 594 17.97 23.83 30.78
CA ILE A 594 18.22 25.24 31.13
C ILE A 594 17.17 25.77 32.14
N ARG A 595 15.93 25.26 32.04
CA ARG A 595 14.81 25.67 32.90
C ARG A 595 14.65 24.71 34.07
N ASP A 596 14.19 25.23 35.20
CA ASP A 596 13.89 24.46 36.41
C ASP A 596 12.65 23.57 36.24
N TYR A 597 11.79 23.87 35.27
CA TYR A 597 10.60 23.09 34.94
C TYR A 597 10.55 22.75 33.45
N VAL A 598 10.17 21.52 33.14
CA VAL A 598 10.09 20.98 31.78
C VAL A 598 8.63 20.65 31.45
N LYS A 599 8.16 21.14 30.31
CA LYS A 599 6.86 20.75 29.75
C LYS A 599 6.98 19.35 29.18
N CYS A 600 6.16 18.44 29.69
CA CYS A 600 6.18 17.04 29.31
C CYS A 600 4.79 16.57 28.92
N ARG A 601 4.74 15.35 28.43
CA ARG A 601 3.50 14.60 28.18
C ARG A 601 3.59 13.26 28.91
N GLN A 602 2.44 12.83 29.40
CA GLN A 602 2.23 11.51 29.99
C GLN A 602 0.86 11.05 29.49
N ASP A 603 0.85 10.07 28.60
CA ASP A 603 -0.36 9.58 27.91
C ASP A 603 -1.16 10.73 27.26
N ALA A 604 -2.36 11.02 27.75
CA ALA A 604 -3.23 12.11 27.27
C ALA A 604 -3.04 13.43 28.04
N ASP A 605 -2.25 13.44 29.12
CA ASP A 605 -2.01 14.59 29.98
C ASP A 605 -0.71 15.32 29.64
N TYR A 606 -0.63 16.61 29.98
CA TYR A 606 0.51 17.49 29.69
C TYR A 606 1.11 18.10 30.96
N PRO A 607 1.73 17.29 31.84
CA PRO A 607 2.27 17.76 33.10
C PRO A 607 3.51 18.64 32.89
N VAL A 608 3.74 19.55 33.86
CA VAL A 608 4.96 20.34 33.97
C VAL A 608 5.71 19.85 35.20
N VAL A 609 6.89 19.26 34.98
CA VAL A 609 7.63 18.52 36.01
C VAL A 609 9.05 19.04 36.17
N ASP A 610 9.69 18.67 37.28
CA ASP A 610 11.11 18.90 37.49
C ASP A 610 11.96 18.00 36.55
N PRO A 611 13.13 18.45 36.08
CA PRO A 611 14.04 17.69 35.21
C PRO A 611 14.37 16.26 35.66
N ASP A 612 14.38 16.00 36.96
CA ASP A 612 14.68 14.68 37.53
C ASP A 612 13.59 13.63 37.27
N GLN A 613 12.34 14.06 37.03
CA GLN A 613 11.21 13.18 36.77
C GLN A 613 11.09 12.80 35.29
N VAL A 614 11.78 13.51 34.40
CA VAL A 614 11.74 13.26 32.95
C VAL A 614 12.50 11.98 32.65
N ALA A 615 11.82 11.02 32.02
CA ALA A 615 12.43 9.74 31.63
C ALA A 615 13.02 9.80 30.22
N LEU A 616 12.33 10.46 29.30
CA LEU A 616 12.63 10.50 27.87
C LEU A 616 12.46 11.91 27.30
N VAL A 617 13.11 12.19 26.18
CA VAL A 617 12.92 13.43 25.40
C VAL A 617 12.78 13.07 23.92
N ASP A 618 11.87 13.74 23.21
CA ASP A 618 11.73 13.58 21.77
C ASP A 618 13.04 13.93 21.04
N VAL A 619 13.29 13.27 19.91
CA VAL A 619 14.54 13.45 19.17
C VAL A 619 14.56 14.76 18.38
N SER A 620 13.41 15.15 17.86
CA SER A 620 13.24 16.36 17.06
C SER A 620 11.79 16.85 17.18
N PRO A 621 11.55 18.17 17.20
CA PRO A 621 10.19 18.73 17.09
C PRO A 621 9.46 18.30 15.80
N GLN A 622 10.22 17.94 14.76
CA GLN A 622 9.65 17.50 13.49
C GLN A 622 9.08 16.07 13.54
N GLN A 623 9.35 15.33 14.62
CA GLN A 623 8.96 13.93 14.78
C GLN A 623 7.45 13.70 14.67
N ILE A 624 6.62 14.70 15.02
CA ILE A 624 5.15 14.62 14.92
C ILE A 624 4.63 14.70 13.47
N ALA A 625 5.41 15.22 12.52
CA ALA A 625 4.96 15.47 11.17
C ALA A 625 5.30 14.33 10.20
N SER A 626 4.53 14.26 9.10
CA SER A 626 4.92 13.51 7.91
C SER A 626 5.89 14.30 7.05
N VAL A 627 6.41 13.66 6.00
CA VAL A 627 7.28 14.30 5.00
C VAL A 627 6.62 15.53 4.37
N SER A 628 5.34 15.45 4.00
CA SER A 628 4.60 16.59 3.41
C SER A 628 4.47 17.75 4.39
N ALA A 629 4.02 17.48 5.62
CA ALA A 629 3.84 18.53 6.62
C ALA A 629 5.17 19.15 7.03
N GLY A 630 6.25 18.35 7.08
CA GLY A 630 7.61 18.80 7.36
C GLY A 630 8.22 19.73 6.28
N LEU A 631 7.60 19.89 5.12
CA LEU A 631 8.03 20.82 4.05
C LEU A 631 7.33 22.19 4.10
N ILE A 632 6.37 22.39 5.01
CA ILE A 632 5.67 23.67 5.18
C ILE A 632 6.48 24.53 6.16
N PRO A 633 7.12 25.63 5.72
CA PRO A 633 7.77 26.55 6.64
C PRO A 633 6.73 27.24 7.53
N PHE A 634 7.08 27.67 8.74
CA PHE A 634 6.16 28.39 9.64
C PHE A 634 4.84 27.65 9.92
N LEU A 635 4.85 26.32 9.90
CA LEU A 635 3.67 25.48 10.13
C LEU A 635 2.99 25.79 11.46
N GLU A 636 3.76 26.17 12.48
CA GLU A 636 3.28 26.59 13.80
C GLU A 636 2.37 27.84 13.80
N HIS A 637 2.30 28.56 12.68
CA HIS A 637 1.47 29.75 12.49
C HIS A 637 0.27 29.52 11.57
N ASP A 638 0.02 28.28 11.18
CA ASP A 638 -1.13 27.88 10.36
C ASP A 638 -2.13 27.04 11.15
N ASP A 639 -3.41 27.23 10.88
CA ASP A 639 -4.46 26.32 11.34
C ASP A 639 -4.28 24.90 10.77
N GLY A 640 -4.59 23.88 11.58
CA GLY A 640 -4.40 22.47 11.21
C GLY A 640 -5.13 22.06 9.93
N HIS A 641 -6.32 22.61 9.66
CA HIS A 641 -7.05 22.32 8.42
C HIS A 641 -6.37 22.94 7.20
N ARG A 642 -5.71 24.10 7.36
CA ARG A 642 -4.94 24.74 6.28
C ARG A 642 -3.65 24.01 6.00
N ALA A 643 -2.97 23.53 7.03
CA ALA A 643 -1.82 22.67 6.88
C ALA A 643 -2.16 21.36 6.14
N LEU A 644 -3.30 20.72 6.48
CA LEU A 644 -3.81 19.53 5.79
C LEU A 644 -4.04 19.81 4.30
N MET A 645 -4.71 20.91 3.98
CA MET A 645 -4.91 21.37 2.60
C MET A 645 -3.58 21.63 1.89
N GLY A 646 -2.62 22.27 2.55
CA GLY A 646 -1.27 22.54 2.03
C GLY A 646 -0.54 21.26 1.64
N CYS A 647 -0.51 20.26 2.53
CA CYS A 647 0.07 18.94 2.28
C CYS A 647 -0.57 18.28 1.03
N ASN A 648 -1.90 18.30 0.96
CA ASN A 648 -2.64 17.71 -0.16
C ASN A 648 -2.38 18.41 -1.49
N MET A 649 -2.25 19.74 -1.49
CA MET A 649 -2.00 20.54 -2.68
C MET A 649 -0.57 20.40 -3.20
N MET A 650 0.43 20.28 -2.32
CA MET A 650 1.82 20.04 -2.74
C MET A 650 1.96 18.74 -3.54
N ARG A 651 1.22 17.68 -3.19
CA ARG A 651 1.19 16.43 -3.97
C ARG A 651 0.56 16.58 -5.35
N GLN A 652 -0.31 17.58 -5.53
CA GLN A 652 -0.98 17.88 -6.80
C GLN A 652 -0.21 18.87 -7.68
N ALA A 653 0.95 19.37 -7.20
CA ALA A 653 1.75 20.35 -7.93
C ALA A 653 2.40 19.72 -9.16
N VAL A 654 2.19 20.33 -10.32
CA VAL A 654 2.72 19.83 -11.59
C VAL A 654 4.14 20.34 -11.80
N PRO A 655 5.09 19.49 -12.24
CA PRO A 655 6.43 19.91 -12.62
C PRO A 655 6.38 20.98 -13.71
N LEU A 656 7.07 22.09 -13.48
CA LEU A 656 7.17 23.18 -14.44
C LEU A 656 8.37 22.96 -15.38
N LEU A 657 8.39 23.69 -16.49
CA LEU A 657 9.50 23.67 -17.45
C LEU A 657 10.82 24.11 -16.82
N HIS A 658 10.73 25.09 -15.92
CA HIS A 658 11.81 25.56 -15.06
C HIS A 658 11.24 25.65 -13.65
N ASN A 659 11.84 24.95 -12.70
CA ASN A 659 11.45 25.00 -11.30
C ASN A 659 12.47 25.84 -10.52
N ASP A 660 12.03 26.51 -9.47
CA ASP A 660 12.94 27.14 -8.52
C ASP A 660 12.84 26.40 -7.20
N ALA A 661 13.97 26.12 -6.56
CA ALA A 661 14.02 25.68 -5.19
C ALA A 661 13.46 26.78 -4.28
N PRO A 662 12.72 26.43 -3.22
CA PRO A 662 12.12 27.41 -2.33
C PRO A 662 13.20 28.20 -1.61
N ILE A 663 13.13 29.55 -1.65
CA ILE A 663 14.06 30.41 -0.90
C ILE A 663 13.88 30.17 0.60
N VAL A 664 12.63 30.03 1.04
CA VAL A 664 12.28 29.67 2.42
C VAL A 664 11.88 28.20 2.44
N GLY A 665 12.79 27.33 2.83
CA GLY A 665 12.55 25.89 2.97
C GLY A 665 12.55 25.46 4.43
N THR A 666 12.49 24.15 4.67
CA THR A 666 12.63 23.56 6.02
C THR A 666 13.95 22.82 6.21
N GLY A 667 14.66 22.51 5.12
CA GLY A 667 15.88 21.69 5.11
C GLY A 667 15.60 20.22 4.76
N LEU A 668 14.32 19.82 4.64
CA LEU A 668 13.92 18.46 4.26
C LEU A 668 13.95 18.24 2.74
N GLU A 669 14.04 19.30 1.95
CA GLU A 669 13.90 19.29 0.49
C GLU A 669 14.92 18.38 -0.20
N LYS A 670 16.18 18.40 0.25
CA LYS A 670 17.26 17.57 -0.30
C LYS A 670 17.05 16.09 0.01
N GLN A 671 16.72 15.77 1.26
CA GLN A 671 16.45 14.39 1.70
C GLN A 671 15.32 13.74 0.89
N VAL A 672 14.24 14.48 0.63
CA VAL A 672 13.11 13.97 -0.17
C VAL A 672 13.53 13.61 -1.59
N CYS A 673 14.46 14.36 -2.18
CA CYS A 673 14.99 14.09 -3.52
C CYS A 673 15.96 12.92 -3.57
N GLU A 674 16.80 12.77 -2.55
CA GLU A 674 17.71 11.62 -2.43
C GLU A 674 16.91 10.33 -2.24
N ASP A 675 15.96 10.32 -1.29
CA ASP A 675 15.18 9.13 -0.96
C ASP A 675 14.10 8.81 -2.01
N SER A 676 13.66 9.78 -2.83
CA SER A 676 12.70 9.46 -3.92
C SER A 676 13.31 8.55 -4.99
N ARG A 677 14.64 8.54 -5.12
CA ARG A 677 15.40 7.76 -6.13
C ARG A 677 14.93 7.99 -7.57
N THR A 678 14.35 9.15 -7.82
CA THR A 678 13.92 9.59 -9.15
C THR A 678 15.06 10.22 -9.92
N MET A 679 16.00 10.85 -9.21
CA MET A 679 17.24 11.40 -9.75
C MET A 679 18.32 10.33 -9.79
N ILE A 680 19.28 10.49 -10.71
CA ILE A 680 20.46 9.64 -10.76
C ILE A 680 21.43 10.14 -9.69
N THR A 681 21.76 9.28 -8.74
CA THR A 681 22.74 9.53 -7.68
C THR A 681 24.01 8.70 -7.91
N ALA A 682 25.14 9.18 -7.40
CA ALA A 682 26.38 8.42 -7.40
C ALA A 682 26.32 7.30 -6.33
N GLU A 683 26.70 6.07 -6.71
CA GLU A 683 26.68 4.89 -5.82
C GLU A 683 27.88 4.85 -4.86
N GLY A 684 28.97 5.52 -5.23
CA GLY A 684 30.24 5.46 -4.53
C GLY A 684 31.05 6.73 -4.77
N ASN A 685 32.24 6.76 -4.19
CA ASN A 685 33.21 7.80 -4.50
C ASN A 685 33.78 7.54 -5.91
N GLY A 686 33.87 8.57 -6.74
CA GLY A 686 34.37 8.41 -8.11
C GLY A 686 34.58 9.72 -8.84
N VAL A 687 34.96 9.63 -10.10
CA VAL A 687 35.16 10.79 -11.00
C VAL A 687 34.27 10.66 -12.22
N VAL A 688 33.58 11.74 -12.58
CA VAL A 688 32.76 11.82 -13.79
C VAL A 688 33.69 11.87 -15.02
N GLU A 689 33.71 10.80 -15.81
CA GLU A 689 34.54 10.70 -17.01
C GLU A 689 33.87 11.39 -18.21
N TYR A 690 32.55 11.21 -18.34
CA TYR A 690 31.77 11.70 -19.46
C TYR A 690 30.37 12.12 -19.01
N VAL A 691 29.89 13.23 -19.56
CA VAL A 691 28.55 13.74 -19.30
C VAL A 691 27.99 14.37 -20.57
N ASP A 692 26.79 13.95 -20.95
CA ASP A 692 25.95 14.63 -21.94
C ASP A 692 24.48 14.64 -21.47
N ALA A 693 23.57 15.18 -22.29
CA ALA A 693 22.16 15.28 -21.94
C ALA A 693 21.43 13.92 -21.82
N THR A 694 22.04 12.83 -22.28
CA THR A 694 21.44 11.49 -22.37
C THR A 694 22.15 10.43 -21.52
N THR A 695 23.42 10.63 -21.19
CA THR A 695 24.29 9.62 -20.59
C THR A 695 25.32 10.27 -19.66
N ILE A 696 25.52 9.66 -18.50
CA ILE A 696 26.57 9.99 -17.53
C ILE A 696 27.44 8.75 -17.33
N ARG A 697 28.76 8.89 -17.40
CA ARG A 697 29.72 7.82 -17.09
C ARG A 697 30.60 8.21 -15.91
N ILE A 698 30.67 7.33 -14.93
CA ILE A 698 31.41 7.55 -13.68
C ILE A 698 32.40 6.41 -13.50
N LEU A 699 33.65 6.77 -13.25
CA LEU A 699 34.69 5.85 -12.84
C LEU A 699 34.71 5.82 -11.31
N TYR A 700 34.29 4.71 -10.71
CA TYR A 700 34.26 4.56 -9.26
C TYR A 700 35.62 4.14 -8.71
N ASP A 701 35.97 4.72 -7.56
CA ASP A 701 37.13 4.33 -6.77
C ASP A 701 36.80 2.98 -6.11
N ARG A 702 37.61 1.93 -6.38
CA ARG A 702 37.47 0.61 -5.74
C ARG A 702 38.73 0.27 -4.95
N THR A 703 38.55 -0.44 -3.84
CA THR A 703 39.68 -1.02 -3.10
C THR A 703 40.30 -2.19 -3.87
N GLU A 704 41.55 -2.57 -3.54
CA GLU A 704 42.22 -3.70 -4.20
C GLU A 704 41.42 -5.01 -4.07
N ASP A 705 40.80 -5.25 -2.90
CA ASP A 705 39.95 -6.41 -2.64
C ASP A 705 38.64 -6.39 -3.46
N GLU A 706 37.96 -5.24 -3.53
CA GLU A 706 36.72 -5.10 -4.30
C GLU A 706 36.95 -5.24 -5.82
N GLU A 707 38.06 -4.70 -6.31
CA GLU A 707 38.46 -4.86 -7.71
C GLU A 707 38.84 -6.32 -8.01
N PHE A 708 39.48 -7.00 -7.06
CA PHE A 708 39.82 -8.40 -7.19
C PHE A 708 38.58 -9.30 -7.24
N VAL A 709 37.56 -9.05 -6.41
CA VAL A 709 36.33 -9.87 -6.34
C VAL A 709 35.32 -9.53 -7.45
N SER A 710 35.43 -8.34 -8.07
CA SER A 710 34.49 -7.90 -9.12
C SER A 710 34.77 -8.50 -10.51
N PHE A 711 33.72 -8.81 -11.27
CA PHE A 711 33.80 -9.20 -12.69
C PHE A 711 33.33 -8.08 -13.63
N GLU A 712 33.03 -6.89 -13.08
CA GLU A 712 32.51 -5.75 -13.83
C GLU A 712 33.54 -4.62 -13.89
N PRO A 713 33.60 -3.84 -14.97
CA PRO A 713 34.47 -2.67 -15.04
C PRO A 713 34.10 -1.66 -13.93
N ALA A 714 35.10 -0.92 -13.44
CA ALA A 714 34.88 0.19 -12.49
C ALA A 714 34.12 1.37 -13.12
N LEU A 715 34.10 1.44 -14.46
CA LEU A 715 33.33 2.41 -15.22
C LEU A 715 31.86 1.98 -15.30
N LYS A 716 30.97 2.83 -14.78
CA LYS A 716 29.52 2.63 -14.83
C LYS A 716 28.85 3.70 -15.70
N GLU A 717 27.93 3.25 -16.55
CA GLU A 717 27.14 4.10 -17.44
C GLU A 717 25.69 4.23 -16.95
N TYR A 718 25.21 5.46 -16.83
CA TYR A 718 23.85 5.81 -16.46
C TYR A 718 23.15 6.50 -17.63
N ARG A 719 21.97 6.00 -18.00
CA ARG A 719 21.14 6.60 -19.06
C ARG A 719 20.09 7.54 -18.43
N ILE A 720 20.06 8.78 -18.91
CA ILE A 720 19.14 9.82 -18.43
C ILE A 720 17.77 9.67 -19.13
N PRO A 721 16.67 9.54 -18.38
CA PRO A 721 15.32 9.52 -18.95
C PRO A 721 14.93 10.91 -19.49
N LYS A 722 14.47 10.93 -20.75
CA LYS A 722 14.05 12.13 -21.47
C LYS A 722 12.58 12.05 -21.87
N PHE A 723 11.81 13.10 -21.51
CA PHE A 723 10.38 13.21 -21.81
C PHE A 723 9.54 11.96 -21.48
N ARG A 724 9.92 11.22 -20.43
CA ARG A 724 9.23 9.99 -20.04
C ARG A 724 7.86 10.35 -19.43
N ARG A 725 6.80 9.73 -19.94
CA ARG A 725 5.43 9.89 -19.45
C ARG A 725 5.26 9.28 -18.04
N THR A 726 4.54 9.95 -17.16
CA THR A 726 4.07 9.39 -15.88
C THR A 726 2.63 8.92 -15.95
N ASN A 727 2.15 8.19 -14.94
CA ASN A 727 0.76 7.74 -14.84
C ASN A 727 -0.28 8.88 -14.97
N GLN A 728 0.03 10.08 -14.49
CA GLN A 728 -0.83 11.27 -14.54
C GLN A 728 -0.58 12.14 -15.80
N ASN A 729 0.10 11.59 -16.81
CA ASN A 729 0.50 12.28 -18.05
C ASN A 729 1.45 13.47 -17.85
N MET A 730 2.13 13.52 -16.69
CA MET A 730 3.23 14.46 -16.46
C MET A 730 4.50 13.95 -17.13
N THR A 731 5.54 14.79 -17.12
CA THR A 731 6.80 14.50 -17.81
C THR A 731 7.96 14.39 -16.84
N ILE A 732 8.72 13.30 -16.94
CA ILE A 732 10.05 13.17 -16.34
C ILE A 732 11.07 13.50 -17.43
N ASP A 733 11.61 14.72 -17.37
CA ASP A 733 12.75 15.19 -18.16
C ASP A 733 13.87 15.54 -17.20
N LEU A 734 14.92 14.72 -17.17
CA LEU A 734 16.10 14.94 -16.32
C LEU A 734 17.25 15.55 -17.12
N ARG A 735 18.08 16.36 -16.47
CA ARG A 735 19.23 17.07 -17.05
C ARG A 735 20.43 16.89 -16.14
N PRO A 736 21.63 16.66 -16.67
CA PRO A 736 22.83 16.53 -15.85
C PRO A 736 23.19 17.87 -15.20
N ILE A 737 23.57 17.85 -13.91
CA ILE A 737 24.16 19.00 -13.20
C ILE A 737 25.67 18.85 -12.99
N CYS A 738 26.18 17.62 -13.11
CA CYS A 738 27.60 17.33 -12.94
C CYS A 738 28.44 17.74 -14.15
N ASN A 739 29.71 18.06 -13.90
CA ASN A 739 30.68 18.41 -14.94
C ASN A 739 31.71 17.30 -15.14
N LYS A 740 32.25 17.18 -16.35
CA LYS A 740 33.37 16.26 -16.63
C LYS A 740 34.57 16.58 -15.73
N GLY A 741 35.14 15.55 -15.11
CA GLY A 741 36.26 15.65 -14.17
C GLY A 741 35.84 16.00 -12.74
N GLN A 742 34.55 16.22 -12.47
CA GLN A 742 34.04 16.43 -11.11
C GLN A 742 34.18 15.13 -10.30
N ARG A 743 34.71 15.26 -9.08
CA ARG A 743 34.71 14.17 -8.10
C ARG A 743 33.38 14.14 -7.37
N VAL A 744 32.78 12.96 -7.28
CA VAL A 744 31.48 12.71 -6.68
C VAL A 744 31.63 11.76 -5.51
N LYS A 745 30.73 11.87 -4.54
CA LYS A 745 30.62 10.99 -3.38
C LYS A 745 29.36 10.15 -3.47
N ALA A 746 29.34 9.05 -2.73
CA ALA A 746 28.12 8.26 -2.58
C ALA A 746 26.96 9.14 -2.11
N GLY A 747 25.84 9.09 -2.82
CA GLY A 747 24.63 9.88 -2.55
C GLY A 747 24.56 11.22 -3.29
N ASP A 748 25.64 11.71 -3.91
CA ASP A 748 25.58 12.97 -4.66
C ASP A 748 24.59 12.88 -5.83
N ILE A 749 23.64 13.80 -5.89
CA ILE A 749 22.68 13.91 -6.99
C ILE A 749 23.40 14.46 -8.24
N LEU A 750 23.23 13.78 -9.37
CA LEU A 750 23.93 14.09 -10.63
C LEU A 750 23.03 14.69 -11.70
N THR A 751 21.71 14.62 -11.49
CA THR A 751 20.70 15.14 -12.40
C THR A 751 19.67 15.99 -11.66
N GLU A 752 19.12 16.97 -12.36
CA GLU A 752 17.95 17.74 -11.93
C GLU A 752 16.82 17.60 -12.96
N GLY A 753 15.62 18.07 -12.61
CA GLY A 753 14.42 17.91 -13.43
C GLY A 753 13.28 17.32 -12.62
N TYR A 754 12.12 17.10 -13.23
CA TYR A 754 10.94 16.52 -12.54
C TYR A 754 10.68 17.13 -11.14
N ALA A 755 10.47 18.45 -11.09
CA ALA A 755 10.25 19.21 -9.85
C ALA A 755 11.44 19.22 -8.86
N THR A 756 12.67 19.32 -9.38
CA THR A 756 13.89 19.53 -8.58
C THR A 756 14.80 20.59 -9.22
N GLU A 757 15.65 21.22 -8.40
CA GLU A 757 16.68 22.17 -8.81
C GLU A 757 17.91 22.01 -7.90
N ASN A 758 19.11 21.82 -8.47
CA ASN A 758 20.37 21.72 -7.71
C ASN A 758 20.34 20.71 -6.53
N GLY A 759 19.65 19.57 -6.70
CA GLY A 759 19.52 18.53 -5.68
C GLY A 759 18.50 18.82 -4.57
N GLU A 760 17.69 19.87 -4.70
CA GLU A 760 16.58 20.19 -3.79
C GLU A 760 15.22 20.01 -4.47
N LEU A 761 14.21 19.67 -3.68
CA LEU A 761 12.82 19.62 -4.13
C LEU A 761 12.32 21.01 -4.52
N ALA A 762 11.87 21.14 -5.77
CA ALA A 762 11.42 22.38 -6.38
C ALA A 762 10.06 22.16 -7.06
N LEU A 763 8.98 22.21 -6.27
CA LEU A 763 7.60 21.97 -6.75
C LEU A 763 6.98 23.16 -7.53
N GLY A 764 7.58 24.34 -7.48
CA GLY A 764 7.00 25.59 -7.96
C GLY A 764 8.02 26.70 -8.23
N ARG A 765 7.57 27.95 -8.06
CA ARG A 765 8.37 29.16 -8.34
C ARG A 765 8.25 30.16 -7.19
N ASN A 766 9.33 30.90 -6.96
CA ASN A 766 9.34 32.03 -6.03
C ASN A 766 8.84 33.27 -6.79
N LEU A 767 7.68 33.83 -6.41
CA LEU A 767 7.01 34.91 -7.14
C LEU A 767 6.84 36.16 -6.28
N LEU A 768 6.89 37.34 -6.89
CA LEU A 768 6.65 38.61 -6.20
C LEU A 768 5.15 38.85 -6.03
N VAL A 769 4.69 38.82 -4.77
CA VAL A 769 3.28 38.86 -4.41
C VAL A 769 2.96 40.13 -3.62
N ALA A 770 1.86 40.80 -3.97
CA ALA A 770 1.26 41.86 -3.18
C ALA A 770 -0.06 41.40 -2.54
N TYR A 771 -0.21 41.66 -1.24
CA TYR A 771 -1.46 41.42 -0.51
C TYR A 771 -2.32 42.69 -0.48
N MET A 772 -3.18 42.85 -1.49
CA MET A 772 -4.10 43.99 -1.59
C MET A 772 -5.34 43.64 -2.44
N PRO A 773 -6.51 44.25 -2.18
CA PRO A 773 -7.64 44.12 -3.09
C PRO A 773 -7.34 44.81 -4.44
N TRP A 774 -7.76 44.20 -5.55
CA TRP A 774 -7.53 44.74 -6.88
C TRP A 774 -8.77 44.68 -7.77
N LYS A 775 -9.50 45.80 -7.85
CA LYS A 775 -10.66 46.03 -8.75
C LYS A 775 -11.71 44.90 -8.77
N GLY A 776 -11.81 44.13 -7.69
CA GLY A 776 -12.68 42.94 -7.59
C GLY A 776 -12.19 41.70 -8.35
N TYR A 777 -11.05 41.76 -9.06
CA TYR A 777 -10.53 40.61 -9.80
C TYR A 777 -9.99 39.52 -8.88
N ASN A 778 -9.54 39.87 -7.68
CA ASN A 778 -9.16 38.91 -6.63
C ASN A 778 -10.26 38.74 -5.57
N TYR A 779 -11.54 38.86 -5.96
CA TYR A 779 -12.65 38.57 -5.06
C TYR A 779 -12.64 37.10 -4.60
N GLU A 780 -13.05 36.86 -3.34
CA GLU A 780 -12.87 35.58 -2.64
C GLU A 780 -11.41 35.07 -2.73
N ASP A 781 -11.20 34.00 -3.49
CA ASP A 781 -9.93 33.29 -3.68
C ASP A 781 -9.40 33.44 -5.10
N ALA A 782 -9.94 34.37 -5.88
CA ALA A 782 -9.43 34.64 -7.20
C ALA A 782 -8.01 35.25 -7.14
N ILE A 783 -7.19 34.89 -8.12
CA ILE A 783 -5.80 35.33 -8.22
C ILE A 783 -5.65 36.14 -9.51
N VAL A 784 -5.02 37.30 -9.38
CA VAL A 784 -4.61 38.15 -10.51
C VAL A 784 -3.16 37.89 -10.82
N ILE A 785 -2.83 37.69 -12.10
CA ILE A 785 -1.49 37.38 -12.57
C ILE A 785 -1.05 38.42 -13.60
N SER A 786 0.22 38.80 -13.55
CA SER A 786 0.87 39.62 -14.58
C SER A 786 1.09 38.84 -15.87
N GLU A 787 0.84 39.46 -17.01
CA GLU A 787 1.13 38.92 -18.35
C GLU A 787 2.60 38.50 -18.49
N ARG A 788 3.52 39.14 -17.75
CA ARG A 788 4.94 38.76 -17.69
C ARG A 788 5.11 37.28 -17.35
N VAL A 789 4.37 36.77 -16.37
CA VAL A 789 4.44 35.37 -15.90
C VAL A 789 4.07 34.40 -17.01
N VAL A 790 3.14 34.79 -17.91
CA VAL A 790 2.71 33.99 -19.07
C VAL A 790 3.71 34.10 -20.21
N ARG A 791 4.22 35.30 -20.47
CA ARG A 791 5.17 35.62 -21.54
C ARG A 791 6.49 34.90 -21.34
N ASP A 792 7.00 34.93 -20.12
CA ASP A 792 8.29 34.34 -19.73
C ASP A 792 8.17 32.84 -19.38
N ASP A 793 7.02 32.23 -19.65
CA ASP A 793 6.72 30.81 -19.42
C ASP A 793 6.94 30.32 -17.97
N VAL A 794 6.85 31.21 -16.98
CA VAL A 794 7.21 30.95 -15.56
C VAL A 794 6.40 29.79 -14.95
N LEU A 795 5.08 29.73 -15.21
CA LEU A 795 4.18 28.66 -14.71
C LEU A 795 3.71 27.73 -15.84
N THR A 796 4.62 27.42 -16.76
CA THR A 796 4.34 26.50 -17.88
C THR A 796 4.78 25.09 -17.56
N SER A 797 3.94 24.10 -17.90
CA SER A 797 4.24 22.68 -17.73
C SER A 797 4.17 21.92 -19.05
N VAL A 798 4.87 20.79 -19.12
CA VAL A 798 4.88 19.88 -20.27
C VAL A 798 4.17 18.58 -19.90
N HIS A 799 3.23 18.16 -20.73
CA HIS A 799 2.44 16.95 -20.55
C HIS A 799 2.69 16.01 -21.73
N VAL A 800 2.76 14.71 -21.47
CA VAL A 800 2.92 13.71 -22.52
C VAL A 800 1.72 12.77 -22.47
N ASP A 801 0.92 12.81 -23.53
CA ASP A 801 -0.22 11.92 -23.70
C ASP A 801 0.18 10.74 -24.59
N GLU A 802 -0.27 9.55 -24.20
CA GLU A 802 -0.11 8.31 -24.98
C GLU A 802 -1.42 8.00 -25.69
N TYR A 803 -1.33 7.81 -27.01
CA TYR A 803 -2.43 7.39 -27.85
C TYR A 803 -2.07 6.03 -28.46
N SER A 804 -2.89 5.02 -28.22
CA SER A 804 -2.65 3.66 -28.71
C SER A 804 -3.83 3.14 -29.52
N LEU A 805 -3.53 2.38 -30.58
CA LEU A 805 -4.53 1.66 -31.36
C LEU A 805 -4.05 0.23 -31.59
N ASP A 806 -4.99 -0.73 -31.58
CA ASP A 806 -4.71 -2.15 -31.77
C ASP A 806 -5.29 -2.64 -33.10
N VAL A 807 -4.58 -3.55 -33.77
CA VAL A 807 -5.10 -4.40 -34.85
C VAL A 807 -5.58 -5.71 -34.27
N ARG A 808 -6.85 -6.06 -34.56
CA ARG A 808 -7.46 -7.31 -34.12
C ARG A 808 -7.94 -8.13 -35.30
N GLU A 809 -8.01 -9.43 -35.09
CA GLU A 809 -8.69 -10.34 -36.02
C GLU A 809 -10.19 -10.32 -35.71
N THR A 810 -10.99 -9.80 -36.64
CA THR A 810 -12.45 -9.83 -36.51
C THR A 810 -13.01 -11.04 -37.25
N LYS A 811 -14.27 -11.40 -36.96
CA LYS A 811 -14.97 -12.46 -37.70
C LYS A 811 -15.07 -12.21 -39.22
N ARG A 812 -14.89 -10.95 -39.66
CA ARG A 812 -15.03 -10.54 -41.07
C ARG A 812 -13.69 -10.41 -41.80
N GLY A 813 -12.58 -10.51 -41.10
CA GLY A 813 -11.25 -10.31 -41.64
C GLY A 813 -10.32 -9.61 -40.64
N MET A 814 -9.07 -9.54 -41.02
CA MET A 814 -8.03 -8.84 -40.28
C MET A 814 -8.17 -7.33 -40.49
N GLU A 815 -8.06 -6.57 -39.40
CA GLU A 815 -7.90 -5.12 -39.50
C GLU A 815 -6.45 -4.79 -39.89
N GLU A 816 -6.21 -3.65 -40.52
CA GLU A 816 -4.86 -3.29 -40.96
C GLU A 816 -4.56 -1.83 -40.64
N PHE A 817 -3.30 -1.56 -40.29
CA PHE A 817 -2.77 -0.20 -40.26
C PHE A 817 -2.24 0.16 -41.64
N THR A 818 -2.70 1.28 -42.17
CA THR A 818 -2.34 1.75 -43.51
C THR A 818 -2.57 3.25 -43.62
N SER A 819 -1.80 3.90 -44.49
CA SER A 819 -2.06 5.29 -44.91
C SER A 819 -3.16 5.40 -45.97
N ASP A 820 -3.56 4.29 -46.61
CA ASP A 820 -4.61 4.26 -47.64
C ASP A 820 -6.01 4.14 -47.01
N ILE A 821 -6.58 5.29 -46.65
CA ILE A 821 -7.85 5.37 -45.92
C ILE A 821 -8.95 5.88 -46.86
N PRO A 822 -10.10 5.18 -46.98
CA PRO A 822 -11.17 5.58 -47.90
C PRO A 822 -11.81 6.91 -47.48
N ASN A 823 -12.13 7.75 -48.46
CA ASN A 823 -12.81 9.05 -48.29
C ASN A 823 -12.04 10.09 -47.43
N VAL A 824 -10.71 9.95 -47.34
CA VAL A 824 -9.82 10.91 -46.68
C VAL A 824 -8.97 11.60 -47.75
N SER A 825 -8.74 12.91 -47.62
CA SER A 825 -7.88 13.66 -48.55
C SER A 825 -6.40 13.31 -48.35
N GLU A 826 -5.60 13.39 -49.43
CA GLU A 826 -4.14 13.19 -49.35
C GLU A 826 -3.45 14.18 -48.38
N GLU A 827 -4.04 15.37 -48.20
CA GLU A 827 -3.52 16.36 -47.24
C GLU A 827 -3.62 15.87 -45.78
N SER A 828 -4.67 15.11 -45.44
CA SER A 828 -4.85 14.54 -44.10
C SER A 828 -3.98 13.31 -43.84
N THR A 829 -3.45 12.65 -44.88
CA THR A 829 -2.57 11.49 -44.77
C THR A 829 -1.09 11.81 -45.01
N LYS A 830 -0.76 13.06 -45.35
CA LYS A 830 0.61 13.51 -45.67
C LYS A 830 1.67 13.19 -44.60
N ASP A 831 1.27 13.21 -43.33
CA ASP A 831 2.18 13.01 -42.19
C ASP A 831 2.20 11.55 -41.71
N LEU A 832 1.42 10.66 -42.31
CA LEU A 832 1.40 9.22 -42.01
C LEU A 832 2.53 8.50 -42.76
N ASP A 833 3.13 7.50 -42.13
CA ASP A 833 4.06 6.58 -42.79
C ASP A 833 3.32 5.44 -43.53
N GLU A 834 4.08 4.55 -44.16
CA GLU A 834 3.54 3.37 -44.88
C GLU A 834 2.71 2.44 -43.98
N ASN A 835 2.99 2.43 -42.67
CA ASN A 835 2.23 1.67 -41.68
C ASN A 835 1.06 2.49 -41.10
N GLY A 836 0.70 3.62 -41.70
CA GLY A 836 -0.39 4.48 -41.24
C GLY A 836 -0.12 5.20 -39.92
N VAL A 837 1.12 5.30 -39.43
CA VAL A 837 1.44 5.98 -38.16
C VAL A 837 2.09 7.34 -38.43
N ILE A 838 1.58 8.37 -37.76
CA ILE A 838 2.09 9.75 -37.88
C ILE A 838 3.61 9.83 -37.63
N ARG A 839 4.32 10.70 -38.36
CA ARG A 839 5.77 10.89 -38.21
C ARG A 839 6.15 11.67 -36.94
N VAL A 840 7.33 11.35 -36.40
CA VAL A 840 7.91 12.09 -35.27
C VAL A 840 8.25 13.53 -35.71
N GLY A 841 7.95 14.50 -34.85
CA GLY A 841 8.12 15.94 -35.11
C GLY A 841 6.94 16.60 -35.82
N ALA A 842 5.91 15.86 -36.22
CA ALA A 842 4.68 16.44 -36.74
C ALA A 842 3.96 17.26 -35.65
N ARG A 843 3.42 18.43 -36.05
CA ARG A 843 2.52 19.22 -35.20
C ARG A 843 1.10 18.72 -35.45
N VAL A 844 0.45 18.30 -34.38
CA VAL A 844 -0.90 17.76 -34.42
C VAL A 844 -1.88 18.87 -34.10
N GLU A 845 -2.86 19.02 -34.97
CA GLU A 845 -4.05 19.84 -34.77
C GLU A 845 -5.29 18.97 -34.54
N PRO A 846 -6.35 19.52 -33.92
CA PRO A 846 -7.60 18.80 -33.74
C PRO A 846 -8.18 18.27 -35.06
N GLY A 847 -8.49 16.97 -35.10
CA GLY A 847 -9.01 16.29 -36.29
C GLY A 847 -7.97 15.53 -37.13
N ASP A 848 -6.67 15.79 -36.93
CA ASP A 848 -5.60 15.08 -37.64
C ASP A 848 -5.60 13.58 -37.33
N ILE A 849 -5.20 12.76 -38.31
CA ILE A 849 -5.10 11.31 -38.13
C ILE A 849 -3.76 10.97 -37.47
N LEU A 850 -3.81 10.33 -36.29
CA LEU A 850 -2.62 9.90 -35.57
C LEU A 850 -2.19 8.49 -36.00
N ILE A 851 -3.17 7.59 -36.12
CA ILE A 851 -2.96 6.20 -36.51
C ILE A 851 -4.08 5.81 -37.48
N GLY A 852 -3.73 5.64 -38.75
CA GLY A 852 -4.57 5.14 -39.83
C GLY A 852 -4.91 3.67 -39.65
N LYS A 853 -6.20 3.35 -39.58
CA LYS A 853 -6.69 1.99 -39.43
C LYS A 853 -7.93 1.76 -40.27
N ILE A 854 -7.95 0.63 -40.96
CA ILE A 854 -9.10 0.16 -41.72
C ILE A 854 -9.67 -1.12 -41.11
N SER A 855 -11.00 -1.20 -41.04
CA SER A 855 -11.71 -2.40 -40.61
C SER A 855 -12.62 -2.92 -41.73
N PRO A 856 -12.65 -4.24 -42.01
CA PRO A 856 -13.52 -4.80 -43.03
C PRO A 856 -15.00 -4.56 -42.69
N LYS A 857 -15.72 -3.98 -43.65
CA LYS A 857 -17.16 -3.68 -43.57
C LYS A 857 -17.94 -4.80 -44.26
N GLY A 858 -19.12 -5.13 -43.73
CA GLY A 858 -20.03 -6.06 -44.41
C GLY A 858 -20.88 -5.31 -45.45
N GLU A 859 -21.30 -6.00 -46.49
CA GLU A 859 -22.26 -5.46 -47.46
C GLU A 859 -23.59 -5.15 -46.75
N SER A 860 -23.91 -3.87 -46.62
CA SER A 860 -25.21 -3.38 -46.18
C SER A 860 -25.96 -2.89 -47.41
N ASP A 861 -27.22 -3.29 -47.59
CA ASP A 861 -28.08 -2.77 -48.65
C ASP A 861 -28.25 -1.25 -48.49
N PRO A 862 -27.73 -0.42 -49.41
CA PRO A 862 -27.94 1.04 -49.35
C PRO A 862 -29.41 1.38 -49.61
N SER A 863 -29.87 2.52 -49.09
CA SER A 863 -31.21 3.03 -49.38
C SER A 863 -31.37 3.33 -50.88
N PRO A 864 -32.59 3.40 -51.45
CA PRO A 864 -32.79 3.75 -52.86
C PRO A 864 -32.11 5.07 -53.27
N GLU A 865 -32.11 6.07 -52.37
CA GLU A 865 -31.46 7.35 -52.57
C GLU A 865 -29.93 7.21 -52.62
N GLU A 866 -29.36 6.43 -51.71
CA GLU A 866 -27.91 6.17 -51.68
C GLU A 866 -27.47 5.30 -52.87
N LYS A 867 -28.31 4.34 -53.29
CA LYS A 867 -28.12 3.55 -54.53
C LYS A 867 -28.10 4.45 -55.76
N LEU A 868 -29.04 5.39 -55.85
CA LEU A 868 -29.11 6.36 -56.95
C LEU A 868 -27.89 7.29 -56.94
N LEU A 869 -27.49 7.84 -55.79
CA LEU A 869 -26.30 8.68 -55.67
C LEU A 869 -25.03 7.95 -56.13
N ARG A 870 -24.82 6.71 -55.68
CA ARG A 870 -23.67 5.89 -56.12
C ARG A 870 -23.71 5.58 -57.61
N ALA A 871 -24.90 5.35 -58.18
CA ALA A 871 -25.05 5.14 -59.61
C ALA A 871 -24.73 6.42 -60.43
N ILE A 872 -25.04 7.60 -59.90
CA ILE A 872 -24.73 8.89 -60.54
C ILE A 872 -23.23 9.20 -60.49
N PHE A 873 -22.58 9.00 -59.33
CA PHE A 873 -21.17 9.36 -59.14
C PHE A 873 -20.18 8.24 -59.53
N GLY A 874 -20.67 7.02 -59.77
CA GLY A 874 -19.81 5.87 -60.12
C GLY A 874 -19.00 5.32 -58.96
N ASP A 875 -19.26 5.77 -57.73
CA ASP A 875 -18.55 5.33 -56.53
C ASP A 875 -18.96 3.91 -56.14
N LYS A 876 -17.98 3.00 -56.13
CA LYS A 876 -18.17 1.65 -55.57
C LYS A 876 -18.26 1.73 -54.05
N ALA A 877 -19.06 0.85 -53.46
CA ALA A 877 -19.05 0.67 -52.01
C ALA A 877 -17.64 0.27 -51.57
N GLY A 878 -17.03 1.04 -50.67
CA GLY A 878 -15.79 0.59 -50.03
C GLY A 878 -16.07 -0.62 -49.14
N ASP A 879 -15.30 -1.70 -49.34
CA ASP A 879 -15.36 -2.94 -48.53
C ASP A 879 -14.76 -2.74 -47.13
N VAL A 880 -14.20 -1.55 -46.87
CA VAL A 880 -13.51 -1.18 -45.63
C VAL A 880 -14.08 0.11 -45.06
N LYS A 881 -14.03 0.24 -43.73
CA LYS A 881 -14.44 1.42 -42.96
C LYS A 881 -13.22 2.05 -42.31
N ASP A 882 -13.15 3.38 -42.32
CA ASP A 882 -12.22 4.16 -41.50
C ASP A 882 -12.50 3.92 -40.00
N SER A 883 -11.53 3.30 -39.32
CA SER A 883 -11.50 3.10 -37.87
C SER A 883 -10.25 3.73 -37.24
N SER A 884 -9.69 4.73 -37.92
CA SER A 884 -8.47 5.44 -37.54
C SER A 884 -8.64 6.24 -36.25
N LEU A 885 -7.54 6.40 -35.52
CA LEU A 885 -7.47 7.24 -34.34
C LEU A 885 -7.18 8.68 -34.75
N LYS A 886 -8.12 9.59 -34.46
CA LYS A 886 -8.01 11.03 -34.77
C LYS A 886 -7.72 11.84 -33.52
N ALA A 887 -7.09 12.98 -33.70
CA ALA A 887 -6.78 13.93 -32.67
C ALA A 887 -8.06 14.54 -32.08
N ASN A 888 -8.19 14.51 -30.74
CA ASN A 888 -9.34 15.06 -30.04
C ASN A 888 -9.47 16.59 -30.27
N PRO A 889 -10.67 17.19 -30.14
CA PRO A 889 -10.90 18.63 -30.31
C PRO A 889 -9.98 19.56 -29.50
N SER A 890 -9.45 19.08 -28.36
CA SER A 890 -8.53 19.82 -27.48
C SER A 890 -7.07 19.40 -27.60
N LEU A 891 -6.73 18.51 -28.55
CA LEU A 891 -5.37 18.02 -28.75
C LEU A 891 -4.62 18.99 -29.67
N SER A 892 -3.66 19.70 -29.11
CA SER A 892 -2.62 20.40 -29.86
C SER A 892 -1.26 20.10 -29.24
N GLY A 893 -0.30 19.68 -30.05
CA GLY A 893 1.01 19.25 -29.55
C GLY A 893 1.95 18.76 -30.65
N VAL A 894 3.10 18.24 -30.23
CA VAL A 894 4.12 17.69 -31.14
C VAL A 894 4.31 16.22 -30.87
N VAL A 895 4.36 15.40 -31.92
CA VAL A 895 4.69 13.98 -31.81
C VAL A 895 6.16 13.85 -31.42
N ILE A 896 6.44 13.28 -30.25
CA ILE A 896 7.81 13.10 -29.74
C ILE A 896 8.38 11.73 -30.04
N ASP A 897 7.53 10.70 -30.07
CA ASP A 897 7.94 9.32 -30.30
C ASP A 897 6.77 8.49 -30.82
N LYS A 898 7.10 7.40 -31.52
CA LYS A 898 6.13 6.40 -31.97
C LYS A 898 6.72 5.00 -31.87
N LYS A 899 5.88 4.04 -31.48
CA LYS A 899 6.26 2.64 -31.34
C LYS A 899 5.26 1.77 -32.10
N LEU A 900 5.78 0.80 -32.84
CA LEU A 900 4.98 -0.23 -33.51
C LEU A 900 5.44 -1.59 -32.98
N PHE A 901 4.55 -2.29 -32.28
CA PHE A 901 4.77 -3.63 -31.79
C PHE A 901 4.03 -4.61 -32.68
N SER A 902 4.69 -5.72 -33.04
CA SER A 902 4.09 -6.73 -33.91
C SER A 902 4.47 -8.14 -33.46
N ARG A 903 3.51 -9.06 -33.53
CA ARG A 903 3.79 -10.48 -33.37
C ARG A 903 4.51 -11.01 -34.59
N ALA A 904 5.53 -11.84 -34.37
CA ALA A 904 6.28 -12.45 -35.47
C ALA A 904 5.41 -13.45 -36.25
N ILE A 905 5.09 -13.13 -37.51
CA ILE A 905 4.41 -14.06 -38.43
C ILE A 905 5.48 -14.93 -39.10
N LYS A 906 5.60 -16.19 -38.64
CA LYS A 906 6.66 -17.10 -39.11
C LYS A 906 6.36 -17.70 -40.49
N THR A 907 6.89 -17.07 -41.54
CA THR A 907 7.01 -17.67 -42.89
C THR A 907 8.12 -18.74 -42.95
N ARG A 908 8.15 -19.55 -44.02
CA ARG A 908 9.13 -20.65 -44.16
C ARG A 908 10.56 -20.14 -44.39
N GLU A 909 10.71 -18.95 -44.94
CA GLU A 909 12.00 -18.29 -45.19
C GLU A 909 12.56 -17.60 -43.95
N SER A 910 11.73 -16.86 -43.19
CA SER A 910 12.13 -16.25 -41.91
C SER A 910 12.67 -17.30 -40.93
N LYS A 911 12.01 -18.46 -40.79
CA LYS A 911 12.49 -19.56 -39.94
C LYS A 911 13.91 -20.06 -40.27
N LYS A 912 14.33 -20.02 -41.54
CA LYS A 912 15.69 -20.43 -41.93
C LYS A 912 16.71 -19.38 -41.50
N HIS A 913 16.38 -18.10 -41.66
CA HIS A 913 17.22 -16.98 -41.25
C HIS A 913 17.38 -16.92 -39.73
N ASP A 914 16.28 -17.06 -38.99
CA ASP A 914 16.28 -17.07 -37.52
C ASP A 914 17.16 -18.17 -36.94
N LYS A 915 17.16 -19.37 -37.55
CA LYS A 915 17.97 -20.51 -37.10
C LYS A 915 19.48 -20.20 -37.17
N VAL A 916 19.92 -19.47 -38.20
CA VAL A 916 21.33 -19.06 -38.35
C VAL A 916 21.70 -18.04 -37.28
N ILE A 917 20.83 -17.06 -37.01
CA ILE A 917 21.07 -16.06 -35.97
C ILE A 917 21.11 -16.69 -34.57
N LEU A 918 20.18 -17.62 -34.28
CA LEU A 918 20.13 -18.32 -32.99
C LEU A 918 21.40 -19.12 -32.72
N ALA A 919 21.94 -19.84 -33.72
CA ALA A 919 23.18 -20.59 -33.57
C ALA A 919 24.39 -19.68 -33.27
N LYS A 920 24.48 -18.53 -33.96
CA LYS A 920 25.55 -17.54 -33.70
C LYS A 920 25.47 -16.96 -32.28
N ILE A 921 24.26 -16.70 -31.79
CA ILE A 921 24.03 -16.21 -30.42
C ILE A 921 24.46 -17.24 -29.38
N ASP A 922 24.27 -18.53 -29.64
CA ASP A 922 24.75 -19.62 -28.78
C ASP A 922 26.27 -19.69 -28.72
N GLU A 923 26.94 -19.63 -29.86
CA GLU A 923 28.40 -19.59 -29.93
C GLU A 923 28.99 -18.37 -29.19
N GLU A 924 28.39 -17.18 -29.37
CA GLU A 924 28.79 -15.96 -28.65
C GLU A 924 28.66 -16.11 -27.13
N TYR A 925 27.62 -16.80 -26.66
CA TYR A 925 27.38 -17.01 -25.23
C TYR A 925 28.32 -18.06 -24.63
N GLU A 926 28.53 -19.19 -25.30
CA GLU A 926 29.46 -20.21 -24.84
C GLU A 926 30.88 -19.65 -24.70
N ALA A 927 31.32 -18.81 -25.64
CA ALA A 927 32.60 -18.11 -25.56
C ALA A 927 32.67 -17.20 -24.32
N LYS A 928 31.70 -16.29 -24.13
CA LYS A 928 31.65 -15.39 -22.96
C LYS A 928 31.59 -16.12 -21.62
N ASN A 929 30.87 -17.24 -21.57
CA ASN A 929 30.73 -18.03 -20.35
C ASN A 929 32.03 -18.77 -20.01
N ASN A 930 32.72 -19.33 -21.00
CA ASN A 930 34.04 -19.94 -20.81
C ASN A 930 35.06 -18.90 -20.33
N ASP A 931 35.09 -17.71 -20.94
CA ASP A 931 35.96 -16.61 -20.52
C ASP A 931 35.69 -16.20 -19.06
N LEU A 932 34.41 -16.06 -18.68
CA LEU A 932 34.02 -15.73 -17.30
C LEU A 932 34.47 -16.81 -16.31
N LYS A 933 34.31 -18.08 -16.67
CA LYS A 933 34.71 -19.22 -15.83
C LYS A 933 36.24 -19.31 -15.70
N ASP A 934 36.98 -19.02 -16.75
CA ASP A 934 38.44 -19.00 -16.71
C ASP A 934 38.96 -17.87 -15.79
N ILE A 935 38.37 -16.66 -15.86
CA ILE A 935 38.68 -15.55 -14.94
C ILE A 935 38.40 -15.93 -13.48
N LEU A 936 37.29 -16.63 -13.21
CA LEU A 936 36.96 -17.08 -11.85
C LEU A 936 38.02 -18.05 -11.32
N VAL A 937 38.41 -19.04 -12.13
CA VAL A 937 39.39 -20.06 -11.72
C VAL A 937 40.74 -19.42 -11.41
N ASP A 938 41.20 -18.48 -12.23
CA ASP A 938 42.45 -17.75 -12.00
C ASP A 938 42.43 -16.96 -10.67
N LYS A 939 41.31 -16.28 -10.39
CA LYS A 939 41.11 -15.54 -9.12
C LYS A 939 41.04 -16.48 -7.92
N LEU A 940 40.33 -17.60 -8.03
CA LEU A 940 40.25 -18.61 -6.97
C LEU A 940 41.61 -19.26 -6.69
N LEU A 941 42.41 -19.55 -7.74
CA LEU A 941 43.76 -20.07 -7.57
C LEU A 941 44.65 -19.10 -6.82
N THR A 942 44.58 -17.81 -7.12
CA THR A 942 45.33 -16.76 -6.42
C THR A 942 44.94 -16.68 -4.93
N LEU A 943 43.64 -16.82 -4.61
CA LEU A 943 43.17 -16.84 -3.20
C LEU A 943 43.54 -18.14 -2.45
N THR A 944 43.79 -19.24 -3.17
CA THR A 944 43.96 -20.58 -2.59
C THR A 944 45.39 -21.13 -2.67
N GLU A 945 46.35 -20.37 -3.23
CA GLU A 945 47.72 -20.82 -3.57
C GLU A 945 48.49 -21.42 -2.38
N ASP A 946 48.30 -20.86 -1.17
CA ASP A 946 48.98 -21.29 0.08
C ASP A 946 48.06 -21.99 1.10
N LYS A 947 46.82 -22.33 0.71
CA LYS A 947 45.80 -22.87 1.64
C LYS A 947 45.45 -24.32 1.31
N LYS A 948 45.18 -25.12 2.35
CA LYS A 948 44.65 -26.49 2.20
C LYS A 948 43.13 -26.47 2.33
N SER A 949 42.46 -27.32 1.55
CA SER A 949 41.00 -27.47 1.60
C SER A 949 40.54 -28.01 2.96
N GLN A 950 39.54 -27.39 3.58
CA GLN A 950 38.86 -27.93 4.76
C GLN A 950 37.75 -28.94 4.42
N GLY A 951 37.54 -29.22 3.14
CA GLY A 951 36.50 -30.09 2.62
C GLY A 951 35.40 -29.29 1.93
N VAL A 952 35.45 -29.12 0.61
CA VAL A 952 34.40 -28.42 -0.15
C VAL A 952 33.24 -29.37 -0.35
N LYS A 953 32.05 -28.99 0.11
CA LYS A 953 30.84 -29.82 0.09
C LYS A 953 29.80 -29.28 -0.89
N ASP A 954 29.01 -30.20 -1.43
CA ASP A 954 27.72 -29.90 -2.06
C ASP A 954 26.67 -29.62 -0.97
N TYR A 955 25.55 -28.98 -1.34
CA TYR A 955 24.37 -28.80 -0.49
C TYR A 955 23.78 -30.12 0.07
N THR A 956 24.11 -31.26 -0.55
CA THR A 956 23.76 -32.61 -0.06
C THR A 956 24.69 -33.12 1.04
N GLY A 957 25.73 -32.36 1.41
CA GLY A 957 26.75 -32.75 2.38
C GLY A 957 27.84 -33.67 1.81
N ALA A 958 27.81 -33.96 0.52
CA ALA A 958 28.84 -34.75 -0.17
C ALA A 958 30.12 -33.92 -0.36
N GLU A 959 31.26 -34.44 0.09
CA GLU A 959 32.57 -33.78 -0.11
C GLU A 959 33.05 -33.97 -1.55
N ILE A 960 33.15 -32.86 -2.30
CA ILE A 960 33.64 -32.81 -3.69
C ILE A 960 35.16 -32.66 -3.71
N ILE A 961 35.72 -31.85 -2.81
CA ILE A 961 37.17 -31.71 -2.60
C ILE A 961 37.50 -32.21 -1.21
N THR A 962 38.35 -33.24 -1.12
CA THR A 962 38.69 -33.87 0.16
C THR A 962 39.50 -32.93 1.07
N LYS A 963 39.22 -33.03 2.37
CA LYS A 963 39.95 -32.30 3.41
C LYS A 963 41.45 -32.58 3.36
N GLY A 964 42.26 -31.53 3.31
CA GLY A 964 43.73 -31.58 3.26
C GLY A 964 44.34 -31.60 1.85
N SER A 965 43.53 -31.67 0.79
CA SER A 965 44.01 -31.57 -0.60
C SER A 965 44.30 -30.11 -1.01
N SER A 966 45.22 -29.92 -1.96
CA SER A 966 45.52 -28.60 -2.57
C SER A 966 44.55 -28.31 -3.71
N PHE A 967 44.09 -27.07 -3.81
CA PHE A 967 43.24 -26.61 -4.92
C PHE A 967 44.03 -26.64 -6.23
N THR A 968 43.51 -27.31 -7.27
CA THR A 968 44.13 -27.36 -8.60
C THR A 968 43.20 -26.75 -9.64
N ALA A 969 43.76 -26.16 -10.71
CA ALA A 969 42.98 -25.55 -11.79
C ALA A 969 41.95 -26.53 -12.40
N ALA A 970 42.33 -27.80 -12.56
CA ALA A 970 41.45 -28.84 -13.08
C ALA A 970 40.32 -29.21 -12.11
N ALA A 971 40.60 -29.25 -10.80
CA ALA A 971 39.58 -29.49 -9.79
C ALA A 971 38.57 -28.33 -9.76
N LEU A 972 39.04 -27.08 -9.74
CA LEU A 972 38.18 -25.88 -9.73
C LEU A 972 37.34 -25.75 -11.01
N LYS A 973 37.91 -26.02 -12.19
CA LYS A 973 37.19 -25.91 -13.47
C LYS A 973 36.05 -26.94 -13.61
N ASN A 974 36.17 -28.09 -12.96
CA ASN A 974 35.14 -29.14 -12.97
C ASN A 974 34.03 -28.93 -11.92
N LEU A 975 34.16 -27.92 -11.04
CA LEU A 975 33.11 -27.62 -10.05
C LEU A 975 31.89 -26.97 -10.70
N GLU A 976 30.71 -27.35 -10.20
CA GLU A 976 29.46 -26.65 -10.46
C GLU A 976 29.19 -25.65 -9.33
N TYR A 977 29.49 -24.38 -9.57
CA TYR A 977 29.43 -23.33 -8.55
C TYR A 977 28.00 -22.98 -8.09
N ASP A 978 26.95 -23.35 -8.83
CA ASP A 978 25.55 -23.14 -8.41
C ASP A 978 25.08 -24.19 -7.37
N GLY A 979 25.87 -25.25 -7.16
CA GLY A 979 25.59 -26.42 -6.30
C GLY A 979 26.47 -26.55 -5.05
N ILE A 980 27.36 -25.59 -4.76
CA ILE A 980 28.41 -25.76 -3.74
C ILE A 980 28.21 -24.85 -2.53
N GLN A 981 28.55 -25.36 -1.35
CA GLN A 981 28.67 -24.56 -0.13
C GLN A 981 29.84 -23.57 -0.27
N SER A 982 29.56 -22.28 -0.11
CA SER A 982 30.55 -21.21 -0.28
C SER A 982 31.35 -20.89 0.99
N ASN A 983 30.99 -21.51 2.12
CA ASN A 983 31.60 -21.30 3.42
C ASN A 983 32.68 -22.37 3.72
N ASP A 984 33.64 -22.02 4.58
CA ASP A 984 34.66 -22.93 5.14
C ASP A 984 35.55 -23.68 4.13
N TRP A 985 36.00 -23.01 3.07
CA TRP A 985 36.96 -23.61 2.12
C TRP A 985 38.37 -23.71 2.70
N THR A 986 38.76 -22.75 3.54
CA THR A 986 40.11 -22.61 4.11
C THR A 986 40.08 -22.33 5.62
N ASP A 987 41.25 -22.34 6.25
CA ASP A 987 41.43 -22.07 7.69
C ASP A 987 41.33 -20.58 8.07
N ASP A 988 41.16 -19.69 7.09
CA ASP A 988 41.22 -18.24 7.27
C ASP A 988 39.89 -17.57 6.93
N GLU A 989 39.33 -16.88 7.93
CA GLU A 989 38.02 -16.23 7.85
C GLU A 989 37.98 -15.11 6.79
N HIS A 990 39.08 -14.36 6.62
CA HIS A 990 39.13 -13.29 5.62
C HIS A 990 39.14 -13.84 4.20
N THR A 991 39.96 -14.86 3.95
CA THR A 991 40.02 -15.55 2.65
C THR A 991 38.69 -16.22 2.32
N ASN A 992 38.02 -16.84 3.30
CA ASN A 992 36.69 -17.44 3.10
C ASN A 992 35.63 -16.38 2.72
N LYS A 993 35.63 -15.19 3.34
CA LYS A 993 34.73 -14.09 2.96
C LYS A 993 34.98 -13.61 1.52
N LEU A 994 36.24 -13.52 1.10
CA LEU A 994 36.59 -13.15 -0.28
C LEU A 994 36.19 -14.22 -1.29
N ILE A 995 36.39 -15.51 -0.98
CA ILE A 995 35.94 -16.65 -1.82
C ILE A 995 34.42 -16.63 -1.95
N GLN A 996 33.70 -16.44 -0.85
CA GLN A 996 32.24 -16.36 -0.83
C GLN A 996 31.75 -15.21 -1.73
N ALA A 997 32.30 -14.00 -1.56
CA ALA A 997 31.94 -12.84 -2.36
C ALA A 997 32.29 -13.04 -3.86
N LEU A 998 33.41 -13.70 -4.16
CA LEU A 998 33.85 -13.97 -5.53
C LEU A 998 32.92 -14.96 -6.23
N ILE A 999 32.55 -16.05 -5.56
CA ILE A 999 31.60 -17.05 -6.08
C ILE A 999 30.23 -16.41 -6.29
N MET A 1000 29.75 -15.60 -5.33
CA MET A 1000 28.47 -14.89 -5.47
C MET A 1000 28.46 -13.91 -6.65
N ASN A 1001 29.52 -13.11 -6.82
CA ASN A 1001 29.63 -12.18 -7.94
C ASN A 1001 29.70 -12.91 -9.29
N TYR A 1002 30.38 -14.06 -9.35
CA TYR A 1002 30.39 -14.93 -10.53
C TYR A 1002 28.99 -15.47 -10.84
N ILE A 1003 28.29 -16.05 -9.86
CA ILE A 1003 26.93 -16.60 -10.05
C ILE A 1003 25.99 -15.51 -10.54
N ARG A 1004 26.08 -14.29 -9.96
CA ARG A 1004 25.31 -13.13 -10.40
C ARG A 1004 25.59 -12.80 -11.87
N LYS A 1005 26.86 -12.71 -12.27
CA LYS A 1005 27.24 -12.38 -13.65
C LYS A 1005 26.85 -13.48 -14.64
N TYR A 1006 27.04 -14.74 -14.27
CA TYR A 1006 26.63 -15.91 -15.03
C TYR A 1006 25.11 -15.90 -15.29
N LYS A 1007 24.30 -15.70 -14.25
CA LYS A 1007 22.84 -15.60 -14.38
C LYS A 1007 22.42 -14.42 -15.25
N MET A 1008 23.11 -13.27 -15.17
CA MET A 1008 22.84 -12.13 -16.06
C MET A 1008 23.11 -12.45 -17.54
N LEU A 1009 24.23 -13.12 -17.85
CA LEU A 1009 24.54 -13.54 -19.22
C LEU A 1009 23.52 -14.55 -19.75
N ASP A 1010 23.11 -15.52 -18.94
CA ASP A 1010 22.09 -16.51 -19.29
C ASP A 1010 20.72 -15.84 -19.54
N ALA A 1011 20.38 -14.81 -18.76
CA ALA A 1011 19.20 -13.99 -18.98
C ALA A 1011 19.23 -13.27 -20.34
N GLU A 1012 20.37 -12.64 -20.65
CA GLU A 1012 20.59 -11.91 -21.91
C GLU A 1012 20.44 -12.85 -23.11
N LEU A 1013 21.03 -14.05 -23.02
CA LEU A 1013 20.90 -15.10 -24.03
C LEU A 1013 19.44 -15.47 -24.25
N LYS A 1014 18.74 -15.85 -23.18
CA LYS A 1014 17.33 -16.27 -23.23
C LYS A 1014 16.46 -15.15 -23.81
N ARG A 1015 16.70 -13.88 -23.45
CA ARG A 1015 15.99 -12.72 -23.97
C ARG A 1015 16.23 -12.51 -25.47
N ARG A 1016 17.49 -12.52 -25.92
CA ARG A 1016 17.84 -12.38 -27.35
C ARG A 1016 17.20 -13.50 -28.19
N LYS A 1017 17.28 -14.75 -27.72
CA LYS A 1017 16.64 -15.90 -28.37
C LYS A 1017 15.11 -15.76 -28.46
N PHE A 1018 14.49 -15.32 -27.37
CA PHE A 1018 13.04 -15.18 -27.29
C PHE A 1018 12.53 -14.08 -28.23
N ALA A 1019 13.18 -12.92 -28.24
CA ALA A 1019 12.82 -11.80 -29.11
C ALA A 1019 12.81 -12.20 -30.59
N ILE A 1020 13.78 -12.99 -31.03
CA ILE A 1020 13.85 -13.51 -32.41
C ILE A 1020 12.77 -14.58 -32.65
N SER A 1021 12.56 -15.49 -31.69
CA SER A 1021 11.64 -16.61 -31.88
C SER A 1021 10.17 -16.21 -31.83
N ILE A 1022 9.74 -15.34 -30.91
CA ILE A 1022 8.31 -15.08 -30.67
C ILE A 1022 7.89 -13.69 -31.16
N GLY A 1023 8.85 -12.77 -31.36
CA GLY A 1023 8.56 -11.36 -31.61
C GLY A 1023 8.08 -10.68 -30.33
N ASP A 1024 7.29 -9.60 -30.47
CA ASP A 1024 6.77 -8.88 -29.32
C ASP A 1024 5.56 -9.60 -28.70
N GLU A 1025 5.59 -9.71 -27.36
CA GLU A 1025 4.46 -10.24 -26.60
C GLU A 1025 3.34 -9.18 -26.53
N LEU A 1026 2.21 -9.48 -27.17
CA LEU A 1026 1.01 -8.64 -27.19
C LEU A 1026 -0.17 -9.34 -26.51
N PRO A 1027 -1.22 -8.61 -26.08
CA PRO A 1027 -2.45 -9.20 -25.55
C PRO A 1027 -3.11 -10.22 -26.50
N SER A 1028 -3.85 -11.19 -25.97
CA SER A 1028 -4.53 -12.21 -26.79
C SER A 1028 -5.51 -11.57 -27.78
N GLY A 1029 -5.45 -11.97 -29.05
CA GLY A 1029 -6.29 -11.41 -30.14
C GLY A 1029 -5.77 -10.11 -30.77
N VAL A 1030 -4.68 -9.53 -30.25
CA VAL A 1030 -3.99 -8.37 -30.86
C VAL A 1030 -2.81 -8.86 -31.69
N LEU A 1031 -2.75 -8.44 -32.95
CA LEU A 1031 -1.68 -8.82 -33.89
C LEU A 1031 -0.59 -7.75 -33.96
N GLN A 1032 -1.00 -6.49 -34.02
CA GLN A 1032 -0.14 -5.31 -34.01
C GLN A 1032 -0.71 -4.25 -33.07
N MET A 1033 0.17 -3.47 -32.47
CA MET A 1033 -0.18 -2.35 -31.60
C MET A 1033 0.69 -1.16 -31.97
N ALA A 1034 0.07 -0.02 -32.29
CA ALA A 1034 0.76 1.23 -32.55
C ALA A 1034 0.53 2.19 -31.38
N LYS A 1035 1.60 2.83 -30.90
CA LYS A 1035 1.56 3.87 -29.88
C LYS A 1035 2.20 5.15 -30.40
N VAL A 1036 1.57 6.28 -30.11
CA VAL A 1036 2.04 7.62 -30.46
C VAL A 1036 2.08 8.45 -29.18
N TYR A 1037 3.22 9.07 -28.93
CA TYR A 1037 3.43 9.96 -27.78
C TYR A 1037 3.42 11.40 -28.25
N ILE A 1038 2.55 12.22 -27.65
CA ILE A 1038 2.38 13.62 -28.03
C ILE A 1038 2.69 14.50 -26.82
N ALA A 1039 3.67 15.38 -26.97
CA ALA A 1039 4.00 16.39 -25.96
C ALA A 1039 3.17 17.65 -26.17
N LYS A 1040 2.59 18.14 -25.08
CA LYS A 1040 1.79 19.37 -25.00
C LYS A 1040 2.46 20.36 -24.08
N LYS A 1041 2.67 21.59 -24.55
CA LYS A 1041 3.11 22.70 -23.71
C LYS A 1041 1.88 23.44 -23.19
N ARG A 1042 1.65 23.40 -21.88
CA ARG A 1042 0.49 24.02 -21.23
C ARG A 1042 0.90 25.25 -20.41
N LYS A 1043 0.65 26.43 -20.99
CA LYS A 1043 0.85 27.71 -20.30
C LYS A 1043 -0.20 27.90 -19.22
N ILE A 1044 0.00 28.91 -18.36
CA ILE A 1044 -1.02 29.30 -17.37
C ILE A 1044 -2.12 30.11 -18.07
N SER A 1045 -3.38 29.83 -17.73
CA SER A 1045 -4.56 30.44 -18.33
C SER A 1045 -5.61 30.81 -17.28
N VAL A 1046 -6.60 31.63 -17.68
CA VAL A 1046 -7.74 31.96 -16.82
C VAL A 1046 -8.55 30.69 -16.55
N GLY A 1047 -8.84 30.43 -15.28
CA GLY A 1047 -9.52 29.21 -14.82
C GLY A 1047 -8.57 28.14 -14.27
N ASP A 1048 -7.25 28.27 -14.48
CA ASP A 1048 -6.28 27.36 -13.86
C ASP A 1048 -6.19 27.61 -12.35
N LYS A 1049 -5.84 26.55 -11.61
CA LYS A 1049 -5.76 26.59 -10.15
C LYS A 1049 -4.31 26.67 -9.67
N LEU A 1050 -4.02 27.67 -8.84
CA LEU A 1050 -2.76 27.84 -8.14
C LEU A 1050 -2.94 27.63 -6.64
N ALA A 1051 -1.85 27.33 -5.95
CA ALA A 1051 -1.82 27.27 -4.50
C ALA A 1051 -0.44 27.62 -3.93
N GLY A 1052 -0.41 28.13 -2.71
CA GLY A 1052 0.78 28.14 -1.87
C GLY A 1052 0.84 26.91 -0.96
N ARG A 1053 1.93 26.79 -0.18
CA ARG A 1053 2.14 25.67 0.76
C ARG A 1053 1.24 25.74 2.00
N HIS A 1054 0.70 26.91 2.30
CA HIS A 1054 -0.09 27.23 3.50
C HIS A 1054 -1.62 27.01 3.32
N GLY A 1055 -2.02 26.14 2.38
CA GLY A 1055 -3.43 25.86 2.10
C GLY A 1055 -4.23 27.03 1.49
N ASN A 1056 -3.54 28.07 1.02
CA ASN A 1056 -4.10 29.16 0.23
C ASN A 1056 -4.21 28.70 -1.24
N LYS A 1057 -5.43 28.40 -1.67
CA LYS A 1057 -5.76 28.05 -3.06
C LYS A 1057 -6.44 29.22 -3.75
N GLY A 1058 -6.26 29.32 -5.06
CA GLY A 1058 -7.01 30.27 -5.85
C GLY A 1058 -7.08 29.94 -7.32
N ILE A 1059 -8.07 30.51 -7.99
CA ILE A 1059 -8.29 30.35 -9.44
C ILE A 1059 -7.81 31.63 -10.13
N VAL A 1060 -7.05 31.48 -11.21
CA VAL A 1060 -6.65 32.62 -12.03
C VAL A 1060 -7.89 33.24 -12.66
N SER A 1061 -8.24 34.45 -12.28
CA SER A 1061 -9.43 35.15 -12.78
C SER A 1061 -9.11 36.08 -13.95
N LYS A 1062 -7.95 36.73 -13.91
CA LYS A 1062 -7.51 37.68 -14.93
C LYS A 1062 -6.00 37.68 -15.06
N ILE A 1063 -5.55 37.70 -16.31
CA ILE A 1063 -4.17 38.01 -16.68
C ILE A 1063 -4.16 39.49 -17.07
N VAL A 1064 -3.39 40.30 -16.34
CA VAL A 1064 -3.33 41.75 -16.48
C VAL A 1064 -2.00 42.13 -17.16
N ARG A 1065 -2.02 43.09 -18.07
CA ARG A 1065 -0.81 43.55 -18.76
C ARG A 1065 0.21 44.07 -17.74
N ALA A 1066 1.49 43.89 -18.02
CA ALA A 1066 2.54 44.23 -17.07
C ALA A 1066 2.54 45.72 -16.68
N GLU A 1067 2.16 46.60 -17.61
CA GLU A 1067 2.01 48.04 -17.38
C GLU A 1067 0.82 48.43 -16.49
N ASP A 1068 -0.25 47.62 -16.48
CA ASP A 1068 -1.46 47.89 -15.69
C ASP A 1068 -1.36 47.30 -14.26
N MET A 1069 -0.32 46.51 -13.98
CA MET A 1069 -0.12 45.88 -12.67
C MET A 1069 0.39 46.89 -11.64
N PRO A 1070 0.01 46.72 -10.35
CA PRO A 1070 0.64 47.46 -9.27
C PRO A 1070 2.16 47.28 -9.28
N PHE A 1071 2.91 48.36 -9.08
CA PHE A 1071 4.37 48.35 -9.14
C PHE A 1071 5.01 49.04 -7.93
N LEU A 1072 6.26 48.64 -7.65
CA LEU A 1072 7.09 49.16 -6.56
C LEU A 1072 7.71 50.53 -6.92
N GLU A 1073 8.26 51.24 -5.93
CA GLU A 1073 8.97 52.52 -6.15
C GLU A 1073 10.11 52.45 -7.17
N ASP A 1074 10.70 51.27 -7.36
CA ASP A 1074 11.75 51.02 -8.35
C ASP A 1074 11.24 50.70 -9.76
N GLY A 1075 9.93 50.78 -9.98
CA GLY A 1075 9.28 50.52 -11.28
C GLY A 1075 9.00 49.05 -11.57
N ARG A 1076 9.35 48.11 -10.68
CA ARG A 1076 9.08 46.68 -10.91
C ARG A 1076 7.62 46.35 -10.64
N PRO A 1077 6.87 45.79 -11.61
CA PRO A 1077 5.51 45.32 -11.38
C PRO A 1077 5.51 44.02 -10.55
N VAL A 1078 4.44 43.82 -9.78
CA VAL A 1078 4.24 42.57 -9.03
C VAL A 1078 3.78 41.44 -9.96
N ASP A 1079 4.13 40.19 -9.61
CA ASP A 1079 3.75 39.02 -10.41
C ASP A 1079 2.33 38.56 -10.12
N LEU A 1080 1.95 38.57 -8.84
CA LEU A 1080 0.61 38.20 -8.38
C LEU A 1080 0.05 39.20 -7.38
N VAL A 1081 -1.27 39.35 -7.40
CA VAL A 1081 -2.02 40.09 -6.39
C VAL A 1081 -3.01 39.15 -5.70
N LEU A 1082 -2.87 39.04 -4.38
CA LEU A 1082 -3.71 38.20 -3.52
C LEU A 1082 -4.61 39.05 -2.63
N ASN A 1083 -5.78 38.50 -2.30
CA ASN A 1083 -6.71 39.16 -1.40
C ASN A 1083 -6.26 39.04 0.07
N PRO A 1084 -6.02 40.16 0.78
CA PRO A 1084 -5.60 40.12 2.18
C PRO A 1084 -6.68 39.57 3.10
N LEU A 1085 -7.97 39.71 2.75
CA LEU A 1085 -9.09 39.23 3.57
C LEU A 1085 -9.11 37.70 3.71
N GLY A 1086 -8.49 36.99 2.78
CA GLY A 1086 -8.38 35.55 2.81
C GLY A 1086 -7.46 35.02 3.91
N VAL A 1087 -6.57 35.84 4.50
CA VAL A 1087 -5.61 35.39 5.51
C VAL A 1087 -6.24 35.31 6.92
N PRO A 1088 -6.89 36.36 7.46
CA PRO A 1088 -7.44 36.31 8.82
C PRO A 1088 -8.56 35.27 8.97
N SER A 1089 -9.45 35.16 7.99
CA SER A 1089 -10.56 34.19 8.03
C SER A 1089 -10.09 32.73 7.99
N ARG A 1090 -8.87 32.48 7.53
CA ARG A 1090 -8.29 31.14 7.36
C ARG A 1090 -7.21 30.81 8.36
N MET A 1091 -6.74 31.81 9.11
CA MET A 1091 -5.71 31.68 10.13
C MET A 1091 -4.45 30.97 9.62
N ASN A 1092 -3.99 31.33 8.42
CA ASN A 1092 -2.76 30.83 7.82
C ASN A 1092 -1.74 31.96 7.63
N LEU A 1093 -1.23 32.46 8.76
CA LEU A 1093 -0.31 33.59 8.80
C LEU A 1093 1.09 33.23 8.27
N GLY A 1094 1.43 31.93 8.23
CA GLY A 1094 2.72 31.45 7.75
C GLY A 1094 3.08 31.96 6.36
N GLN A 1095 2.09 32.12 5.46
CA GLN A 1095 2.31 32.63 4.10
C GLN A 1095 2.86 34.07 4.07
N ILE A 1096 2.51 34.90 5.06
CA ILE A 1096 2.98 36.28 5.14
C ILE A 1096 4.44 36.27 5.62
N PHE A 1097 4.76 35.45 6.62
CA PHE A 1097 6.12 35.30 7.12
C PHE A 1097 7.06 34.72 6.06
N GLU A 1098 6.57 33.74 5.28
CA GLU A 1098 7.25 33.24 4.09
C GLU A 1098 7.54 34.37 3.09
N ALA A 1099 6.54 35.20 2.77
CA ALA A 1099 6.69 36.32 1.83
C ALA A 1099 7.78 37.31 2.26
N ILE A 1100 7.82 37.64 3.55
CA ILE A 1100 8.77 38.60 4.14
C ILE A 1100 10.19 38.02 4.11
N LEU A 1101 10.38 36.80 4.61
CA LEU A 1101 11.70 36.16 4.65
C LEU A 1101 12.23 35.86 3.25
N GLY A 1102 11.34 35.45 2.33
CA GLY A 1102 11.67 35.21 0.94
C GLY A 1102 12.19 36.45 0.22
N ALA A 1103 11.61 37.63 0.51
CA ALA A 1103 12.09 38.89 -0.05
C ALA A 1103 13.50 39.24 0.42
N ALA A 1104 13.79 39.07 1.71
CA ALA A 1104 15.13 39.23 2.26
C ALA A 1104 16.12 38.25 1.62
N GLY A 1105 15.74 36.97 1.46
CA GLY A 1105 16.58 35.93 0.89
C GLY A 1105 16.92 36.20 -0.58
N LEU A 1106 15.93 36.60 -1.38
CA LEU A 1106 16.14 36.94 -2.79
C LEU A 1106 17.10 38.14 -2.94
N LYS A 1107 16.95 39.17 -2.11
CA LYS A 1107 17.78 40.39 -2.19
C LYS A 1107 19.23 40.13 -1.78
N LEU A 1108 19.45 39.25 -0.80
CA LEU A 1108 20.76 38.86 -0.29
C LEU A 1108 21.41 37.70 -1.05
N GLY A 1109 20.66 36.98 -1.88
CA GLY A 1109 21.13 35.78 -2.59
C GLY A 1109 21.32 34.58 -1.66
N VAL A 1110 20.53 34.48 -0.58
CA VAL A 1110 20.63 33.40 0.41
C VAL A 1110 19.32 32.63 0.51
N LYS A 1111 19.43 31.32 0.76
CA LYS A 1111 18.29 30.45 1.07
C LYS A 1111 18.23 30.19 2.58
N PHE A 1112 17.02 30.07 3.11
CA PHE A 1112 16.76 29.84 4.52
C PHE A 1112 16.16 28.44 4.75
N ALA A 1113 16.44 27.88 5.92
CA ALA A 1113 15.79 26.69 6.46
C ALA A 1113 15.11 27.05 7.78
N THR A 1114 13.79 26.97 7.79
CA THR A 1114 12.93 27.17 8.97
C THR A 1114 12.17 25.88 9.28
N PRO A 1115 12.80 24.93 10.01
CA PRO A 1115 12.16 23.73 10.51
C PRO A 1115 10.83 23.98 11.23
N ILE A 1116 9.89 23.04 11.11
CA ILE A 1116 8.61 23.13 11.81
C ILE A 1116 8.80 23.14 13.33
N PHE A 1117 8.06 24.00 14.04
CA PHE A 1117 8.11 24.17 15.51
C PHE A 1117 9.47 24.57 16.12
N ASP A 1118 10.50 24.81 15.28
CA ASP A 1118 11.84 25.25 15.65
C ASP A 1118 12.43 26.17 14.56
N GLY A 1119 11.57 27.04 14.02
CA GLY A 1119 11.85 27.91 12.89
C GLY A 1119 12.30 29.32 13.24
N ALA A 1120 12.32 30.19 12.22
CA ALA A 1120 12.63 31.61 12.38
C ALA A 1120 11.53 32.33 13.19
N LYS A 1121 11.92 33.32 13.99
CA LYS A 1121 10.99 34.14 14.79
C LYS A 1121 10.76 35.51 14.14
N LEU A 1122 9.78 36.25 14.65
CA LEU A 1122 9.47 37.60 14.17
C LEU A 1122 10.65 38.58 14.29
N GLU A 1123 11.46 38.43 15.34
CA GLU A 1123 12.70 39.19 15.53
C GLU A 1123 13.71 38.90 14.42
N ASP A 1124 13.86 37.62 14.03
CA ASP A 1124 14.73 37.22 12.92
C ASP A 1124 14.24 37.82 11.60
N LEU A 1125 12.93 37.77 11.32
CA LEU A 1125 12.35 38.40 10.12
C LEU A 1125 12.69 39.89 10.02
N SER A 1126 12.63 40.60 11.15
CA SER A 1126 12.98 42.02 11.23
C SER A 1126 14.48 42.24 10.98
N GLU A 1127 15.34 41.45 11.64
CA GLU A 1127 16.79 41.54 11.46
C GLU A 1127 17.22 41.25 10.00
N TRP A 1128 16.65 40.23 9.36
CA TRP A 1128 17.00 39.86 7.99
C TRP A 1128 16.46 40.84 6.95
N THR A 1129 15.29 41.44 7.18
CA THR A 1129 14.78 42.51 6.30
C THR A 1129 15.61 43.79 6.41
N GLU A 1130 16.04 44.16 7.62
CA GLU A 1130 16.97 45.27 7.84
C GLU A 1130 18.33 45.03 7.19
N LYS A 1131 18.91 43.83 7.35
CA LYS A 1131 20.16 43.43 6.67
C LYS A 1131 20.05 43.49 5.14
N ALA A 1132 18.89 43.16 4.59
CA ALA A 1132 18.61 43.24 3.16
C ALA A 1132 18.38 44.67 2.65
N GLY A 1133 18.28 45.66 3.54
CA GLY A 1133 17.91 47.03 3.19
C GLY A 1133 16.47 47.16 2.69
N LEU A 1134 15.58 46.25 3.10
CA LEU A 1134 14.16 46.27 2.76
C LEU A 1134 13.37 47.08 3.82
N PRO A 1135 12.20 47.64 3.46
CA PRO A 1135 11.30 48.23 4.45
C PRO A 1135 10.97 47.24 5.57
N HIS A 1136 10.73 47.75 6.78
CA HIS A 1136 10.41 46.91 7.95
C HIS A 1136 9.25 45.96 7.65
N LEU A 1137 9.50 44.65 7.79
CA LEU A 1137 8.55 43.57 7.46
C LEU A 1137 7.97 43.65 6.04
N CYS A 1138 8.71 44.23 5.10
CA CYS A 1138 8.33 44.42 3.69
C CYS A 1138 6.98 45.14 3.48
N SER A 1139 6.60 46.01 4.42
CA SER A 1139 5.47 46.92 4.24
C SER A 1139 5.92 48.11 3.39
N THR A 1140 5.37 48.23 2.18
CA THR A 1140 5.76 49.26 1.21
C THR A 1140 4.54 49.86 0.51
N HIS A 1141 4.67 51.09 0.03
CA HIS A 1141 3.67 51.65 -0.85
C HIS A 1141 3.85 51.14 -2.27
N LEU A 1142 2.73 50.93 -2.94
CA LEU A 1142 2.65 50.56 -4.35
C LEU A 1142 2.03 51.71 -5.14
N TYR A 1143 2.19 51.67 -6.46
CA TYR A 1143 1.58 52.60 -7.41
C TYR A 1143 0.66 51.83 -8.34
N ASP A 1144 -0.48 52.42 -8.69
CA ASP A 1144 -1.42 51.87 -9.67
C ASP A 1144 -0.78 51.97 -11.07
N GLY A 1145 -0.69 50.84 -11.79
CA GLY A 1145 -0.13 50.80 -13.14
C GLY A 1145 -0.94 51.59 -14.18
N GLU A 1146 -2.26 51.72 -14.00
CA GLU A 1146 -3.12 52.41 -14.96
C GLU A 1146 -3.09 53.94 -14.78
N THR A 1147 -3.05 54.43 -13.53
CA THR A 1147 -3.09 55.87 -13.24
C THR A 1147 -1.72 56.45 -12.91
N GLY A 1148 -0.78 55.63 -12.46
CA GLY A 1148 0.51 56.06 -11.89
C GLY A 1148 0.40 56.65 -10.49
N GLU A 1149 -0.78 56.70 -9.89
CA GLU A 1149 -1.00 57.25 -8.56
C GLU A 1149 -0.57 56.26 -7.47
N LYS A 1150 -0.09 56.79 -6.36
CA LYS A 1150 0.32 56.02 -5.19
C LYS A 1150 -0.92 55.56 -4.42
N PHE A 1151 -0.96 54.30 -3.97
CA PHE A 1151 -2.04 53.85 -3.07
C PHE A 1151 -1.94 54.52 -1.69
N ASP A 1152 -3.11 54.80 -1.10
CA ASP A 1152 -3.23 55.50 0.19
C ASP A 1152 -2.60 54.74 1.36
N GLN A 1153 -2.64 53.41 1.33
CA GLN A 1153 -2.12 52.53 2.39
C GLN A 1153 -0.98 51.66 1.87
N PRO A 1154 0.06 51.41 2.70
CA PRO A 1154 1.10 50.45 2.35
C PRO A 1154 0.52 49.03 2.33
N ALA A 1155 1.02 48.21 1.42
CA ALA A 1155 0.69 46.81 1.30
C ALA A 1155 1.91 45.96 1.68
N THR A 1156 1.67 44.73 2.11
CA THR A 1156 2.75 43.75 2.27
C THR A 1156 3.12 43.21 0.90
N VAL A 1157 4.38 43.39 0.51
CA VAL A 1157 4.91 42.88 -0.76
C VAL A 1157 6.11 42.00 -0.48
N GLY A 1158 6.08 40.76 -0.93
CA GLY A 1158 7.14 39.80 -0.63
C GLY A 1158 7.29 38.71 -1.68
N ILE A 1159 8.19 37.76 -1.43
CA ILE A 1159 8.43 36.62 -2.32
C ILE A 1159 7.83 35.37 -1.71
N THR A 1160 6.78 34.83 -2.32
CA THR A 1160 6.08 33.62 -1.85
C THR A 1160 6.32 32.47 -2.80
N TYR A 1161 6.41 31.24 -2.29
CA TYR A 1161 6.53 30.04 -3.11
C TYR A 1161 5.16 29.55 -3.59
N PHE A 1162 4.94 29.59 -4.90
CA PHE A 1162 3.66 29.23 -5.52
C PHE A 1162 3.76 28.02 -6.45
N LEU A 1163 2.69 27.23 -6.43
CA LEU A 1163 2.55 25.94 -7.11
C LEU A 1163 1.44 26.02 -8.16
N LYS A 1164 1.68 25.43 -9.33
CA LYS A 1164 0.63 25.15 -10.32
C LYS A 1164 0.06 23.76 -10.07
N LEU A 1165 -1.24 23.65 -9.80
CA LEU A 1165 -1.87 22.35 -9.55
C LEU A 1165 -2.28 21.65 -10.85
N GLY A 1166 -2.39 20.32 -10.82
CA GLY A 1166 -2.88 19.49 -11.94
C GLY A 1166 -4.35 19.70 -12.32
N HIS A 1167 -4.99 20.74 -11.78
CA HIS A 1167 -6.37 21.11 -12.05
C HIS A 1167 -6.42 22.24 -13.08
N MET A 1168 -6.15 21.89 -14.34
CA MET A 1168 -6.17 22.83 -15.45
C MET A 1168 -7.57 22.99 -16.05
N VAL A 1169 -7.86 24.16 -16.58
CA VAL A 1169 -9.17 24.48 -17.15
C VAL A 1169 -9.47 23.66 -18.41
N GLU A 1170 -8.47 23.43 -19.26
CA GLU A 1170 -8.59 22.69 -20.52
C GLU A 1170 -9.08 21.24 -20.31
N ASP A 1171 -8.66 20.62 -19.20
CA ASP A 1171 -9.10 19.26 -18.86
C ASP A 1171 -10.54 19.24 -18.35
N LYS A 1172 -10.98 20.32 -17.70
CA LYS A 1172 -12.31 20.45 -17.09
C LYS A 1172 -13.38 20.96 -18.04
N MET A 1173 -13.00 21.75 -19.05
CA MET A 1173 -13.94 22.27 -20.03
C MET A 1173 -14.54 21.10 -20.83
N HIS A 1174 -15.87 21.01 -20.83
CA HIS A 1174 -16.62 20.01 -21.56
C HIS A 1174 -17.95 20.59 -22.01
N SER A 1175 -18.28 20.40 -23.29
CA SER A 1175 -19.55 20.81 -23.87
C SER A 1175 -20.05 19.70 -24.78
N ARG A 1176 -21.38 19.56 -24.84
CA ARG A 1176 -22.07 18.59 -25.69
C ARG A 1176 -23.33 19.23 -26.24
N SER A 1177 -23.49 19.16 -27.55
CA SER A 1177 -24.77 19.39 -28.23
C SER A 1177 -25.50 18.06 -28.42
N ILE A 1178 -24.95 17.20 -29.27
CA ILE A 1178 -25.38 15.82 -29.52
C ILE A 1178 -24.21 14.87 -29.31
N GLY A 1179 -24.48 13.59 -29.10
CA GLY A 1179 -23.42 12.61 -28.84
C GLY A 1179 -23.95 11.20 -28.76
N PRO A 1180 -23.12 10.24 -28.35
CA PRO A 1180 -23.54 8.86 -28.19
C PRO A 1180 -24.53 8.71 -27.03
N TYR A 1181 -25.34 7.66 -27.12
CA TYR A 1181 -26.39 7.29 -26.19
C TYR A 1181 -26.17 5.86 -25.69
N SER A 1182 -26.63 5.60 -24.47
CA SER A 1182 -26.68 4.27 -23.86
C SER A 1182 -27.59 3.36 -24.67
N LEU A 1183 -27.14 2.12 -24.89
CA LEU A 1183 -27.91 1.15 -25.65
C LEU A 1183 -29.19 0.71 -24.90
N ILE A 1184 -29.11 0.63 -23.57
CA ILE A 1184 -30.22 0.14 -22.73
C ILE A 1184 -31.18 1.28 -22.41
N THR A 1185 -30.68 2.36 -21.80
CA THR A 1185 -31.53 3.44 -21.28
C THR A 1185 -31.82 4.54 -22.31
N GLN A 1186 -31.17 4.52 -23.48
CA GLN A 1186 -31.25 5.57 -24.51
C GLN A 1186 -30.85 6.97 -24.04
N GLN A 1187 -30.33 7.12 -22.82
CA GLN A 1187 -29.85 8.37 -22.27
C GLN A 1187 -28.47 8.74 -22.84
N PRO A 1188 -28.12 10.03 -22.88
CA PRO A 1188 -26.74 10.48 -23.11
C PRO A 1188 -25.74 9.66 -22.28
N LEU A 1189 -24.66 9.18 -22.91
CA LEU A 1189 -23.56 8.58 -22.15
C LEU A 1189 -22.99 9.55 -21.12
N GLY A 1190 -22.34 9.03 -20.08
CA GLY A 1190 -21.71 9.85 -19.04
C GLY A 1190 -20.23 10.14 -19.33
N GLY A 1191 -19.77 11.34 -18.98
CA GLY A 1191 -18.35 11.69 -18.92
C GLY A 1191 -17.73 12.20 -20.23
N LYS A 1192 -16.68 13.03 -20.09
CA LYS A 1192 -16.00 13.72 -21.21
C LYS A 1192 -15.39 12.77 -22.25
N ALA A 1193 -14.80 11.65 -21.81
CA ALA A 1193 -14.14 10.69 -22.70
C ALA A 1193 -15.09 10.04 -23.72
N GLN A 1194 -16.38 9.93 -23.39
CA GLN A 1194 -17.42 9.40 -24.28
C GLN A 1194 -18.24 10.52 -24.93
N PHE A 1195 -17.80 11.77 -24.83
CA PHE A 1195 -18.59 12.94 -25.25
C PHE A 1195 -19.99 12.95 -24.60
N GLY A 1196 -20.01 12.65 -23.30
CA GLY A 1196 -21.21 12.42 -22.50
C GLY A 1196 -21.99 13.69 -22.11
N GLY A 1197 -23.23 13.52 -21.67
CA GLY A 1197 -24.06 14.61 -21.12
C GLY A 1197 -23.74 14.91 -19.65
N GLN A 1198 -24.20 16.07 -19.18
CA GLN A 1198 -24.23 16.36 -17.74
C GLN A 1198 -25.39 15.63 -17.08
N ARG A 1199 -25.19 15.17 -15.85
CA ARG A 1199 -26.27 14.56 -15.07
C ARG A 1199 -27.15 15.66 -14.49
N PHE A 1200 -28.43 15.62 -14.81
CA PHE A 1200 -29.46 16.43 -14.17
C PHE A 1200 -30.17 15.55 -13.14
N GLY A 1201 -29.91 15.80 -11.85
CA GLY A 1201 -30.37 14.97 -10.76
C GLY A 1201 -31.66 15.47 -10.12
N GLU A 1202 -32.05 14.82 -9.03
CA GLU A 1202 -33.26 15.13 -8.28
C GLU A 1202 -33.27 16.56 -7.71
N MET A 1203 -32.13 17.02 -7.17
CA MET A 1203 -32.03 18.37 -6.61
C MET A 1203 -32.19 19.46 -7.68
N GLU A 1204 -31.65 19.24 -8.89
CA GLU A 1204 -31.82 20.19 -9.99
C GLU A 1204 -33.26 20.19 -10.53
N VAL A 1205 -33.95 19.04 -10.49
CA VAL A 1205 -35.39 18.95 -10.79
C VAL A 1205 -36.21 19.77 -9.81
N TRP A 1206 -36.00 19.61 -8.51
CA TRP A 1206 -36.69 20.39 -7.48
C TRP A 1206 -36.48 21.90 -7.66
N ALA A 1207 -35.28 22.31 -8.07
CA ALA A 1207 -35.01 23.72 -8.37
C ALA A 1207 -35.92 24.25 -9.49
N LEU A 1208 -36.06 23.52 -10.60
CA LEU A 1208 -36.94 23.93 -11.70
C LEU A 1208 -38.43 23.88 -11.32
N GLU A 1209 -38.84 22.89 -10.53
CA GLU A 1209 -40.19 22.80 -9.98
C GLU A 1209 -40.52 24.00 -9.11
N ALA A 1210 -39.60 24.43 -8.24
CA ALA A 1210 -39.76 25.60 -7.38
C ALA A 1210 -39.93 26.90 -8.18
N PHE A 1211 -39.27 27.01 -9.35
CA PHE A 1211 -39.47 28.14 -10.27
C PHE A 1211 -40.75 28.03 -11.13
N GLY A 1212 -41.44 26.89 -11.12
CA GLY A 1212 -42.57 26.63 -12.01
C GLY A 1212 -42.18 26.45 -13.48
N ALA A 1213 -40.91 26.12 -13.76
CA ALA A 1213 -40.36 26.00 -15.11
C ALA A 1213 -40.70 24.65 -15.77
N SER A 1214 -41.99 24.32 -15.84
CA SER A 1214 -42.50 23.00 -16.26
C SER A 1214 -42.06 22.57 -17.66
N HIS A 1215 -42.03 23.50 -18.62
CA HIS A 1215 -41.63 23.20 -20.00
C HIS A 1215 -40.12 22.92 -20.12
N VAL A 1216 -39.29 23.64 -19.36
CA VAL A 1216 -37.84 23.42 -19.32
C VAL A 1216 -37.55 22.05 -18.69
N LEU A 1217 -38.23 21.74 -17.59
CA LEU A 1217 -38.11 20.44 -16.94
C LEU A 1217 -38.57 19.31 -17.87
N GLN A 1218 -39.70 19.47 -18.55
CA GLN A 1218 -40.23 18.49 -19.49
C GLN A 1218 -39.22 18.25 -20.63
N GLU A 1219 -38.66 19.30 -21.23
CA GLU A 1219 -37.67 19.18 -22.30
C GLU A 1219 -36.39 18.45 -21.83
N ILE A 1220 -35.88 18.77 -20.63
CA ILE A 1220 -34.69 18.14 -20.06
C ILE A 1220 -34.91 16.65 -19.82
N LEU A 1221 -36.07 16.26 -19.27
CA LEU A 1221 -36.39 14.87 -18.94
C LEU A 1221 -36.76 14.02 -20.16
N THR A 1222 -37.07 14.62 -21.31
CA THR A 1222 -37.55 13.91 -22.51
C THR A 1222 -36.62 14.12 -23.70
N VAL A 1223 -36.83 15.19 -24.47
CA VAL A 1223 -36.23 15.51 -25.76
C VAL A 1223 -34.71 15.68 -25.67
N LYS A 1224 -34.19 16.19 -24.54
CA LYS A 1224 -32.73 16.29 -24.31
C LYS A 1224 -32.11 15.01 -23.74
N SER A 1225 -32.92 14.03 -23.37
CA SER A 1225 -32.50 12.80 -22.70
C SER A 1225 -32.83 11.56 -23.55
N ASP A 1226 -33.91 10.85 -23.24
CA ASP A 1226 -34.20 9.49 -23.68
C ASP A 1226 -35.46 9.35 -24.56
N ASP A 1227 -36.10 10.45 -24.94
CA ASP A 1227 -37.12 10.44 -26.00
C ASP A 1227 -36.45 10.33 -27.38
N THR A 1228 -36.33 9.10 -27.89
CA THR A 1228 -35.60 8.78 -29.12
C THR A 1228 -36.18 9.44 -30.38
N VAL A 1229 -37.50 9.54 -30.46
CA VAL A 1229 -38.21 10.14 -31.59
C VAL A 1229 -38.27 11.65 -31.42
N GLY A 1230 -38.61 12.13 -30.21
CA GLY A 1230 -38.69 13.55 -29.89
C GLY A 1230 -37.37 14.27 -30.09
N ARG A 1231 -36.23 13.68 -29.65
CA ARG A 1231 -34.90 14.30 -29.83
C ARG A 1231 -34.53 14.51 -31.30
N SER A 1232 -34.85 13.53 -32.16
CA SER A 1232 -34.52 13.59 -33.59
C SER A 1232 -35.35 14.67 -34.29
N LYS A 1233 -36.66 14.72 -33.99
CA LYS A 1233 -37.57 15.75 -34.49
C LYS A 1233 -37.22 17.14 -33.97
N ALA A 1234 -36.81 17.25 -32.70
CA ALA A 1234 -36.41 18.52 -32.11
C ALA A 1234 -35.13 19.04 -32.75
N TYR A 1235 -34.15 18.18 -33.02
CA TYR A 1235 -32.96 18.56 -33.77
C TYR A 1235 -33.30 19.05 -35.18
N GLU A 1236 -34.17 18.33 -35.89
CA GLU A 1236 -34.64 18.73 -37.21
C GLU A 1236 -35.38 20.09 -37.18
N ALA A 1237 -36.25 20.29 -36.19
CA ALA A 1237 -36.96 21.56 -36.00
C ALA A 1237 -36.01 22.72 -35.71
N ILE A 1238 -35.01 22.53 -34.84
CA ILE A 1238 -33.98 23.54 -34.55
C ILE A 1238 -33.21 23.91 -35.83
N VAL A 1239 -32.82 22.93 -36.65
CA VAL A 1239 -32.08 23.17 -37.91
C VAL A 1239 -32.94 23.91 -38.93
N LYS A 1240 -34.24 23.61 -39.00
CA LYS A 1240 -35.18 24.27 -39.92
C LYS A 1240 -35.69 25.62 -39.42
N GLY A 1241 -35.56 25.90 -38.12
CA GLY A 1241 -36.18 27.05 -37.46
C GLY A 1241 -37.69 26.86 -37.20
N ASP A 1242 -38.16 25.62 -37.16
CA ASP A 1242 -39.55 25.27 -36.86
C ASP A 1242 -39.82 25.25 -35.34
N GLY A 1243 -41.10 25.27 -34.95
CA GLY A 1243 -41.49 25.13 -33.54
C GLY A 1243 -41.11 23.76 -32.95
N MET A 1244 -40.75 23.74 -31.67
CA MET A 1244 -40.36 22.51 -30.97
C MET A 1244 -41.52 21.48 -30.97
N PRO A 1245 -41.22 20.19 -31.21
CA PRO A 1245 -42.25 19.15 -31.21
C PRO A 1245 -42.76 18.89 -29.79
N THR A 1246 -43.98 18.36 -29.68
CA THR A 1246 -44.51 17.86 -28.41
C THR A 1246 -43.70 16.65 -27.92
N PRO A 1247 -43.18 16.67 -26.68
CA PRO A 1247 -42.43 15.54 -26.12
C PRO A 1247 -43.26 14.24 -26.05
N GLY A 1248 -42.59 13.11 -26.30
CA GLY A 1248 -43.14 11.77 -26.14
C GLY A 1248 -42.89 11.18 -24.75
N ILE A 1249 -43.01 9.85 -24.67
CA ILE A 1249 -42.76 9.09 -23.44
C ILE A 1249 -41.25 8.80 -23.34
N PRO A 1250 -40.61 9.07 -22.18
CA PRO A 1250 -39.23 8.67 -21.90
C PRO A 1250 -39.00 7.17 -22.07
N GLU A 1251 -37.91 6.78 -22.72
CA GLU A 1251 -37.58 5.37 -22.87
C GLU A 1251 -37.28 4.69 -21.53
N SER A 1252 -36.76 5.41 -20.54
CA SER A 1252 -36.58 4.88 -19.18
C SER A 1252 -37.89 4.39 -18.54
N LEU A 1253 -39.02 5.05 -18.81
CA LEU A 1253 -40.33 4.59 -18.35
C LEU A 1253 -40.75 3.31 -19.08
N ASN A 1254 -40.51 3.24 -20.39
CA ASN A 1254 -40.76 2.02 -21.16
C ASN A 1254 -39.94 0.85 -20.61
N VAL A 1255 -38.65 1.04 -20.33
CA VAL A 1255 -37.78 0.01 -19.73
C VAL A 1255 -38.35 -0.46 -18.39
N LEU A 1256 -38.75 0.46 -17.50
CA LEU A 1256 -39.37 0.11 -16.22
C LEU A 1256 -40.64 -0.73 -16.40
N LEU A 1257 -41.53 -0.36 -17.34
CA LEU A 1257 -42.74 -1.12 -17.62
C LEU A 1257 -42.43 -2.55 -18.12
N HIS A 1258 -41.37 -2.71 -18.92
CA HIS A 1258 -40.93 -4.03 -19.37
C HIS A 1258 -40.30 -4.84 -18.24
N GLU A 1259 -39.52 -4.24 -17.35
CA GLU A 1259 -38.96 -4.89 -16.17
C GLU A 1259 -40.07 -5.38 -15.21
N LEU A 1260 -41.08 -4.55 -14.95
CA LEU A 1260 -42.25 -4.93 -14.15
C LEU A 1260 -43.04 -6.07 -14.79
N ARG A 1261 -43.21 -6.06 -16.13
CA ARG A 1261 -43.82 -7.19 -16.86
C ARG A 1261 -42.96 -8.45 -16.80
N GLY A 1262 -41.63 -8.31 -16.79
CA GLY A 1262 -40.68 -9.41 -16.59
C GLY A 1262 -40.82 -10.08 -15.22
N LEU A 1263 -41.26 -9.34 -14.19
CA LEU A 1263 -41.62 -9.86 -12.87
C LEU A 1263 -43.02 -10.53 -12.84
N GLY A 1264 -43.75 -10.55 -13.95
CA GLY A 1264 -45.11 -11.07 -14.04
C GLY A 1264 -46.20 -10.07 -13.64
N LEU A 1265 -45.88 -8.78 -13.48
CA LEU A 1265 -46.85 -7.73 -13.16
C LEU A 1265 -47.48 -7.14 -14.44
N SER A 1266 -48.81 -7.15 -14.54
CA SER A 1266 -49.52 -6.55 -15.67
C SER A 1266 -49.76 -5.05 -15.44
N VAL A 1267 -48.83 -4.21 -15.90
CA VAL A 1267 -48.96 -2.73 -15.86
C VAL A 1267 -49.38 -2.19 -17.23
N LYS A 1268 -50.45 -1.37 -17.23
CA LYS A 1268 -50.98 -0.65 -18.40
C LYS A 1268 -50.95 0.86 -18.11
N LEU A 1269 -50.59 1.65 -19.12
CA LEU A 1269 -50.76 3.10 -19.12
C LEU A 1269 -52.10 3.36 -19.83
N ASP A 1270 -53.09 3.92 -19.13
CA ASP A 1270 -54.37 4.33 -19.71
C ASP A 1270 -54.32 5.75 -20.27
#